data_AF-A0A916BK27-F1
#
_entry.id   AF-A0A916BK27-F1
#
_cell.length_a   1.000
_cell.length_b   1.000
_cell.length_c   1.000
_cell.angle_alpha   90.00
_cell.angle_beta   90.00
_cell.angle_gamma   90.00
#
_symmetry.space_group_name_H-M   'P 1'
#
loop_
_entity.id
_entity.type
_entity.pdbx_description
1 polymer ?
#
loop_
_entity_poly.entity_id
_entity_poly.type
_entity_poly.pdbx_seq_one_letter_code
_entity_poly.pdbx_strand_id
1 'polypeptide(L)'
;METTARHPAPTQGWIVFGVVWVGQLISLIGSGLSGFALGVWYFQAEASVTQLALFSFFNVVPGILLSPFAGVLVDRWDRRRAMLLSDIGAGLCTVVIWLILMTTHSTGVRIEPWILYIPVGISSAFSAFRWPAYSASTTLLIPKQHLGRANGLIGAGQATAQIAAPALAGMLVITIGLYGVILIDLVTFAFAVITLLLVRFPKLEITTDVPEARSNLLQSATYGWKYIKQRPSLLGLLLFATAANFSLGFVMVLIIPLVLSFADATALGVVLSIAGLGMLAGSLTMSVWGGPQRLINGVVGFTLLAGVLLVLAGFPPSVGLAAGIAFLYLFSIPISSGCSQAIWQRKVAPDVQGRVFAVQRMIAMSSAPLSRLLVGPLVDNWFEPWLATDGPWASSIGQLIGTGPGRGTALLFVVLGLFNILVVVVALFSPRLMRLETDLPDAIDNLSVQTQHSKISRKGLPMKRLRKWLLRFALILVSILVIVVVSTLVIIRRAWPEVDGTLSVPGLTAQVQVIRDKWGVPHIYADNEHDLFFAQGYVHAQDRLWQMEMNRRASTGTLSQVAGKAGVSTDRAIRLLGIKSAAEQTWETLDADTRNLVEDYMDGVNAYIESHRDRLPLEYTVLGISPDTWTPIDVLSQANLLALSLGHNYRMEILRAQIIAHVGEEGAQDLFTPYAEGTPIMIPPEASNYSWLKDIDYTGLNELDRWVGDPTPGWGSNNWVVSGSRTATGKPLLENDTHLGTQMPSLWYENDLHGGRFNVTGFSLPGVPFIIVGHNQRIAWGETALGQDVQDYYIEKFDDPENPTQYEYQGQWYPLERRLETIQVRGSAPITFTLLTTQHGAVMNEFLQGRTTITAPLTLRWALRDGNRIALAAKLLNLASNWEEYRTALSYWDAPGLNMVYADVDGNIGYQAIGRTPIRVKNHQGIVPVTGWTGDYEWQGYIPFEEMPFSYNPPAGFLATANNRVTTDAYTYTLTYDWFPGYRAQRITELLATNDHVTLEDMKAIEAETYSYPAQALRPYLLAAVQPANEQETKALEIVKNWDLYFERDRAGASIYERWYVNLIQNTIADELGKDLSGRYLAGQYERHGNQHVPMMVDSVMPDLNNHWFDDTTTPERETRDDIIRRSFSEAVQWLSDNYGKDPQGWIWGRLHTLQFGHVTFGNVAPLNLIFNGPKISVPGDHFSVNSASFNWNAPFAVIHSVSQRMIVDLGAFENSVSIHTTGQSERLLHPHREDFVQLWANVQYHPMLSERANIEQNREATLVLTP
;
A
#
# COMPACT_ATOMS: atom_id res chain seq x y z
N MET A 1 -43.43 -32.85 -62.87
CA MET A 1 -42.03 -33.00 -62.43
C MET A 1 -41.65 -31.73 -61.67
N GLU A 2 -41.89 -31.73 -60.36
CA GLU A 2 -41.54 -30.62 -59.46
C GLU A 2 -40.41 -31.08 -58.54
N THR A 3 -39.23 -30.50 -58.72
CA THR A 3 -38.05 -30.78 -57.91
C THR A 3 -38.11 -30.00 -56.60
N THR A 4 -38.48 -30.68 -55.52
CA THR A 4 -38.37 -30.26 -54.13
C THR A 4 -36.92 -29.95 -53.75
N ALA A 5 -36.61 -28.70 -53.36
CA ALA A 5 -35.34 -28.34 -52.76
C ALA A 5 -35.34 -28.70 -51.26
N ARG A 6 -34.34 -29.48 -50.85
CA ARG A 6 -34.21 -30.11 -49.52
C ARG A 6 -33.65 -29.13 -48.48
N HIS A 7 -34.25 -29.09 -47.28
CA HIS A 7 -33.54 -28.71 -46.05
C HIS A 7 -32.18 -29.45 -45.97
N PRO A 8 -31.14 -28.89 -45.34
CA PRO A 8 -29.94 -29.67 -45.03
C PRO A 8 -30.37 -30.97 -44.34
N ALA A 9 -29.85 -32.12 -44.78
CA ALA A 9 -30.21 -33.41 -44.21
C ALA A 9 -30.12 -33.31 -42.67
N PRO A 10 -31.09 -33.82 -41.90
CA PRO A 10 -31.16 -33.61 -40.45
C PRO A 10 -29.83 -33.85 -39.73
N THR A 11 -29.02 -34.79 -40.24
CA THR A 11 -27.67 -35.11 -39.79
C THR A 11 -26.64 -33.97 -39.91
N GLN A 12 -26.68 -33.13 -40.95
CA GLN A 12 -25.68 -32.08 -41.18
C GLN A 12 -25.82 -30.90 -40.19
N GLY A 13 -27.05 -30.50 -39.84
CA GLY A 13 -27.31 -29.47 -38.84
C GLY A 13 -26.84 -29.86 -37.44
N TRP A 14 -27.06 -31.13 -37.07
CA TRP A 14 -26.56 -31.71 -35.82
C TRP A 14 -25.03 -31.80 -35.75
N ILE A 15 -24.35 -32.11 -36.86
CA ILE A 15 -22.87 -32.12 -36.92
C ILE A 15 -22.31 -30.72 -36.69
N VAL A 16 -22.85 -29.70 -37.37
CA VAL A 16 -22.41 -28.31 -37.19
C VAL A 16 -22.68 -27.83 -35.76
N PHE A 17 -23.87 -28.14 -35.22
CA PHE A 17 -24.20 -27.83 -33.82
C PHE A 17 -23.24 -28.54 -32.86
N GLY A 18 -22.95 -29.82 -33.06
CA GLY A 18 -22.05 -30.62 -32.22
C GLY A 18 -20.62 -30.06 -32.19
N VAL A 19 -20.06 -29.70 -33.35
CA VAL A 19 -18.72 -29.09 -33.43
C VAL A 19 -18.67 -27.76 -32.68
N VAL A 20 -19.68 -26.89 -32.84
CA VAL A 20 -19.77 -25.62 -32.10
C VAL A 20 -19.96 -25.88 -30.61
N TRP A 21 -20.80 -26.84 -30.24
CA TRP A 21 -21.09 -27.19 -28.85
C TRP A 21 -19.82 -27.66 -28.12
N VAL A 22 -19.01 -28.54 -28.72
CA VAL A 22 -17.74 -28.98 -28.14
C VAL A 22 -16.77 -27.80 -27.97
N GLY A 23 -16.66 -26.93 -28.98
CA GLY A 23 -15.81 -25.75 -28.90
C GLY A 23 -16.21 -24.80 -27.77
N GLN A 24 -17.51 -24.54 -27.64
CA GLN A 24 -18.05 -23.69 -26.58
C GLN A 24 -17.96 -24.33 -25.19
N LEU A 25 -18.13 -25.66 -25.08
CA LEU A 25 -17.92 -26.40 -23.84
C LEU A 25 -16.48 -26.22 -23.32
N ILE A 26 -15.49 -26.43 -24.18
CA ILE A 26 -14.08 -26.29 -23.79
C ILE A 26 -13.77 -24.85 -23.34
N SER A 27 -14.27 -23.84 -24.06
CA SER A 27 -14.12 -22.44 -23.65
C SER A 27 -14.85 -22.13 -22.34
N LEU A 28 -16.03 -22.71 -22.08
CA LEU A 28 -16.74 -22.53 -20.81
C LEU A 28 -15.97 -23.13 -19.62
N ILE A 29 -15.30 -24.28 -19.82
CA ILE A 29 -14.44 -24.88 -18.80
C ILE A 29 -13.26 -23.94 -18.52
N GLY A 30 -12.57 -23.45 -19.56
CA GLY A 30 -11.48 -22.49 -19.42
C GLY A 30 -11.87 -21.21 -18.68
N SER A 31 -12.98 -20.57 -19.08
CA SER A 31 -13.45 -19.35 -18.41
C SER A 31 -13.85 -19.62 -16.95
N GLY A 32 -14.38 -20.81 -16.66
CA GLY A 32 -14.65 -21.26 -15.29
C GLY A 32 -13.39 -21.45 -14.47
N LEU A 33 -12.33 -22.01 -15.07
CA LEU A 33 -11.03 -22.21 -14.42
C LEU A 33 -10.43 -20.88 -14.00
N SER A 34 -10.31 -19.94 -14.95
CA SER A 34 -9.81 -18.59 -14.71
C SER A 34 -10.67 -17.84 -13.70
N GLY A 35 -12.00 -17.87 -13.85
CA GLY A 35 -12.90 -17.15 -12.95
C GLY A 35 -12.77 -17.63 -11.50
N PHE A 36 -12.65 -18.95 -11.29
CA PHE A 36 -12.43 -19.52 -9.96
C PHE A 36 -11.03 -19.20 -9.42
N ALA A 37 -9.98 -19.45 -10.22
CA ALA A 37 -8.60 -19.21 -9.80
C ALA A 37 -8.33 -17.73 -9.48
N LEU A 38 -8.82 -16.81 -10.32
CA LEU A 38 -8.77 -15.37 -10.05
C LEU A 38 -9.58 -15.01 -8.81
N GLY A 39 -10.76 -15.58 -8.61
CA GLY A 39 -11.58 -15.33 -7.42
C GLY A 39 -10.89 -15.77 -6.12
N VAL A 40 -10.26 -16.96 -6.12
CA VAL A 40 -9.48 -17.47 -4.98
C VAL A 40 -8.25 -16.60 -4.72
N TRP A 41 -7.47 -16.30 -5.76
CA TRP A 41 -6.30 -15.43 -5.67
C TRP A 41 -6.66 -14.05 -5.14
N TYR A 42 -7.75 -13.46 -5.64
CA TYR A 42 -8.24 -12.16 -5.24
C TYR A 42 -8.63 -12.14 -3.75
N PHE A 43 -9.36 -13.16 -3.29
CA PHE A 43 -9.74 -13.29 -1.88
C PHE A 43 -8.52 -13.46 -0.97
N GLN A 44 -7.55 -14.28 -1.37
CA GLN A 44 -6.30 -14.50 -0.62
C GLN A 44 -5.42 -13.24 -0.58
N ALA A 45 -5.44 -12.42 -1.64
CA ALA A 45 -4.64 -11.20 -1.71
C ALA A 45 -5.14 -10.10 -0.77
N GLU A 46 -6.47 -9.94 -0.65
CA GLU A 46 -7.10 -8.80 0.03
C GLU A 46 -7.65 -9.09 1.42
N ALA A 47 -7.89 -10.37 1.76
CA ALA A 47 -8.66 -10.79 2.93
C ALA A 47 -10.02 -10.08 3.10
N SER A 48 -10.57 -9.51 2.01
CA SER A 48 -11.74 -8.64 2.02
C SER A 48 -12.87 -9.21 1.16
N VAL A 49 -13.95 -9.61 1.83
CA VAL A 49 -15.18 -10.10 1.19
C VAL A 49 -15.82 -9.03 0.31
N THR A 50 -15.73 -7.75 0.69
CA THR A 50 -16.26 -6.61 -0.08
C THR A 50 -15.55 -6.44 -1.42
N GLN A 51 -14.22 -6.62 -1.45
CA GLN A 51 -13.46 -6.50 -2.69
C GLN A 51 -13.70 -7.70 -3.62
N LEU A 52 -13.86 -8.90 -3.08
CA LEU A 52 -14.31 -10.06 -3.85
C LEU A 52 -15.71 -9.85 -4.46
N ALA A 53 -16.62 -9.18 -3.73
CA ALA A 53 -17.94 -8.82 -4.22
C ALA A 53 -17.87 -7.79 -5.35
N LEU A 54 -16.98 -6.79 -5.25
CA LEU A 54 -16.73 -5.80 -6.32
C LEU A 54 -16.10 -6.45 -7.57
N PHE A 55 -15.11 -7.33 -7.40
CA PHE A 55 -14.57 -8.14 -8.49
C PHE A 55 -15.68 -8.92 -9.22
N SER A 56 -16.53 -9.61 -8.46
CA SER A 56 -17.67 -10.37 -8.98
C SER A 56 -18.70 -9.48 -9.69
N PHE A 57 -18.90 -8.25 -9.17
CA PHE A 57 -19.76 -7.24 -9.79
C PHE A 57 -19.24 -6.85 -11.17
N PHE A 58 -17.95 -6.49 -11.31
CA PHE A 58 -17.35 -6.13 -12.60
C PHE A 58 -17.29 -7.30 -13.58
N ASN A 59 -17.20 -8.53 -13.10
CA ASN A 59 -17.24 -9.73 -13.94
C ASN A 59 -18.63 -9.98 -14.58
N VAL A 60 -19.71 -9.47 -13.98
CA VAL A 60 -21.08 -9.85 -14.41
C VAL A 60 -21.87 -8.68 -14.97
N VAL A 61 -21.82 -7.52 -14.32
CA VAL A 61 -22.73 -6.40 -14.60
C VAL A 61 -22.51 -5.76 -15.99
N PRO A 62 -21.26 -5.50 -16.45
CA PRO A 62 -21.04 -4.94 -17.78
C PRO A 62 -21.66 -5.79 -18.88
N GLY A 63 -21.51 -7.12 -18.81
CA GLY A 63 -22.12 -8.05 -19.76
C GLY A 63 -23.65 -8.04 -19.74
N ILE A 64 -24.28 -7.89 -18.56
CA ILE A 64 -25.74 -7.77 -18.43
C ILE A 64 -26.23 -6.47 -19.09
N LEU A 65 -25.61 -5.33 -18.76
CA LEU A 65 -26.01 -4.01 -19.26
C LEU A 65 -25.81 -3.88 -20.77
N LEU A 66 -24.78 -4.51 -21.32
CA LEU A 66 -24.46 -4.45 -22.75
C LEU A 66 -25.20 -5.51 -23.58
N SER A 67 -25.82 -6.51 -22.94
CA SER A 67 -26.52 -7.60 -23.63
C SER A 67 -27.55 -7.11 -24.65
N PRO A 68 -28.47 -6.16 -24.35
CA PRO A 68 -29.47 -5.68 -25.31
C PRO A 68 -28.84 -5.10 -26.59
N PHE A 69 -27.71 -4.40 -26.46
CA PHE A 69 -26.98 -3.84 -27.60
C PHE A 69 -26.26 -4.92 -28.40
N ALA A 70 -25.64 -5.88 -27.71
CA ALA A 70 -25.05 -7.05 -28.34
C ALA A 70 -26.09 -7.84 -29.15
N GLY A 71 -27.31 -8.00 -28.63
CA GLY A 71 -28.42 -8.65 -29.32
C GLY A 71 -28.82 -7.97 -30.64
N VAL A 72 -28.86 -6.63 -30.67
CA VAL A 72 -29.11 -5.87 -31.91
C VAL A 72 -28.02 -6.12 -32.95
N LEU A 73 -26.76 -6.17 -32.52
CA LEU A 73 -25.64 -6.45 -33.41
C LEU A 73 -25.65 -7.90 -33.89
N VAL A 74 -26.06 -8.86 -33.06
CA VAL A 74 -26.26 -10.27 -33.43
C VAL A 74 -27.30 -10.43 -34.53
N ASP A 75 -28.38 -9.63 -34.51
CA ASP A 75 -29.39 -9.64 -35.59
C ASP A 75 -28.84 -9.01 -36.88
N ARG A 76 -27.99 -7.98 -36.77
CA ARG A 76 -27.40 -7.26 -37.92
C ARG A 76 -26.20 -7.98 -38.55
N TRP A 77 -25.54 -8.85 -37.81
CA TRP A 77 -24.32 -9.54 -38.23
C TRP A 77 -24.58 -11.02 -38.51
N ASP A 78 -23.63 -11.64 -39.21
CA ASP A 78 -23.59 -13.10 -39.28
C ASP A 78 -23.39 -13.65 -37.85
N ARG A 79 -24.28 -14.53 -37.39
CA ARG A 79 -24.28 -15.05 -36.01
C ARG A 79 -22.96 -15.72 -35.63
N ARG A 80 -22.27 -16.32 -36.61
CA ARG A 80 -20.91 -16.87 -36.42
C ARG A 80 -19.89 -15.78 -36.13
N ARG A 81 -20.00 -14.61 -36.77
CA ARG A 81 -19.09 -13.47 -36.52
C ARG A 81 -19.31 -12.85 -35.14
N ALA A 82 -20.54 -12.82 -34.66
CA ALA A 82 -20.83 -12.36 -33.31
C ALA A 82 -20.21 -13.29 -32.25
N MET A 83 -20.28 -14.62 -32.45
CA MET A 83 -19.59 -15.59 -31.58
C MET A 83 -18.07 -15.43 -31.65
N LEU A 84 -17.49 -15.27 -32.85
CA LEU A 84 -16.05 -15.02 -33.02
C LEU A 84 -15.60 -13.72 -32.33
N LEU A 85 -16.40 -12.65 -32.41
CA LEU A 85 -16.09 -11.39 -31.71
C LEU A 85 -16.07 -11.59 -30.18
N SER A 86 -17.02 -12.35 -29.65
CA SER A 86 -17.06 -12.69 -28.23
C SER A 86 -15.79 -13.42 -27.79
N ASP A 87 -15.44 -14.52 -28.48
CA ASP A 87 -14.35 -15.39 -28.06
C ASP A 87 -12.97 -14.75 -28.30
N ILE A 88 -12.79 -13.98 -29.37
CA ILE A 88 -11.56 -13.21 -29.62
C ILE A 88 -11.42 -12.07 -28.62
N GLY A 89 -12.49 -11.32 -28.36
CA GLY A 89 -12.47 -10.19 -27.42
C GLY A 89 -12.17 -10.65 -25.99
N ALA A 90 -12.84 -11.70 -25.53
CA ALA A 90 -12.57 -12.30 -24.22
C ALA A 90 -11.15 -12.86 -24.15
N GLY A 91 -10.68 -13.59 -25.18
CA GLY A 91 -9.32 -14.11 -25.25
C GLY A 91 -8.24 -13.02 -25.20
N LEU A 92 -8.44 -11.89 -25.87
CA LEU A 92 -7.51 -10.74 -25.78
C LEU A 92 -7.46 -10.14 -24.38
N CYS A 93 -8.60 -10.03 -23.69
CA CYS A 93 -8.63 -9.63 -22.29
C CYS A 93 -7.91 -10.63 -21.39
N THR A 94 -8.04 -11.93 -21.64
CA THR A 94 -7.29 -12.99 -20.95
C THR A 94 -5.78 -12.87 -21.19
N VAL A 95 -5.33 -12.48 -22.39
CA VAL A 95 -3.91 -12.16 -22.66
C VAL A 95 -3.45 -10.97 -21.81
N VAL A 96 -4.24 -9.90 -21.71
CA VAL A 96 -3.90 -8.74 -20.87
C VAL A 96 -3.79 -9.14 -19.39
N ILE A 97 -4.74 -9.93 -18.87
CA ILE A 97 -4.67 -10.46 -17.50
C ILE A 97 -3.42 -11.32 -17.31
N TRP A 98 -3.11 -12.19 -18.27
CA TRP A 98 -1.92 -13.03 -18.22
C TRP A 98 -0.63 -12.19 -18.22
N LEU A 99 -0.53 -11.14 -19.04
CA LEU A 99 0.61 -10.22 -19.08
C LEU A 99 0.77 -9.47 -17.75
N ILE A 100 -0.34 -8.98 -17.17
CA ILE A 100 -0.34 -8.33 -15.85
C ILE A 100 0.21 -9.29 -14.79
N LEU A 101 -0.32 -10.52 -14.73
CA LEU A 101 0.14 -11.52 -13.76
C LEU A 101 1.58 -11.97 -14.00
N MET A 102 2.01 -12.05 -15.27
CA MET A 102 3.40 -12.34 -15.63
C MET A 102 4.34 -11.22 -15.18
N THR A 103 3.95 -9.95 -15.33
CA THR A 103 4.76 -8.84 -14.82
C THR A 103 4.93 -8.89 -13.31
N THR A 104 3.88 -9.23 -12.55
CA THR A 104 3.99 -9.47 -11.10
C THR A 104 4.98 -10.58 -10.78
N HIS A 105 4.92 -11.70 -11.51
CA HIS A 105 5.79 -12.85 -11.28
C HIS A 105 7.26 -12.57 -11.67
N SER A 106 7.50 -11.91 -12.81
CA SER A 106 8.85 -11.69 -13.35
C SER A 106 9.60 -10.54 -12.67
N THR A 107 8.89 -9.58 -12.08
CA THR A 107 9.49 -8.40 -11.45
C THR A 107 9.41 -8.40 -9.92
N GLY A 108 8.66 -9.33 -9.32
CA GLY A 108 8.37 -9.36 -7.89
C GLY A 108 7.40 -8.27 -7.41
N VAL A 109 6.97 -7.34 -8.28
CA VAL A 109 6.08 -6.23 -7.93
C VAL A 109 4.65 -6.72 -7.76
N ARG A 110 4.13 -6.67 -6.53
CA ARG A 110 2.75 -7.02 -6.19
C ARG A 110 1.79 -6.03 -6.87
N ILE A 111 1.03 -6.50 -7.87
CA ILE A 111 0.03 -5.68 -8.56
C ILE A 111 -1.27 -5.74 -7.77
N GLU A 112 -1.84 -4.57 -7.50
CA GLU A 112 -3.08 -4.43 -6.75
C GLU A 112 -4.24 -5.09 -7.50
N PRO A 113 -4.99 -6.01 -6.85
CA PRO A 113 -5.98 -6.85 -7.50
C PRO A 113 -7.06 -6.08 -8.28
N TRP A 114 -7.39 -4.85 -7.88
CA TRP A 114 -8.41 -4.02 -8.54
C TRP A 114 -8.11 -3.74 -10.01
N ILE A 115 -6.84 -3.75 -10.42
CA ILE A 115 -6.43 -3.52 -11.82
C ILE A 115 -7.07 -4.55 -12.76
N LEU A 116 -7.38 -5.75 -12.24
CA LEU A 116 -8.06 -6.79 -12.99
C LEU A 116 -9.53 -6.46 -13.29
N TYR A 117 -10.15 -5.50 -12.60
CA TYR A 117 -11.55 -5.09 -12.84
C TYR A 117 -11.78 -4.62 -14.27
N ILE A 118 -10.82 -3.90 -14.85
CA ILE A 118 -10.93 -3.35 -16.19
C ILE A 118 -10.92 -4.45 -17.25
N PRO A 119 -9.87 -5.30 -17.38
CA PRO A 119 -9.87 -6.35 -18.37
C PRO A 119 -10.97 -7.41 -18.13
N VAL A 120 -11.33 -7.70 -16.88
CA VAL A 120 -12.45 -8.59 -16.55
C VAL A 120 -13.80 -7.99 -16.97
N GLY A 121 -14.02 -6.70 -16.69
CA GLY A 121 -15.23 -5.99 -17.11
C GLY A 121 -15.37 -5.90 -18.64
N ILE A 122 -14.27 -5.67 -19.36
CA ILE A 122 -14.26 -5.67 -20.82
C ILE A 122 -14.50 -7.09 -21.37
N SER A 123 -13.91 -8.12 -20.75
CA SER A 123 -14.17 -9.52 -21.10
C SER A 123 -15.65 -9.89 -20.92
N SER A 124 -16.28 -9.40 -19.84
CA SER A 124 -17.72 -9.54 -19.58
C SER A 124 -18.57 -8.88 -20.68
N ALA A 125 -18.17 -7.69 -21.13
CA ALA A 125 -18.81 -6.99 -22.24
C ALA A 125 -18.77 -7.77 -23.56
N PHE A 126 -17.62 -8.36 -23.92
CA PHE A 126 -17.51 -9.22 -25.11
C PHE A 126 -18.32 -10.51 -24.97
N SER A 127 -18.33 -11.09 -23.77
CA SER A 127 -19.13 -12.29 -23.46
C SER A 127 -20.64 -12.07 -23.63
N ALA A 128 -21.12 -10.83 -23.63
CA ALA A 128 -22.53 -10.48 -23.84
C ALA A 128 -23.07 -10.91 -25.22
N PHE A 129 -22.20 -11.06 -26.22
CA PHE A 129 -22.56 -11.47 -27.58
C PHE A 129 -22.80 -12.99 -27.70
N ARG A 130 -22.12 -13.79 -26.87
CA ARG A 130 -22.05 -15.25 -26.99
C ARG A 130 -23.42 -15.91 -26.95
N TRP A 131 -24.19 -15.67 -25.89
CA TRP A 131 -25.44 -16.41 -25.67
C TRP A 131 -26.56 -16.06 -26.64
N PRO A 132 -26.84 -14.78 -26.96
CA PRO A 132 -27.83 -14.45 -27.98
C PRO A 132 -27.46 -15.03 -29.35
N ALA A 133 -26.18 -14.96 -29.72
CA ALA A 133 -25.69 -15.51 -30.99
C ALA A 133 -25.79 -17.04 -31.03
N TYR A 134 -25.40 -17.73 -29.96
CA TYR A 134 -25.44 -19.20 -29.89
C TYR A 134 -26.87 -19.74 -29.84
N SER A 135 -27.75 -19.10 -29.04
CA SER A 135 -29.16 -19.48 -28.93
C SER A 135 -29.92 -19.27 -30.23
N ALA A 136 -29.67 -18.15 -30.91
CA ALA A 136 -30.23 -17.90 -32.24
C ALA A 136 -29.63 -18.86 -33.27
N SER A 137 -28.33 -19.12 -33.27
CA SER A 137 -27.73 -20.08 -34.23
C SER A 137 -28.31 -21.49 -34.08
N THR A 138 -28.66 -21.89 -32.86
CA THR A 138 -29.31 -23.19 -32.60
C THR A 138 -30.64 -23.32 -33.36
N THR A 139 -31.42 -22.24 -33.51
CA THR A 139 -32.70 -22.26 -34.26
C THR A 139 -32.52 -22.45 -35.77
N LEU A 140 -31.34 -22.12 -36.31
CA LEU A 140 -31.00 -22.33 -37.73
C LEU A 140 -30.44 -23.73 -38.01
N LEU A 141 -29.82 -24.34 -37.00
CA LEU A 141 -29.11 -25.61 -37.16
C LEU A 141 -29.98 -26.80 -36.76
N ILE A 142 -30.89 -26.62 -35.80
CA ILE A 142 -31.67 -27.71 -35.19
C ILE A 142 -33.15 -27.56 -35.53
N PRO A 143 -33.81 -28.62 -36.06
CA PRO A 143 -35.25 -28.60 -36.31
C PRO A 143 -36.07 -28.32 -35.04
N LYS A 144 -37.20 -27.62 -35.19
CA LYS A 144 -38.02 -27.13 -34.05
C LYS A 144 -38.42 -28.21 -33.03
N GLN A 145 -38.65 -29.44 -33.50
CA GLN A 145 -39.00 -30.60 -32.67
C GLN A 145 -37.86 -31.08 -31.75
N HIS A 146 -36.61 -30.72 -32.08
CA HIS A 146 -35.42 -31.12 -31.35
C HIS A 146 -34.76 -29.99 -30.56
N LEU A 147 -35.33 -28.78 -30.57
CA LEU A 147 -34.78 -27.63 -29.82
C LEU A 147 -34.66 -27.92 -28.32
N GLY A 148 -35.60 -28.66 -27.73
CA GLY A 148 -35.49 -29.10 -26.33
C GLY A 148 -34.27 -29.98 -26.09
N ARG A 149 -33.97 -30.92 -27.00
CA ARG A 149 -32.78 -31.79 -26.90
C ARG A 149 -31.48 -31.00 -27.03
N ALA A 150 -31.44 -30.06 -27.98
CA ALA A 150 -30.30 -29.17 -28.14
C ALA A 150 -30.06 -28.29 -26.90
N ASN A 151 -31.11 -27.73 -26.30
CA ASN A 151 -30.99 -26.97 -25.05
C ASN A 151 -30.54 -27.86 -23.87
N GLY A 152 -30.94 -29.14 -23.85
CA GLY A 152 -30.42 -30.12 -22.90
C GLY A 152 -28.91 -30.34 -23.04
N LEU A 153 -28.39 -30.43 -24.27
CA LEU A 153 -26.94 -30.49 -24.51
C LEU A 153 -26.23 -29.21 -24.08
N ILE A 154 -26.78 -28.03 -24.43
CA ILE A 154 -26.23 -26.74 -23.99
C ILE A 154 -26.17 -26.67 -22.45
N GLY A 155 -27.25 -27.10 -21.77
CA GLY A 155 -27.29 -27.21 -20.31
C GLY A 155 -26.27 -28.20 -19.76
N ALA A 156 -26.08 -29.34 -20.43
CA ALA A 156 -25.10 -30.35 -20.01
C ALA A 156 -23.68 -29.78 -20.07
N GLY A 157 -23.36 -29.00 -21.11
CA GLY A 157 -22.07 -28.33 -21.21
C GLY A 157 -21.83 -27.31 -20.08
N GLN A 158 -22.87 -26.55 -19.70
CA GLN A 158 -22.79 -25.62 -18.57
C GLN A 158 -22.63 -26.34 -17.23
N ALA A 159 -23.38 -27.43 -17.00
CA ALA A 159 -23.26 -28.26 -15.81
C ALA A 159 -21.86 -28.90 -15.71
N THR A 160 -21.33 -29.43 -16.81
CA THR A 160 -19.97 -29.98 -16.88
C THR A 160 -18.93 -28.91 -16.54
N ALA A 161 -19.05 -27.69 -17.09
CA ALA A 161 -18.12 -26.61 -16.77
C ALA A 161 -18.19 -26.18 -15.29
N GLN A 162 -19.40 -26.09 -14.71
CA GLN A 162 -19.57 -25.75 -13.30
C GLN A 162 -19.01 -26.79 -12.33
N ILE A 163 -19.03 -28.08 -12.71
CA ILE A 163 -18.46 -29.17 -11.90
C ILE A 163 -16.95 -29.27 -12.10
N ALA A 164 -16.50 -29.32 -13.36
CA ALA A 164 -15.11 -29.59 -13.68
C ALA A 164 -14.20 -28.41 -13.37
N ALA A 165 -14.65 -27.17 -13.59
CA ALA A 165 -13.76 -26.02 -13.50
C ALA A 165 -13.26 -25.72 -12.07
N PRO A 166 -14.08 -25.65 -11.00
CA PRO A 166 -13.55 -25.44 -9.64
C PRO A 166 -12.61 -26.57 -9.18
N ALA A 167 -12.95 -27.83 -9.49
CA ALA A 167 -12.15 -29.00 -9.11
C ALA A 167 -10.78 -29.01 -9.81
N LEU A 168 -10.76 -28.76 -11.12
CA LEU A 168 -9.53 -28.66 -11.89
C LEU A 168 -8.72 -27.42 -11.52
N ALA A 169 -9.37 -26.26 -11.27
CA ALA A 169 -8.67 -25.04 -10.91
C ALA A 169 -7.97 -25.16 -9.55
N GLY A 170 -8.61 -25.75 -8.53
CA GLY A 170 -7.96 -25.98 -7.24
C GLY A 170 -6.69 -26.83 -7.35
N MET A 171 -6.71 -27.86 -8.20
CA MET A 171 -5.53 -28.71 -8.46
C MET A 171 -4.47 -28.00 -9.33
N LEU A 172 -4.90 -27.27 -10.36
CA LEU A 172 -3.99 -26.61 -11.31
C LEU A 172 -3.33 -25.37 -10.71
N VAL A 173 -4.02 -24.61 -9.85
CA VAL A 173 -3.41 -23.47 -9.15
C VAL A 173 -2.24 -23.94 -8.27
N ILE A 174 -2.34 -25.10 -7.63
CA ILE A 174 -1.27 -25.67 -6.80
C ILE A 174 -0.10 -26.17 -7.66
N THR A 175 -0.39 -26.84 -8.78
CA THR A 175 0.64 -27.54 -9.57
C THR A 175 1.35 -26.65 -10.59
N ILE A 176 0.62 -25.71 -11.21
CA ILE A 176 1.15 -24.86 -12.30
C ILE A 176 0.90 -23.36 -12.07
N GLY A 177 0.44 -22.98 -10.88
CA GLY A 177 0.18 -21.59 -10.49
C GLY A 177 -1.01 -20.95 -11.20
N LEU A 178 -1.42 -19.77 -10.74
CA LEU A 178 -2.49 -18.98 -11.35
C LEU A 178 -2.19 -18.67 -12.83
N TYR A 179 -0.94 -18.33 -13.16
CA TYR A 179 -0.53 -18.01 -14.53
C TYR A 179 -0.74 -19.19 -15.50
N GLY A 180 -0.46 -20.42 -15.05
CA GLY A 180 -0.68 -21.62 -15.84
C GLY A 180 -2.16 -21.85 -16.11
N VAL A 181 -3.03 -21.55 -15.13
CA VAL A 181 -4.49 -21.63 -15.29
C VAL A 181 -5.01 -20.62 -16.31
N ILE A 182 -4.54 -19.36 -16.25
CA ILE A 182 -4.93 -18.34 -17.24
C ILE A 182 -4.45 -18.70 -18.65
N LEU A 183 -3.26 -19.30 -18.78
CA LEU A 183 -2.75 -19.77 -20.07
C LEU A 183 -3.61 -20.92 -20.64
N ILE A 184 -4.08 -21.85 -19.80
CA ILE A 184 -5.02 -22.90 -20.23
C ILE A 184 -6.30 -22.28 -20.77
N ASP A 185 -6.86 -21.29 -20.08
CA ASP A 185 -8.06 -20.58 -20.55
C ASP A 185 -7.86 -19.91 -21.92
N LEU A 186 -6.71 -19.27 -22.14
CA LEU A 186 -6.35 -18.71 -23.45
C LEU A 186 -6.36 -19.78 -24.56
N VAL A 187 -5.81 -20.97 -24.29
CA VAL A 187 -5.85 -22.10 -25.22
C VAL A 187 -7.29 -22.56 -25.48
N THR A 188 -8.15 -22.55 -24.47
CA THR A 188 -9.56 -22.91 -24.64
C THR A 188 -10.33 -21.94 -25.53
N PHE A 189 -10.03 -20.63 -25.46
CA PHE A 189 -10.59 -19.64 -26.38
C PHE A 189 -10.11 -19.86 -27.82
N ALA A 190 -8.82 -20.17 -28.02
CA ALA A 190 -8.29 -20.51 -29.34
C ALA A 190 -9.03 -21.72 -29.94
N PHE A 191 -9.35 -22.73 -29.11
CA PHE A 191 -10.12 -23.89 -29.53
C PHE A 191 -11.56 -23.53 -29.97
N ALA A 192 -12.26 -22.68 -29.22
CA ALA A 192 -13.58 -22.18 -29.61
C ALA A 192 -13.54 -21.37 -30.92
N VAL A 193 -12.52 -20.53 -31.10
CA VAL A 193 -12.31 -19.78 -32.35
C VAL A 193 -12.05 -20.72 -33.53
N ILE A 194 -11.19 -21.74 -33.36
CA ILE A 194 -10.87 -22.70 -34.41
C ILE A 194 -12.13 -23.49 -34.83
N THR A 195 -12.89 -24.01 -33.88
CA THR A 195 -14.13 -24.74 -34.18
C THR A 195 -15.14 -23.86 -34.93
N LEU A 196 -15.28 -22.59 -34.54
CA LEU A 196 -16.08 -21.60 -35.27
C LEU A 196 -15.50 -21.26 -36.65
N LEU A 197 -14.18 -21.33 -36.85
CA LEU A 197 -13.54 -21.10 -38.15
C LEU A 197 -13.81 -22.24 -39.15
N LEU A 198 -13.96 -23.46 -38.65
CA LEU A 198 -14.17 -24.67 -39.45
C LEU A 198 -15.61 -24.86 -39.94
N VAL A 199 -16.60 -24.26 -39.28
CA VAL A 199 -18.03 -24.43 -39.62
C VAL A 199 -18.62 -23.22 -40.36
N ARG A 200 -19.72 -23.43 -41.08
CA ARG A 200 -20.49 -22.36 -41.75
C ARG A 200 -21.95 -22.40 -41.30
N PHE A 201 -22.50 -21.24 -40.95
CA PHE A 201 -23.92 -21.13 -40.59
C PHE A 201 -24.76 -20.81 -41.83
N PRO A 202 -25.99 -21.34 -41.92
CA PRO A 202 -26.96 -20.90 -42.92
C PRO A 202 -27.22 -19.39 -42.81
N LYS A 203 -27.33 -18.69 -43.94
CA LYS A 203 -27.75 -17.29 -43.96
C LYS A 203 -29.27 -17.20 -44.00
N LEU A 204 -29.84 -16.30 -43.20
CA LEU A 204 -31.24 -15.90 -43.30
C LEU A 204 -31.40 -14.92 -44.46
N GLU A 205 -32.23 -15.26 -45.46
CA GLU A 205 -32.74 -14.27 -46.42
C GLU A 205 -34.05 -13.68 -45.86
N ILE A 206 -34.03 -12.37 -45.58
CA ILE A 206 -35.20 -11.62 -45.09
C ILE A 206 -35.91 -11.05 -46.32
N THR A 207 -37.14 -11.49 -46.58
CA THR A 207 -37.92 -11.13 -47.77
C THR A 207 -38.76 -9.85 -47.64
N THR A 208 -38.50 -8.99 -46.65
CA THR A 208 -39.31 -7.79 -46.41
C THR A 208 -38.45 -6.52 -46.32
N ASP A 209 -38.77 -5.53 -47.16
CA ASP A 209 -38.35 -4.13 -47.03
C ASP A 209 -38.90 -3.54 -45.71
N VAL A 210 -38.13 -3.63 -44.62
CA VAL A 210 -38.47 -2.97 -43.35
C VAL A 210 -37.55 -1.75 -43.13
N PRO A 211 -38.09 -0.56 -42.75
CA PRO A 211 -37.31 0.69 -42.59
C PRO A 211 -36.23 0.69 -41.48
N GLU A 212 -36.03 -0.41 -40.74
CA GLU A 212 -35.20 -0.44 -39.53
C GLU A 212 -33.68 -0.43 -39.77
N ALA A 213 -33.21 -0.58 -41.01
CA ALA A 213 -31.78 -0.52 -41.34
C ALA A 213 -31.12 0.84 -41.02
N ARG A 214 -31.91 1.89 -40.69
CA ARG A 214 -31.44 3.25 -40.38
C ARG A 214 -31.65 3.71 -38.92
N SER A 215 -32.21 2.91 -38.01
CA SER A 215 -32.43 3.32 -36.62
C SER A 215 -31.15 3.23 -35.76
N ASN A 216 -31.02 4.14 -34.79
CA ASN A 216 -29.88 4.15 -33.87
C ASN A 216 -29.91 2.90 -32.95
N LEU A 217 -28.76 2.53 -32.38
CA LEU A 217 -28.62 1.29 -31.58
C LEU A 217 -29.56 1.27 -30.37
N LEU A 218 -29.81 2.42 -29.75
CA LEU A 218 -30.69 2.55 -28.59
C LEU A 218 -32.17 2.29 -28.94
N GLN A 219 -32.65 2.85 -30.05
CA GLN A 219 -34.01 2.60 -30.57
C GLN A 219 -34.18 1.13 -31.02
N SER A 220 -33.14 0.52 -31.57
CA SER A 220 -33.15 -0.91 -31.91
C SER A 220 -33.13 -1.82 -30.66
N ALA A 221 -32.43 -1.41 -29.59
CA ALA A 221 -32.34 -2.18 -28.34
C ALA A 221 -33.68 -2.19 -27.58
N THR A 222 -34.41 -1.07 -27.57
CA THR A 222 -35.74 -0.99 -26.94
C THR A 222 -36.81 -1.79 -27.69
N TYR A 223 -36.60 -2.11 -28.98
CA TYR A 223 -37.50 -2.96 -29.74
C TYR A 223 -37.64 -4.36 -29.13
N GLY A 224 -36.56 -4.97 -28.62
CA GLY A 224 -36.61 -6.31 -28.01
C GLY A 224 -37.60 -6.36 -26.84
N TRP A 225 -37.59 -5.33 -25.98
CA TRP A 225 -38.57 -5.16 -24.91
C TRP A 225 -39.98 -4.93 -25.44
N LYS A 226 -40.13 -4.07 -26.44
CA LYS A 226 -41.44 -3.79 -27.10
C LYS A 226 -42.04 -5.07 -27.69
N TYR A 227 -41.22 -5.91 -28.34
CA TYR A 227 -41.63 -7.19 -28.93
C TYR A 227 -42.20 -8.15 -27.88
N ILE A 228 -41.56 -8.23 -26.71
CA ILE A 228 -42.02 -9.04 -25.56
C ILE A 228 -43.31 -8.46 -24.98
N LYS A 229 -43.34 -7.15 -24.71
CA LYS A 229 -44.51 -6.47 -24.11
C LYS A 229 -45.78 -6.59 -24.97
N GLN A 230 -45.64 -6.58 -26.29
CA GLN A 230 -46.76 -6.74 -27.23
C GLN A 230 -47.30 -8.18 -27.31
N ARG A 231 -46.60 -9.16 -26.71
CA ARG A 231 -47.00 -10.57 -26.68
C ARG A 231 -47.20 -10.99 -25.21
N PRO A 232 -48.40 -10.78 -24.65
CA PRO A 232 -48.68 -11.03 -23.24
C PRO A 232 -48.29 -12.44 -22.76
N SER A 233 -48.38 -13.45 -23.63
CA SER A 233 -47.95 -14.82 -23.32
C SER A 233 -46.43 -14.89 -23.08
N LEU A 234 -45.61 -14.30 -23.95
CA LEU A 234 -44.15 -14.27 -23.77
C LEU A 234 -43.74 -13.40 -22.57
N LEU A 235 -44.45 -12.30 -22.32
CA LEU A 235 -44.24 -11.49 -21.12
C LEU A 235 -44.57 -12.30 -19.85
N GLY A 236 -45.66 -13.08 -19.86
CA GLY A 236 -46.02 -13.97 -18.76
C GLY A 236 -44.93 -15.02 -18.50
N LEU A 237 -44.35 -15.61 -19.55
CA LEU A 237 -43.26 -16.57 -19.43
C LEU A 237 -41.97 -15.93 -18.89
N LEU A 238 -41.66 -14.70 -19.31
CA LEU A 238 -40.53 -13.93 -18.79
C LEU A 238 -40.68 -13.66 -17.29
N LEU A 239 -41.82 -13.10 -16.86
CA LEU A 239 -42.07 -12.78 -15.45
C LEU A 239 -42.03 -14.04 -14.56
N PHE A 240 -42.60 -15.15 -15.04
CA PHE A 240 -42.53 -16.44 -14.37
C PHE A 240 -41.08 -16.91 -14.19
N ALA A 241 -40.28 -16.87 -15.27
CA ALA A 241 -38.88 -17.27 -15.22
C ALA A 241 -38.04 -16.34 -14.33
N THR A 242 -38.30 -15.03 -14.33
CA THR A 242 -37.62 -14.06 -13.47
C THR A 242 -37.89 -14.34 -12.00
N ALA A 243 -39.15 -14.64 -11.62
CA ALA A 243 -39.50 -15.00 -10.24
C ALA A 243 -38.79 -16.30 -9.80
N ALA A 244 -38.77 -17.32 -10.65
CA ALA A 244 -38.04 -18.56 -10.35
C ALA A 244 -36.52 -18.35 -10.22
N ASN A 245 -35.91 -17.50 -11.06
CA ASN A 245 -34.49 -17.16 -10.97
C ASN A 245 -34.15 -16.32 -9.73
N PHE A 246 -35.05 -15.46 -9.29
CA PHE A 246 -34.90 -14.70 -8.03
C PHE A 246 -34.78 -15.64 -6.83
N SER A 247 -35.67 -16.64 -6.73
CA SER A 247 -35.59 -17.69 -5.71
C SER A 247 -34.28 -18.48 -5.78
N LEU A 248 -33.87 -18.88 -6.98
CA LEU A 248 -32.60 -19.59 -7.20
C LEU A 248 -31.40 -18.76 -6.70
N GLY A 249 -31.44 -17.45 -6.89
CA GLY A 249 -30.40 -16.54 -6.41
C GLY A 249 -30.25 -16.51 -4.88
N PHE A 250 -31.35 -16.63 -4.12
CA PHE A 250 -31.30 -16.81 -2.66
C PHE A 250 -30.70 -18.17 -2.28
N VAL A 251 -31.17 -19.24 -2.92
CA VAL A 251 -30.75 -20.62 -2.63
C VAL A 251 -29.24 -20.79 -2.79
N MET A 252 -28.65 -20.18 -3.81
CA MET A 252 -27.21 -20.22 -4.07
C MET A 252 -26.37 -19.58 -2.96
N VAL A 253 -26.94 -18.66 -2.17
CA VAL A 253 -26.25 -18.03 -1.03
C VAL A 253 -26.51 -18.81 0.24
N LEU A 254 -27.76 -19.24 0.45
CA LEU A 254 -28.21 -19.82 1.73
C LEU A 254 -27.82 -21.28 1.93
N ILE A 255 -27.48 -22.02 0.87
CA ILE A 255 -27.19 -23.46 0.98
C ILE A 255 -25.96 -23.74 1.86
N ILE A 256 -24.94 -22.88 1.81
CA ILE A 256 -23.72 -23.02 2.61
C ILE A 256 -24.01 -22.87 4.12
N PRO A 257 -24.57 -21.73 4.60
CA PRO A 257 -24.88 -21.57 6.02
C PRO A 257 -25.92 -22.56 6.51
N LEU A 258 -26.90 -22.95 5.67
CA LEU A 258 -27.90 -23.95 6.04
C LEU A 258 -27.23 -25.30 6.37
N VAL A 259 -26.38 -25.83 5.48
CA VAL A 259 -25.75 -27.14 5.71
C VAL A 259 -24.76 -27.08 6.87
N LEU A 260 -24.00 -25.98 7.00
CA LEU A 260 -23.07 -25.79 8.12
C LEU A 260 -23.77 -25.64 9.47
N SER A 261 -25.05 -25.27 9.50
CA SER A 261 -25.81 -25.18 10.75
C SER A 261 -26.07 -26.54 11.42
N PHE A 262 -25.93 -27.65 10.68
CA PHE A 262 -26.17 -28.99 11.22
C PHE A 262 -25.12 -30.04 10.79
N ALA A 263 -24.10 -29.66 10.02
CA ALA A 263 -23.05 -30.55 9.53
C ALA A 263 -21.72 -29.82 9.30
N ASP A 264 -20.63 -30.55 9.08
CA ASP A 264 -19.30 -29.99 8.87
C ASP A 264 -18.99 -29.63 7.39
N ALA A 265 -17.82 -29.06 7.15
CA ALA A 265 -17.36 -28.66 5.82
C ALA A 265 -17.21 -29.85 4.85
N THR A 266 -16.88 -31.05 5.36
CA THR A 266 -16.79 -32.27 4.55
C THR A 266 -18.17 -32.69 4.06
N ALA A 267 -19.17 -32.69 4.94
CA ALA A 267 -20.56 -32.94 4.59
C ALA A 267 -21.11 -31.90 3.60
N LEU A 268 -20.76 -30.63 3.75
CA LEU A 268 -21.07 -29.58 2.77
C LEU A 268 -20.49 -29.91 1.39
N GLY A 269 -19.23 -30.33 1.32
CA GLY A 269 -18.60 -30.76 0.07
C GLY A 269 -19.33 -31.92 -0.61
N VAL A 270 -19.83 -32.90 0.17
CA VAL A 270 -20.64 -34.03 -0.32
C VAL A 270 -21.98 -33.55 -0.87
N VAL A 271 -22.70 -32.68 -0.12
CA VAL A 271 -24.00 -32.14 -0.54
C VAL A 271 -23.86 -31.36 -1.86
N LEU A 272 -22.86 -30.49 -1.98
CA LEU A 272 -22.63 -29.70 -3.20
C LEU A 272 -22.24 -30.58 -4.40
N SER A 273 -21.44 -31.61 -4.18
CA SER A 273 -21.05 -32.56 -5.24
C SER A 273 -22.27 -33.34 -5.77
N ILE A 274 -23.10 -33.85 -4.87
CA ILE A 274 -24.34 -34.54 -5.22
C ILE A 274 -25.33 -33.60 -5.91
N ALA A 275 -25.43 -32.35 -5.46
CA ALA A 275 -26.25 -31.34 -6.12
C ALA A 275 -25.78 -31.13 -7.58
N GLY A 276 -24.47 -31.01 -7.81
CA GLY A 276 -23.88 -30.90 -9.15
C GLY A 276 -24.24 -32.08 -10.07
N LEU A 277 -24.19 -33.32 -9.56
CA LEU A 277 -24.64 -34.51 -10.28
C LEU A 277 -26.11 -34.43 -10.69
N GLY A 278 -26.97 -33.84 -9.85
CA GLY A 278 -28.36 -33.55 -10.16
C GLY A 278 -28.51 -32.66 -11.40
N MET A 279 -27.78 -31.54 -11.44
CA MET A 279 -27.79 -30.62 -12.58
C MET A 279 -27.35 -31.29 -13.89
N LEU A 280 -26.29 -32.10 -13.83
CA LEU A 280 -25.81 -32.85 -15.00
C LEU A 280 -26.85 -33.89 -15.45
N ALA A 281 -27.42 -34.66 -14.52
CA ALA A 281 -28.44 -35.67 -14.80
C ALA A 281 -29.71 -35.05 -15.41
N GLY A 282 -30.17 -33.91 -14.89
CA GLY A 282 -31.32 -33.18 -15.45
C GLY A 282 -31.06 -32.68 -16.87
N SER A 283 -29.85 -32.18 -17.13
CA SER A 283 -29.45 -31.71 -18.45
C SER A 283 -29.36 -32.84 -19.48
N LEU A 284 -28.78 -33.98 -19.09
CA LEU A 284 -28.71 -35.20 -19.92
C LEU A 284 -30.10 -35.80 -20.15
N THR A 285 -30.97 -35.76 -19.15
CA THR A 285 -32.38 -36.18 -19.30
C THR A 285 -33.06 -35.33 -20.37
N MET A 286 -32.89 -34.01 -20.30
CA MET A 286 -33.46 -33.10 -21.29
C MET A 286 -32.85 -33.28 -22.69
N SER A 287 -31.56 -33.64 -22.80
CA SER A 287 -30.91 -33.86 -24.09
C SER A 287 -31.41 -35.11 -24.83
N VAL A 288 -31.76 -36.15 -24.09
CA VAL A 288 -32.33 -37.40 -24.63
C VAL A 288 -33.84 -37.25 -24.88
N TRP A 289 -34.57 -36.76 -23.87
CA TRP A 289 -36.02 -36.67 -23.90
C TRP A 289 -36.52 -35.54 -24.82
N GLY A 290 -35.98 -34.34 -24.67
CA GLY A 290 -36.42 -33.14 -25.37
C GLY A 290 -37.60 -32.40 -24.73
N GLY A 291 -38.13 -32.90 -23.62
CA GLY A 291 -39.22 -32.30 -22.86
C GLY A 291 -40.61 -32.89 -23.18
N PRO A 292 -41.64 -32.49 -22.44
CA PRO A 292 -43.01 -32.95 -22.64
C PRO A 292 -43.60 -32.38 -23.95
N GLN A 293 -44.68 -33.00 -24.44
CA GLN A 293 -45.34 -32.56 -25.69
C GLN A 293 -45.76 -31.09 -25.66
N ARG A 294 -46.27 -30.61 -24.51
CA ARG A 294 -46.47 -29.19 -24.22
C ARG A 294 -45.37 -28.72 -23.30
N LEU A 295 -44.42 -27.96 -23.83
CA LEU A 295 -43.23 -27.52 -23.12
C LEU A 295 -43.58 -26.67 -21.89
N ILE A 296 -44.68 -25.91 -21.91
CA ILE A 296 -45.13 -25.09 -20.78
C ILE A 296 -45.46 -25.94 -19.55
N ASN A 297 -45.95 -27.16 -19.74
CA ASN A 297 -46.19 -28.09 -18.64
C ASN A 297 -44.87 -28.53 -17.98
N GLY A 298 -43.80 -28.64 -18.78
CA GLY A 298 -42.45 -28.90 -18.26
C GLY A 298 -41.93 -27.72 -17.43
N VAL A 299 -42.11 -26.49 -17.92
CA VAL A 299 -41.73 -25.26 -17.18
C VAL A 299 -42.45 -25.20 -15.83
N VAL A 300 -43.78 -25.29 -15.84
CA VAL A 300 -44.60 -25.14 -14.62
C VAL A 300 -44.42 -26.33 -13.67
N GLY A 301 -44.42 -27.56 -14.20
CA GLY A 301 -44.33 -28.79 -13.38
C GLY A 301 -42.99 -28.94 -12.67
N PHE A 302 -41.87 -28.66 -13.35
CA PHE A 302 -40.55 -28.75 -12.70
C PHE A 302 -40.25 -27.55 -11.79
N THR A 303 -40.84 -26.39 -12.03
CA THR A 303 -40.79 -25.27 -11.06
C THR A 303 -41.64 -25.56 -9.82
N LEU A 304 -42.78 -26.26 -9.96
CA LEU A 304 -43.56 -26.73 -8.81
C LEU A 304 -42.76 -27.73 -7.97
N LEU A 305 -42.13 -28.70 -8.63
CA LEU A 305 -41.23 -29.65 -7.97
C LEU A 305 -40.11 -28.93 -7.21
N ALA A 306 -39.46 -27.94 -7.85
CA ALA A 306 -38.45 -27.11 -7.21
C ALA A 306 -38.98 -26.38 -5.97
N GLY A 307 -40.18 -25.79 -6.04
CA GLY A 307 -40.83 -25.13 -4.90
C GLY A 307 -41.11 -26.08 -3.73
N VAL A 308 -41.64 -27.28 -4.00
CA VAL A 308 -41.87 -28.32 -2.99
C VAL A 308 -40.55 -28.75 -2.34
N LEU A 309 -39.50 -28.97 -3.13
CA LEU A 309 -38.19 -29.36 -2.63
C LEU A 309 -37.56 -28.27 -1.75
N LEU A 310 -37.77 -26.98 -2.05
CA LEU A 310 -37.31 -25.89 -1.19
C LEU A 310 -38.06 -25.82 0.15
N VAL A 311 -39.37 -26.11 0.15
CA VAL A 311 -40.11 -26.26 1.41
C VAL A 311 -39.50 -27.39 2.23
N LEU A 312 -39.27 -28.56 1.62
CA LEU A 312 -38.64 -29.71 2.30
C LEU A 312 -37.21 -29.42 2.77
N ALA A 313 -36.47 -28.58 2.05
CA ALA A 313 -35.10 -28.16 2.41
C ALA A 313 -35.04 -27.33 3.70
N GLY A 314 -36.16 -26.77 4.18
CA GLY A 314 -36.23 -26.08 5.46
C GLY A 314 -36.34 -27.00 6.69
N PHE A 315 -36.49 -28.32 6.48
CA PHE A 315 -36.67 -29.30 7.55
C PHE A 315 -35.52 -30.31 7.82
N PRO A 316 -34.37 -30.36 7.12
CA PRO A 316 -33.45 -31.50 7.25
C PRO A 316 -32.56 -31.40 8.50
N PRO A 317 -32.48 -32.47 9.31
CA PRO A 317 -31.43 -32.66 10.32
C PRO A 317 -30.43 -33.76 9.88
N SER A 318 -30.35 -34.05 8.57
CA SER A 318 -29.52 -35.12 8.00
C SER A 318 -28.88 -34.70 6.68
N VAL A 319 -27.57 -34.94 6.58
CA VAL A 319 -26.75 -34.70 5.38
C VAL A 319 -27.28 -35.48 4.16
N GLY A 320 -27.70 -36.74 4.35
CA GLY A 320 -28.21 -37.57 3.25
C GLY A 320 -29.51 -37.03 2.66
N LEU A 321 -30.42 -36.55 3.50
CA LEU A 321 -31.66 -35.92 3.07
C LEU A 321 -31.39 -34.58 2.36
N ALA A 322 -30.50 -33.76 2.92
CA ALA A 322 -30.08 -32.49 2.31
C ALA A 322 -29.44 -32.71 0.93
N ALA A 323 -28.57 -33.71 0.79
CA ALA A 323 -27.96 -34.09 -0.48
C ALA A 323 -29.01 -34.57 -1.51
N GLY A 324 -29.96 -35.42 -1.09
CA GLY A 324 -31.03 -35.90 -1.96
C GLY A 324 -31.96 -34.78 -2.44
N ILE A 325 -32.32 -33.85 -1.55
CA ILE A 325 -33.12 -32.66 -1.90
C ILE A 325 -32.34 -31.76 -2.86
N ALA A 326 -31.05 -31.51 -2.60
CA ALA A 326 -30.20 -30.69 -3.45
C ALA A 326 -30.03 -31.29 -4.86
N PHE A 327 -29.87 -32.63 -4.96
CA PHE A 327 -29.84 -33.36 -6.22
C PHE A 327 -31.14 -33.14 -7.01
N LEU A 328 -32.29 -33.42 -6.41
CA LEU A 328 -33.58 -33.32 -7.09
C LEU A 328 -33.92 -31.88 -7.46
N TYR A 329 -33.52 -30.92 -6.62
CA TYR A 329 -33.71 -29.50 -6.89
C TYR A 329 -32.90 -29.08 -8.12
N LEU A 330 -31.59 -29.35 -8.15
CA LEU A 330 -30.76 -29.01 -9.30
C LEU A 330 -31.04 -29.88 -10.54
N PHE A 331 -31.59 -31.07 -10.38
CA PHE A 331 -32.13 -31.88 -11.49
C PHE A 331 -33.31 -31.20 -12.20
N SER A 332 -34.17 -30.51 -11.45
CA SER A 332 -35.36 -29.86 -12.02
C SER A 332 -35.04 -28.61 -12.86
N ILE A 333 -33.96 -27.90 -12.55
CA ILE A 333 -33.62 -26.59 -13.14
C ILE A 333 -33.32 -26.67 -14.66
N PRO A 334 -32.45 -27.58 -15.15
CA PRO A 334 -32.18 -27.72 -16.59
C PRO A 334 -33.40 -28.10 -17.41
N ILE A 335 -34.32 -28.87 -16.83
CA ILE A 335 -35.53 -29.33 -17.53
C ILE A 335 -36.51 -28.17 -17.70
N SER A 336 -36.77 -27.43 -16.62
CA SER A 336 -37.63 -26.23 -16.68
C SER A 336 -37.04 -25.16 -17.60
N SER A 337 -35.75 -24.83 -17.45
CA SER A 337 -35.09 -23.84 -18.29
C SER A 337 -34.98 -24.27 -19.76
N GLY A 338 -34.69 -25.55 -20.04
CA GLY A 338 -34.63 -26.09 -21.40
C GLY A 338 -35.97 -26.06 -22.12
N CYS A 339 -37.07 -26.34 -21.41
CA CYS A 339 -38.43 -26.19 -21.94
C CYS A 339 -38.75 -24.71 -22.23
N SER A 340 -38.46 -23.81 -21.29
CA SER A 340 -38.67 -22.37 -21.46
C SER A 340 -37.89 -21.83 -22.66
N GLN A 341 -36.61 -22.21 -22.79
CA GLN A 341 -35.78 -21.75 -23.90
C GLN A 341 -36.25 -22.30 -25.26
N ALA A 342 -36.72 -23.55 -25.32
CA ALA A 342 -37.27 -24.10 -26.54
C ALA A 342 -38.57 -23.39 -26.98
N ILE A 343 -39.39 -22.93 -26.02
CA ILE A 343 -40.55 -22.08 -26.31
C ILE A 343 -40.11 -20.74 -26.91
N TRP A 344 -39.16 -20.05 -26.28
CA TRP A 344 -38.62 -18.78 -26.80
C TRP A 344 -38.05 -18.94 -28.21
N GLN A 345 -37.31 -20.02 -28.46
CA GLN A 345 -36.77 -20.33 -29.77
C GLN A 345 -37.88 -20.51 -30.81
N ARG A 346 -38.94 -21.26 -30.50
CA ARG A 346 -40.08 -21.52 -31.43
C ARG A 346 -40.94 -20.29 -31.71
N LYS A 347 -41.17 -19.43 -30.71
CA LYS A 347 -42.16 -18.35 -30.78
C LYS A 347 -41.59 -16.98 -31.17
N VAL A 348 -40.27 -16.80 -31.14
CA VAL A 348 -39.62 -15.54 -31.54
C VAL A 348 -39.18 -15.60 -32.99
N ALA A 349 -39.56 -14.60 -33.78
CA ALA A 349 -39.23 -14.49 -35.19
C ALA A 349 -37.71 -14.46 -35.42
N PRO A 350 -37.17 -15.26 -36.38
CA PRO A 350 -35.72 -15.43 -36.56
C PRO A 350 -34.92 -14.13 -36.77
N ASP A 351 -35.51 -13.11 -37.37
CA ASP A 351 -34.90 -11.82 -37.70
C ASP A 351 -34.68 -10.89 -36.48
N VAL A 352 -35.33 -11.19 -35.35
CA VAL A 352 -35.23 -10.39 -34.10
C VAL A 352 -34.82 -11.23 -32.89
N GLN A 353 -34.38 -12.48 -33.10
CA GLN A 353 -34.02 -13.40 -32.03
C GLN A 353 -32.87 -12.87 -31.16
N GLY A 354 -31.84 -12.26 -31.74
CA GLY A 354 -30.69 -11.72 -31.01
C GLY A 354 -31.10 -10.66 -30.00
N ARG A 355 -31.83 -9.62 -30.42
CA ARG A 355 -32.27 -8.54 -29.51
C ARG A 355 -33.32 -9.00 -28.49
N VAL A 356 -34.22 -9.92 -28.85
CA VAL A 356 -35.25 -10.43 -27.94
C VAL A 356 -34.62 -11.35 -26.88
N PHE A 357 -33.76 -12.28 -27.28
CA PHE A 357 -33.05 -13.17 -26.36
C PHE A 357 -32.12 -12.37 -25.42
N ALA A 358 -31.42 -11.36 -25.94
CA ALA A 358 -30.60 -10.50 -25.09
C ALA A 358 -31.39 -9.79 -23.98
N VAL A 359 -32.55 -9.21 -24.30
CA VAL A 359 -33.42 -8.55 -23.30
C VAL A 359 -33.98 -9.56 -22.30
N GLN A 360 -34.43 -10.73 -22.78
CA GLN A 360 -34.89 -11.83 -21.92
C GLN A 360 -33.80 -12.24 -20.91
N ARG A 361 -32.55 -12.43 -21.39
CA ARG A 361 -31.42 -12.84 -20.55
C ARG A 361 -31.02 -11.76 -19.56
N MET A 362 -30.97 -10.49 -19.98
CA MET A 362 -30.67 -9.37 -19.09
C MET A 362 -31.63 -9.37 -17.90
N ILE A 363 -32.94 -9.38 -18.16
CA ILE A 363 -33.98 -9.35 -17.12
C ILE A 363 -33.90 -10.59 -16.22
N ALA A 364 -33.66 -11.77 -16.80
CA ALA A 364 -33.52 -12.99 -16.01
C ALA A 364 -32.25 -13.01 -15.13
N MET A 365 -31.13 -12.46 -15.59
CA MET A 365 -29.87 -12.43 -14.85
C MET A 365 -29.80 -11.31 -13.81
N SER A 366 -30.54 -10.21 -13.99
CA SER A 366 -30.63 -9.11 -13.01
C SER A 366 -31.21 -9.55 -11.66
N SER A 367 -31.94 -10.66 -11.60
CA SER A 367 -32.49 -11.21 -10.36
C SER A 367 -31.42 -11.69 -9.37
N ALA A 368 -30.26 -12.18 -9.86
CA ALA A 368 -29.23 -12.78 -9.01
C ALA A 368 -28.42 -11.77 -8.18
N PRO A 369 -28.01 -10.60 -8.70
CA PRO A 369 -27.42 -9.54 -7.87
C PRO A 369 -28.41 -8.99 -6.83
N LEU A 370 -29.67 -8.81 -7.22
CA LEU A 370 -30.72 -8.32 -6.32
C LEU A 370 -31.00 -9.30 -5.18
N SER A 371 -31.10 -10.60 -5.46
CA SER A 371 -31.27 -11.61 -4.42
C SER A 371 -30.09 -11.60 -3.43
N ARG A 372 -28.85 -11.54 -3.94
CA ARG A 372 -27.64 -11.54 -3.09
C ARG A 372 -27.53 -10.32 -2.17
N LEU A 373 -27.98 -9.15 -2.63
CA LEU A 373 -28.04 -7.94 -1.81
C LEU A 373 -29.08 -8.03 -0.69
N LEU A 374 -30.18 -8.76 -0.91
CA LEU A 374 -31.28 -8.86 0.05
C LEU A 374 -31.08 -10.00 1.07
N VAL A 375 -30.44 -11.11 0.68
CA VAL A 375 -30.29 -12.31 1.52
C VAL A 375 -29.70 -12.02 2.89
N GLY A 376 -28.53 -11.35 2.95
CA GLY A 376 -27.81 -11.10 4.20
C GLY A 376 -28.65 -10.31 5.22
N PRO A 377 -29.10 -9.09 4.89
CA PRO A 377 -29.93 -8.29 5.79
C PRO A 377 -31.22 -8.99 6.22
N LEU A 378 -31.84 -9.80 5.35
CA LEU A 378 -33.05 -10.57 5.70
C LEU A 378 -32.74 -11.62 6.77
N VAL A 379 -31.67 -12.40 6.59
CA VAL A 379 -31.28 -13.46 7.53
C VAL A 379 -30.82 -12.85 8.87
N ASP A 380 -29.85 -11.94 8.82
CA ASP A 380 -29.15 -11.47 10.02
C ASP A 380 -30.02 -10.59 10.92
N ASN A 381 -30.90 -9.76 10.34
CA ASN A 381 -31.68 -8.79 11.12
C ASN A 381 -33.07 -9.30 11.51
N TRP A 382 -33.63 -10.27 10.78
CA TRP A 382 -35.01 -10.70 10.99
C TRP A 382 -35.14 -12.20 11.21
N PHE A 383 -34.82 -13.02 10.19
CA PHE A 383 -35.14 -14.44 10.26
C PHE A 383 -34.34 -15.20 11.34
N GLU A 384 -33.05 -14.90 11.50
CA GLU A 384 -32.20 -15.56 12.50
C GLU A 384 -32.55 -15.13 13.94
N PRO A 385 -32.68 -13.83 14.26
CA PRO A 385 -33.11 -13.40 15.59
C PRO A 385 -34.52 -13.89 15.96
N TRP A 386 -35.45 -13.96 15.00
CA TRP A 386 -36.83 -14.39 15.28
C TRP A 386 -36.96 -15.87 15.66
N LEU A 387 -36.00 -16.70 15.24
CA LEU A 387 -35.94 -18.14 15.54
C LEU A 387 -34.77 -18.54 16.45
N ALA A 388 -34.13 -17.56 17.10
CA ALA A 388 -33.30 -17.80 18.27
C ALA A 388 -34.11 -18.54 19.35
N THR A 389 -33.42 -19.19 20.30
CA THR A 389 -34.06 -20.01 21.35
C THR A 389 -35.11 -19.28 22.19
N ASP A 390 -34.99 -17.97 22.30
CA ASP A 390 -35.85 -17.02 23.01
C ASP A 390 -36.56 -16.03 22.06
N GLY A 391 -36.43 -16.25 20.75
CA GLY A 391 -36.98 -15.37 19.72
C GLY A 391 -38.51 -15.37 19.67
N PRO A 392 -39.13 -14.31 19.13
CA PRO A 392 -40.59 -14.16 19.07
C PRO A 392 -41.33 -15.29 18.35
N TRP A 393 -40.67 -16.03 17.45
CA TRP A 393 -41.26 -17.16 16.74
C TRP A 393 -40.79 -18.53 17.25
N ALA A 394 -39.98 -18.57 18.31
CA ALA A 394 -39.47 -19.80 18.91
C ALA A 394 -40.60 -20.75 19.36
N SER A 395 -41.65 -20.20 19.97
CA SER A 395 -42.78 -20.96 20.52
C SER A 395 -43.87 -21.32 19.49
N SER A 396 -43.77 -20.81 18.26
CA SER A 396 -44.74 -21.06 17.19
C SER A 396 -44.10 -21.76 16.00
N ILE A 397 -43.48 -21.01 15.09
CA ILE A 397 -42.81 -21.56 13.90
C ILE A 397 -41.62 -22.42 14.32
N GLY A 398 -40.91 -22.06 15.40
CA GLY A 398 -39.81 -22.83 15.97
C GLY A 398 -40.18 -24.26 16.41
N GLN A 399 -41.45 -24.55 16.70
CA GLN A 399 -41.90 -25.93 16.98
C GLN A 399 -41.92 -26.82 15.73
N LEU A 400 -42.03 -26.23 14.54
CA LEU A 400 -42.13 -26.96 13.27
C LEU A 400 -40.76 -27.20 12.62
N ILE A 401 -39.87 -26.21 12.67
CA ILE A 401 -38.57 -26.24 11.98
C ILE A 401 -37.37 -26.25 12.93
N GLY A 402 -37.59 -26.08 14.23
CA GLY A 402 -36.56 -25.95 15.27
C GLY A 402 -36.19 -24.49 15.58
N THR A 403 -35.46 -24.29 16.67
CA THR A 403 -34.90 -23.01 17.12
C THR A 403 -33.38 -23.10 17.27
N GLY A 404 -32.69 -21.97 17.17
CA GLY A 404 -31.22 -21.90 17.28
C GLY A 404 -30.53 -21.68 15.93
N PRO A 405 -29.19 -21.79 15.89
CA PRO A 405 -28.39 -21.40 14.73
C PRO A 405 -28.81 -22.12 13.43
N GLY A 406 -28.92 -21.36 12.35
CA GLY A 406 -29.35 -21.77 11.01
C GLY A 406 -30.85 -21.92 10.81
N ARG A 407 -31.68 -21.75 11.85
CA ARG A 407 -33.13 -21.96 11.75
C ARG A 407 -33.85 -20.80 11.09
N GLY A 408 -33.32 -19.58 11.21
CA GLY A 408 -33.75 -18.44 10.39
C GLY A 408 -33.53 -18.69 8.91
N THR A 409 -32.33 -19.18 8.56
CA THR A 409 -32.02 -19.62 7.19
C THR A 409 -32.96 -20.72 6.70
N ALA A 410 -33.24 -21.73 7.53
CA ALA A 410 -34.15 -22.82 7.20
C ALA A 410 -35.59 -22.34 6.94
N LEU A 411 -36.09 -21.37 7.72
CA LEU A 411 -37.39 -20.74 7.49
C LEU A 411 -37.44 -20.00 6.14
N LEU A 412 -36.36 -19.32 5.77
CA LEU A 412 -36.29 -18.60 4.51
C LEU A 412 -36.37 -19.55 3.30
N PHE A 413 -35.82 -20.76 3.38
CA PHE A 413 -36.03 -21.82 2.37
C PHE A 413 -37.52 -22.20 2.23
N VAL A 414 -38.24 -22.32 3.35
CA VAL A 414 -39.68 -22.58 3.34
C VAL A 414 -40.44 -21.45 2.66
N VAL A 415 -40.13 -20.20 3.01
CA VAL A 415 -40.76 -19.01 2.41
C VAL A 415 -40.53 -18.96 0.90
N LEU A 416 -39.31 -19.23 0.44
CA LEU A 416 -38.96 -19.27 -0.99
C LEU A 416 -39.67 -20.42 -1.73
N GLY A 417 -39.80 -21.58 -1.09
CA GLY A 417 -40.56 -22.70 -1.62
C GLY A 417 -42.04 -22.37 -1.80
N LEU A 418 -42.67 -21.76 -0.79
CA LEU A 418 -44.04 -21.26 -0.86
C LEU A 418 -44.21 -20.17 -1.91
N PHE A 419 -43.24 -19.27 -2.05
CA PHE A 419 -43.22 -18.26 -3.10
C PHE A 419 -43.21 -18.90 -4.50
N ASN A 420 -42.36 -19.91 -4.75
CA ASN A 420 -42.35 -20.63 -6.03
C ASN A 420 -43.66 -21.36 -6.30
N ILE A 421 -44.27 -21.98 -5.28
CA ILE A 421 -45.58 -22.62 -5.41
C ILE A 421 -46.66 -21.58 -5.76
N LEU A 422 -46.64 -20.42 -5.11
CA LEU A 422 -47.55 -19.32 -5.41
C LEU A 422 -47.38 -18.82 -6.86
N VAL A 423 -46.14 -18.66 -7.31
CA VAL A 423 -45.83 -18.28 -8.71
C VAL A 423 -46.40 -19.30 -9.70
N VAL A 424 -46.32 -20.61 -9.38
CA VAL A 424 -46.96 -21.68 -10.16
C VAL A 424 -48.48 -21.58 -10.14
N VAL A 425 -49.09 -21.38 -8.97
CA VAL A 425 -50.55 -21.23 -8.84
C VAL A 425 -51.03 -20.06 -9.69
N VAL A 426 -50.37 -18.90 -9.59
CA VAL A 426 -50.68 -17.72 -10.41
C VAL A 426 -50.52 -18.02 -11.91
N ALA A 427 -49.51 -18.79 -12.30
CA ALA A 427 -49.32 -19.23 -13.69
C ALA A 427 -50.47 -20.12 -14.19
N LEU A 428 -50.94 -21.07 -13.38
CA LEU A 428 -52.06 -21.96 -13.71
C LEU A 428 -53.37 -21.18 -13.93
N PHE A 429 -53.58 -20.09 -13.18
CA PHE A 429 -54.72 -19.18 -13.34
C PHE A 429 -54.53 -18.12 -14.43
N SER A 430 -53.44 -18.16 -15.20
CA SER A 430 -53.19 -17.28 -16.34
C SER A 430 -53.43 -18.01 -17.67
N PRO A 431 -54.61 -17.86 -18.30
CA PRO A 431 -54.90 -18.52 -19.57
C PRO A 431 -53.88 -18.16 -20.65
N ARG A 432 -53.39 -16.91 -20.64
CA ARG A 432 -52.41 -16.40 -21.61
C ARG A 432 -51.06 -17.11 -21.55
N LEU A 433 -50.65 -17.57 -20.36
CA LEU A 433 -49.40 -18.32 -20.17
C LEU A 433 -49.60 -19.81 -20.45
N MET A 434 -50.65 -20.42 -19.92
CA MET A 434 -50.90 -21.86 -20.08
C MET A 434 -51.32 -22.26 -21.50
N ARG A 435 -51.90 -21.33 -22.27
CA ARG A 435 -52.24 -21.51 -23.69
C ARG A 435 -51.20 -20.90 -24.64
N LEU A 436 -50.02 -20.52 -24.13
CA LEU A 436 -48.99 -19.83 -24.92
C LEU A 436 -48.60 -20.59 -26.19
N GLU A 437 -48.47 -21.92 -26.10
CA GLU A 437 -48.08 -22.73 -27.26
C GLU A 437 -49.18 -22.87 -28.31
N THR A 438 -50.46 -22.71 -27.92
CA THR A 438 -51.62 -22.78 -28.82
C THR A 438 -52.01 -21.42 -29.38
N ASP A 439 -51.96 -20.36 -28.55
CA ASP A 439 -52.47 -19.03 -28.90
C ASP A 439 -51.47 -18.21 -29.73
N LEU A 440 -50.17 -18.49 -29.59
CA LEU A 440 -49.11 -17.84 -30.36
C LEU A 440 -48.53 -18.83 -31.38
N PRO A 441 -48.63 -18.59 -32.70
CA PRO A 441 -48.10 -19.52 -33.70
C PRO A 441 -46.57 -19.63 -33.63
N ASP A 442 -46.03 -20.76 -34.10
CA ASP A 442 -44.57 -20.93 -34.24
C ASP A 442 -44.04 -20.01 -35.35
N ALA A 443 -42.96 -19.29 -35.06
CA ALA A 443 -42.37 -18.33 -35.99
C ALA A 443 -41.40 -18.97 -37.01
N ILE A 444 -41.11 -20.27 -36.88
CA ILE A 444 -40.10 -21.00 -37.68
C ILE A 444 -40.73 -21.86 -38.80
N ASP A 445 -42.07 -21.95 -38.91
CA ASP A 445 -42.72 -22.90 -39.84
C ASP A 445 -42.56 -22.59 -41.34
N ASN A 446 -42.10 -21.38 -41.70
CA ASN A 446 -41.96 -20.91 -43.09
C ASN A 446 -40.53 -20.50 -43.49
N LEU A 447 -39.47 -21.16 -42.98
CA LEU A 447 -38.11 -20.90 -43.44
C LEU A 447 -37.82 -21.60 -44.78
N SER A 448 -37.93 -20.90 -45.91
CA SER A 448 -37.38 -21.36 -47.20
C SER A 448 -35.85 -21.22 -47.19
N VAL A 449 -35.16 -22.25 -46.72
CA VAL A 449 -33.68 -22.27 -46.74
C VAL A 449 -33.20 -22.72 -48.13
N GLN A 450 -32.77 -21.78 -48.99
CA GLN A 450 -32.04 -22.14 -50.20
C GLN A 450 -30.55 -22.37 -49.90
N THR A 451 -30.09 -23.61 -50.07
CA THR A 451 -28.67 -23.97 -50.02
C THR A 451 -28.02 -23.58 -51.35
N GLN A 452 -27.43 -22.39 -51.46
CA GLN A 452 -26.60 -22.04 -52.62
C GLN A 452 -25.35 -22.94 -52.66
N HIS A 453 -25.33 -23.93 -53.55
CA HIS A 453 -24.10 -24.52 -54.08
C HIS A 453 -23.44 -23.52 -55.05
N SER A 454 -22.85 -22.45 -54.54
CA SER A 454 -22.03 -21.56 -55.37
C SER A 454 -20.60 -22.11 -55.44
N LYS A 455 -20.16 -22.44 -56.66
CA LYS A 455 -18.75 -22.65 -57.03
C LYS A 455 -17.85 -21.63 -56.32
N ILE A 456 -16.71 -22.11 -55.82
CA ILE A 456 -15.66 -21.33 -55.18
C ILE A 456 -15.28 -20.14 -56.09
N SER A 457 -15.80 -18.95 -55.77
CA SER A 457 -15.24 -17.69 -56.24
C SER A 457 -14.32 -17.17 -55.14
N ARG A 458 -13.01 -17.23 -55.41
CA ARG A 458 -11.99 -16.46 -54.69
C ARG A 458 -12.25 -14.97 -54.89
N LYS A 459 -13.16 -14.38 -54.10
CA LYS A 459 -13.08 -12.95 -53.76
C LYS A 459 -12.86 -12.88 -52.26
N GLY A 460 -11.61 -12.62 -51.89
CA GLY A 460 -11.22 -12.34 -50.50
C GLY A 460 -12.11 -11.25 -49.90
N LEU A 461 -12.28 -11.31 -48.58
CA LEU A 461 -12.97 -10.30 -47.76
C LEU A 461 -12.69 -8.88 -48.30
N PRO A 462 -13.68 -7.97 -48.38
CA PRO A 462 -13.42 -6.57 -48.65
C PRO A 462 -12.81 -5.94 -47.39
N MET A 463 -11.54 -6.28 -47.14
CA MET A 463 -10.69 -5.80 -46.05
C MET A 463 -10.75 -4.27 -45.91
N LYS A 464 -11.04 -3.53 -47.00
CA LYS A 464 -11.17 -2.07 -47.00
C LYS A 464 -12.31 -1.53 -46.13
N ARG A 465 -13.46 -2.22 -45.97
CA ARG A 465 -14.57 -1.74 -45.13
C ARG A 465 -14.39 -2.10 -43.65
N LEU A 466 -13.88 -3.31 -43.37
CA LEU A 466 -13.54 -3.75 -42.01
C LEU A 466 -12.36 -2.94 -41.44
N ARG A 467 -11.32 -2.70 -42.26
CA ARG A 467 -10.20 -1.81 -41.90
C ARG A 467 -10.67 -0.38 -41.60
N LYS A 468 -11.63 0.18 -42.35
CA LYS A 468 -12.19 1.51 -42.06
C LYS A 468 -12.98 1.55 -40.75
N TRP A 469 -13.68 0.49 -40.38
CA TRP A 469 -14.40 0.40 -39.11
C TRP A 469 -13.47 0.17 -37.92
N LEU A 470 -12.50 -0.74 -38.05
CA LEU A 470 -11.46 -0.96 -37.04
C LEU A 470 -10.61 0.30 -36.85
N LEU A 471 -10.27 1.03 -37.92
CA LEU A 471 -9.60 2.32 -37.83
C LEU A 471 -10.46 3.37 -37.12
N ARG A 472 -11.76 3.48 -37.43
CA ARG A 472 -12.67 4.42 -36.73
C ARG A 472 -12.85 4.08 -35.26
N PHE A 473 -12.95 2.80 -34.92
CA PHE A 473 -13.06 2.34 -33.53
C PHE A 473 -11.75 2.54 -32.77
N ALA A 474 -10.61 2.22 -33.39
CA ALA A 474 -9.29 2.56 -32.86
C ALA A 474 -9.12 4.07 -32.69
N LEU A 475 -9.58 4.88 -33.65
CA LEU A 475 -9.58 6.35 -33.55
C LEU A 475 -10.45 6.83 -32.39
N ILE A 476 -11.64 6.27 -32.18
CA ILE A 476 -12.50 6.64 -31.04
C ILE A 476 -11.84 6.25 -29.71
N LEU A 477 -11.27 5.04 -29.61
CA LEU A 477 -10.55 4.62 -28.41
C LEU A 477 -9.31 5.50 -28.15
N VAL A 478 -8.55 5.82 -29.19
CA VAL A 478 -7.41 6.76 -29.11
C VAL A 478 -7.90 8.15 -28.75
N SER A 479 -9.01 8.65 -29.30
CA SER A 479 -9.58 9.95 -28.93
C SER A 479 -10.04 9.97 -27.48
N ILE A 480 -10.69 8.92 -26.97
CA ILE A 480 -11.07 8.81 -25.56
C ILE A 480 -9.82 8.78 -24.69
N LEU A 481 -8.81 7.98 -25.06
CA LEU A 481 -7.54 7.92 -24.34
C LEU A 481 -6.85 9.29 -24.32
N VAL A 482 -6.80 9.99 -25.46
CA VAL A 482 -6.25 11.35 -25.57
C VAL A 482 -7.05 12.33 -24.71
N ILE A 483 -8.38 12.27 -24.71
CA ILE A 483 -9.21 13.13 -23.86
C ILE A 483 -8.92 12.86 -22.39
N VAL A 484 -8.81 11.59 -21.97
CA VAL A 484 -8.49 11.22 -20.58
C VAL A 484 -7.09 11.73 -20.23
N VAL A 485 -6.08 11.44 -21.04
CA VAL A 485 -4.69 11.89 -20.81
C VAL A 485 -4.62 13.41 -20.76
N VAL A 486 -5.24 14.13 -21.70
CA VAL A 486 -5.26 15.59 -21.70
C VAL A 486 -6.01 16.14 -20.48
N SER A 487 -7.15 15.55 -20.11
CA SER A 487 -7.91 15.99 -18.93
C SER A 487 -7.10 15.78 -17.64
N THR A 488 -6.44 14.63 -17.50
CA THR A 488 -5.54 14.35 -16.36
C THR A 488 -4.36 15.32 -16.34
N LEU A 489 -3.71 15.58 -17.47
CA LEU A 489 -2.61 16.54 -17.56
C LEU A 489 -3.07 17.97 -17.23
N VAL A 490 -4.27 18.37 -17.64
CA VAL A 490 -4.86 19.67 -17.29
C VAL A 490 -5.14 19.75 -15.79
N ILE A 491 -5.69 18.69 -15.17
CA ILE A 491 -5.93 18.65 -13.72
C ILE A 491 -4.60 18.75 -12.95
N ILE A 492 -3.59 17.99 -13.35
CA ILE A 492 -2.25 18.02 -12.73
C ILE A 492 -1.62 19.41 -12.86
N ARG A 493 -1.63 20.00 -14.06
CA ARG A 493 -1.04 21.33 -14.30
C ARG A 493 -1.81 22.47 -13.67
N ARG A 494 -3.13 22.34 -13.46
CA ARG A 494 -3.92 23.37 -12.79
C ARG A 494 -3.46 23.60 -11.34
N ALA A 495 -2.91 22.57 -10.71
CA ALA A 495 -2.38 22.63 -9.35
C ALA A 495 -0.91 23.08 -9.30
N TRP A 496 -0.28 23.47 -10.41
CA TRP A 496 1.08 24.02 -10.38
C TRP A 496 1.09 25.43 -9.77
N PRO A 497 2.19 25.81 -9.09
CA PRO A 497 2.30 27.11 -8.47
C PRO A 497 2.40 28.24 -9.51
N GLU A 498 1.77 29.37 -9.21
CA GLU A 498 1.94 30.60 -9.96
C GLU A 498 3.19 31.33 -9.43
N VAL A 499 4.27 31.30 -10.20
CA VAL A 499 5.62 31.74 -9.76
C VAL A 499 6.10 33.01 -10.46
N ASP A 500 5.32 33.56 -11.38
CA ASP A 500 5.64 34.78 -12.14
C ASP A 500 4.43 35.71 -12.18
N GLY A 501 4.68 37.02 -12.25
CA GLY A 501 3.66 38.05 -12.33
C GLY A 501 3.39 38.75 -11.01
N THR A 502 2.17 39.25 -10.83
CA THR A 502 1.76 40.01 -9.64
C THR A 502 0.45 39.48 -9.11
N LEU A 503 0.41 39.15 -7.81
CA LEU A 503 -0.76 38.67 -7.10
C LEU A 503 -1.13 39.64 -5.97
N SER A 504 -2.41 39.92 -5.81
CA SER A 504 -2.92 40.57 -4.61
C SER A 504 -3.25 39.48 -3.59
N VAL A 505 -2.62 39.56 -2.43
CA VAL A 505 -2.71 38.59 -1.34
C VAL A 505 -3.11 39.35 -0.07
N PRO A 506 -4.40 39.28 0.32
CA PRO A 506 -4.87 39.91 1.54
C PRO A 506 -4.09 39.41 2.76
N GLY A 507 -3.70 40.34 3.62
CA GLY A 507 -2.87 40.08 4.81
C GLY A 507 -1.55 40.83 4.76
N LEU A 508 -0.96 40.98 3.56
CA LEU A 508 0.26 41.77 3.38
C LEU A 508 0.04 43.26 3.68
N THR A 509 1.06 43.90 4.23
CA THR A 509 1.08 45.34 4.53
C THR A 509 1.86 46.15 3.51
N ALA A 510 2.86 45.54 2.88
CA ALA A 510 3.66 46.09 1.79
C ALA A 510 3.88 45.06 0.67
N GLN A 511 4.63 45.47 -0.35
CA GLN A 511 4.98 44.60 -1.47
C GLN A 511 6.06 43.60 -1.05
N VAL A 512 5.91 42.34 -1.47
CA VAL A 512 6.94 41.30 -1.35
C VAL A 512 7.37 40.86 -2.74
N GLN A 513 8.67 40.69 -2.94
CA GLN A 513 9.22 40.12 -4.16
C GLN A 513 9.78 38.73 -3.86
N VAL A 514 9.27 37.71 -4.55
CA VAL A 514 9.79 36.33 -4.52
C VAL A 514 10.48 36.07 -5.85
N ILE A 515 11.80 35.97 -5.84
CA ILE A 515 12.60 35.59 -7.02
C ILE A 515 12.86 34.10 -6.92
N ARG A 516 12.54 33.33 -7.95
CA ARG A 516 12.97 31.92 -8.04
C ARG A 516 14.15 31.80 -8.98
N ASP A 517 15.20 31.13 -8.51
CA ASP A 517 16.32 30.76 -9.38
C ASP A 517 15.98 29.54 -10.25
N LYS A 518 16.89 29.19 -11.16
CA LYS A 518 16.74 28.05 -12.09
C LYS A 518 16.72 26.66 -11.44
N TRP A 519 16.94 26.58 -10.13
CA TRP A 519 16.82 25.37 -9.32
C TRP A 519 15.52 25.38 -8.49
N GLY A 520 14.68 26.39 -8.68
CA GLY A 520 13.39 26.55 -8.01
C GLY A 520 13.49 27.14 -6.60
N VAL A 521 14.69 27.54 -6.14
CA VAL A 521 14.91 28.11 -4.80
C VAL A 521 14.28 29.50 -4.72
N PRO A 522 13.37 29.77 -3.75
CA PRO A 522 12.79 31.09 -3.57
C PRO A 522 13.68 31.99 -2.71
N HIS A 523 13.89 33.20 -3.21
CA HIS A 523 14.52 34.32 -2.54
C HIS A 523 13.46 35.37 -2.25
N ILE A 524 13.12 35.55 -0.97
CA ILE A 524 11.98 36.35 -0.51
C ILE A 524 12.51 37.69 0.02
N TYR A 525 12.11 38.78 -0.63
CA TYR A 525 12.43 40.15 -0.25
C TYR A 525 11.18 40.89 0.23
N ALA A 526 11.19 41.34 1.48
CA ALA A 526 10.13 42.12 2.10
C ALA A 526 10.70 43.30 2.90
N ASP A 527 9.93 44.39 3.03
CA ASP A 527 10.37 45.57 3.77
C ASP A 527 10.29 45.40 5.31
N ASN A 528 9.53 44.41 5.79
CA ASN A 528 9.29 44.14 7.20
C ASN A 528 9.17 42.64 7.49
N GLU A 529 9.23 42.28 8.78
CA GLU A 529 9.25 40.86 9.22
C GLU A 529 7.89 40.18 9.04
N HIS A 530 6.80 40.91 9.26
CA HIS A 530 5.45 40.38 9.08
C HIS A 530 5.25 39.87 7.65
N ASP A 531 5.51 40.72 6.66
CA ASP A 531 5.39 40.36 5.25
C ASP A 531 6.41 39.27 4.83
N LEU A 532 7.61 39.24 5.45
CA LEU A 532 8.63 38.22 5.18
C LEU A 532 8.14 36.81 5.57
N PHE A 533 7.71 36.64 6.82
CA PHE A 533 7.27 35.32 7.31
C PHE A 533 5.92 34.93 6.75
N PHE A 534 5.01 35.89 6.53
CA PHE A 534 3.79 35.66 5.75
C PHE A 534 4.12 35.11 4.37
N ALA A 535 5.05 35.72 3.64
CA ALA A 535 5.45 35.23 2.33
C ALA A 535 6.17 33.87 2.40
N GLN A 536 6.98 33.61 3.43
CA GLN A 536 7.60 32.30 3.66
C GLN A 536 6.53 31.20 3.80
N GLY A 537 5.50 31.44 4.62
CA GLY A 537 4.36 30.53 4.78
C GLY A 537 3.58 30.31 3.49
N TYR A 538 3.31 31.40 2.76
CA TYR A 538 2.62 31.35 1.47
C TYR A 538 3.42 30.52 0.44
N VAL A 539 4.73 30.71 0.37
CA VAL A 539 5.63 30.00 -0.56
C VAL A 539 5.80 28.52 -0.17
N HIS A 540 5.91 28.19 1.12
CA HIS A 540 5.90 26.79 1.57
C HIS A 540 4.60 26.09 1.15
N ALA A 541 3.44 26.70 1.39
CA ALA A 541 2.15 26.13 0.97
C ALA A 541 2.04 26.07 -0.56
N GLN A 542 2.59 27.05 -1.27
CA GLN A 542 2.64 27.04 -2.72
C GLN A 542 3.33 25.79 -3.28
N ASP A 543 4.45 25.37 -2.69
CA ASP A 543 5.23 24.24 -3.21
C ASP A 543 4.94 22.89 -2.54
N ARG A 544 4.52 22.89 -1.27
CA ARG A 544 4.53 21.73 -0.36
C ARG A 544 3.22 21.51 0.43
N LEU A 545 2.08 22.02 -0.04
CA LEU A 545 0.79 21.96 0.66
C LEU A 545 0.37 20.53 1.09
N TRP A 546 0.59 19.52 0.26
CA TRP A 546 0.24 18.13 0.59
C TRP A 546 1.13 17.58 1.71
N GLN A 547 2.46 17.73 1.58
CA GLN A 547 3.42 17.37 2.61
C GLN A 547 3.06 18.04 3.95
N MET A 548 2.82 19.35 3.93
CA MET A 548 2.44 20.12 5.10
C MET A 548 1.16 19.59 5.76
N GLU A 549 0.10 19.30 4.98
CA GLU A 549 -1.16 18.80 5.52
C GLU A 549 -1.02 17.39 6.13
N MET A 550 -0.24 16.50 5.52
CA MET A 550 0.01 15.17 6.09
C MET A 550 0.82 15.27 7.38
N ASN A 551 1.88 16.09 7.41
CA ASN A 551 2.67 16.32 8.61
C ASN A 551 1.82 16.92 9.74
N ARG A 552 0.96 17.89 9.43
CA ARG A 552 0.00 18.47 10.39
C ARG A 552 -0.94 17.41 10.98
N ARG A 553 -1.52 16.56 10.13
CA ARG A 553 -2.42 15.49 10.61
C ARG A 553 -1.68 14.47 11.47
N ALA A 554 -0.44 14.18 11.12
CA ALA A 554 0.37 13.25 11.86
C ALA A 554 0.81 13.81 13.22
N SER A 555 1.23 15.08 13.30
CA SER A 555 1.62 15.73 14.57
C SER A 555 0.44 16.00 15.51
N THR A 556 -0.77 16.14 14.98
CA THR A 556 -2.00 16.40 15.76
C THR A 556 -2.83 15.15 16.07
N GLY A 557 -2.44 13.98 15.54
CA GLY A 557 -3.19 12.74 15.69
C GLY A 557 -4.60 12.82 15.07
N THR A 558 -4.66 13.18 13.79
CA THR A 558 -5.91 13.30 13.00
C THR A 558 -5.85 12.63 11.61
N LEU A 559 -4.91 11.71 11.39
CA LEU A 559 -4.77 10.93 10.14
C LEU A 559 -5.96 10.03 9.86
N SER A 560 -6.61 9.48 10.89
CA SER A 560 -7.79 8.59 10.74
C SER A 560 -9.01 9.28 10.11
N GLN A 561 -9.04 10.62 10.10
CA GLN A 561 -10.04 11.41 9.38
C GLN A 561 -9.91 11.27 7.85
N VAL A 562 -8.70 10.93 7.37
CA VAL A 562 -8.39 10.72 5.96
C VAL A 562 -8.25 9.23 5.65
N ALA A 563 -7.47 8.52 6.47
CA ALA A 563 -7.11 7.11 6.30
C ALA A 563 -8.15 6.11 6.85
N GLY A 564 -9.18 6.59 7.56
CA GLY A 564 -10.15 5.72 8.23
C GLY A 564 -9.50 4.90 9.33
N LYS A 565 -9.92 3.63 9.47
CA LYS A 565 -9.43 2.73 10.54
C LYS A 565 -7.91 2.52 10.52
N ALA A 566 -7.27 2.64 9.35
CA ALA A 566 -5.83 2.48 9.21
C ALA A 566 -5.00 3.58 9.90
N GLY A 567 -5.59 4.75 10.22
CA GLY A 567 -4.90 5.83 10.94
C GLY A 567 -5.15 5.85 12.45
N VAL A 568 -6.00 4.96 12.99
CA VAL A 568 -6.48 5.05 14.38
C VAL A 568 -5.38 4.73 15.39
N SER A 569 -4.55 3.73 15.13
CA SER A 569 -3.42 3.36 15.99
C SER A 569 -2.43 4.52 16.11
N THR A 570 -2.07 5.12 14.97
CA THR A 570 -1.19 6.28 14.89
C THR A 570 -1.74 7.50 15.62
N ASP A 571 -3.01 7.85 15.37
CA ASP A 571 -3.66 9.00 16.03
C ASP A 571 -3.71 8.82 17.56
N ARG A 572 -3.97 7.59 18.03
CA ARG A 572 -3.94 7.26 19.45
C ARG A 572 -2.54 7.42 20.03
N ALA A 573 -1.51 6.90 19.36
CA ALA A 573 -0.12 6.98 19.80
C ALA A 573 0.34 8.44 19.98
N ILE A 574 0.12 9.27 18.97
CA ILE A 574 0.52 10.69 18.98
C ILE A 574 -0.18 11.47 20.09
N ARG A 575 -1.48 11.18 20.34
CA ARG A 575 -2.24 11.81 21.43
C ARG A 575 -1.75 11.37 22.81
N LEU A 576 -1.38 10.10 22.97
CA LEU A 576 -0.79 9.57 24.21
C LEU A 576 0.56 10.23 24.50
N LEU A 577 1.42 10.39 23.49
CA LEU A 577 2.72 11.04 23.62
C LEU A 577 2.63 12.55 23.89
N GLY A 578 1.45 13.15 23.75
CA GLY A 578 1.22 14.55 24.13
C GLY A 578 1.84 15.59 23.19
N ILE A 579 2.16 15.24 21.94
CA ILE A 579 2.80 16.14 20.94
C ILE A 579 2.09 17.49 20.84
N LYS A 580 0.76 17.45 20.64
CA LYS A 580 -0.07 18.65 20.57
C LYS A 580 -0.14 19.38 21.92
N SER A 581 -0.25 18.64 23.03
CA SER A 581 -0.35 19.22 24.37
C SER A 581 0.90 20.00 24.75
N ALA A 582 2.09 19.50 24.37
CA ALA A 582 3.35 20.21 24.57
C ALA A 582 3.41 21.49 23.72
N ALA A 583 2.88 21.47 22.49
CA ALA A 583 2.79 22.66 21.64
C ALA A 583 1.83 23.73 22.21
N GLU A 584 0.71 23.31 22.81
CA GLU A 584 -0.22 24.19 23.53
C GLU A 584 0.49 24.89 24.71
N GLN A 585 1.30 24.16 25.49
CA GLN A 585 2.08 24.76 26.59
C GLN A 585 3.21 25.69 26.09
N THR A 586 3.89 25.32 25.01
CA THR A 586 4.86 26.20 24.34
C THR A 586 4.20 27.51 23.93
N TRP A 587 3.01 27.45 23.32
CA TRP A 587 2.28 28.63 22.90
C TRP A 587 1.95 29.56 24.08
N GLU A 588 1.60 29.01 25.25
CA GLU A 588 1.31 29.81 26.44
C GLU A 588 2.52 30.54 27.04
N THR A 589 3.74 30.04 26.80
CA THR A 589 4.98 30.55 27.41
C THR A 589 5.88 31.32 26.43
N LEU A 590 5.60 31.25 25.14
CA LEU A 590 6.37 31.92 24.09
C LEU A 590 6.30 33.46 24.22
N ASP A 591 7.39 34.17 23.93
CA ASP A 591 7.44 35.62 23.95
C ASP A 591 6.63 36.25 22.80
N ALA A 592 6.15 37.48 23.01
CA ALA A 592 5.27 38.15 22.06
C ALA A 592 5.89 38.34 20.66
N ASP A 593 7.20 38.64 20.60
CA ASP A 593 7.91 38.83 19.33
C ASP A 593 7.95 37.51 18.54
N THR A 594 8.31 36.39 19.17
CA THR A 594 8.30 35.08 18.49
C THR A 594 6.88 34.61 18.13
N ARG A 595 5.87 34.87 18.98
CA ARG A 595 4.47 34.54 18.68
C ARG A 595 3.99 35.22 17.40
N ASN A 596 4.27 36.51 17.26
CA ASN A 596 3.86 37.27 16.09
C ASN A 596 4.45 36.66 14.81
N LEU A 597 5.75 36.32 14.78
CA LEU A 597 6.38 35.72 13.60
C LEU A 597 5.80 34.33 13.25
N VAL A 598 5.40 33.54 14.25
CA VAL A 598 4.71 32.26 14.05
C VAL A 598 3.31 32.46 13.48
N GLU A 599 2.57 33.47 13.96
CA GLU A 599 1.26 33.85 13.43
C GLU A 599 1.37 34.38 12.00
N ASP A 600 2.34 35.25 11.72
CA ASP A 600 2.60 35.82 10.39
C ASP A 600 2.84 34.69 9.37
N TYR A 601 3.70 33.73 9.71
CA TYR A 601 3.93 32.52 8.89
C TYR A 601 2.64 31.72 8.66
N MET A 602 1.88 31.44 9.72
CA MET A 602 0.63 30.70 9.64
C MET A 602 -0.41 31.42 8.77
N ASP A 603 -0.53 32.73 8.88
CA ASP A 603 -1.44 33.55 8.08
C ASP A 603 -1.11 33.47 6.59
N GLY A 604 0.19 33.43 6.25
CA GLY A 604 0.67 33.17 4.90
C GLY A 604 0.23 31.81 4.33
N VAL A 605 0.38 30.74 5.13
CA VAL A 605 -0.09 29.39 4.77
C VAL A 605 -1.59 29.39 4.52
N ASN A 606 -2.35 30.02 5.42
CA ASN A 606 -3.80 30.11 5.34
C ASN A 606 -4.28 30.94 4.13
N ALA A 607 -3.57 32.03 3.80
CA ALA A 607 -3.87 32.85 2.63
C ALA A 607 -3.69 32.06 1.32
N TYR A 608 -2.67 31.20 1.22
CA TYR A 608 -2.52 30.31 0.07
C TYR A 608 -3.66 29.29 -0.01
N ILE A 609 -3.99 28.63 1.12
CA ILE A 609 -5.08 27.64 1.19
C ILE A 609 -6.40 28.24 0.72
N GLU A 610 -6.76 29.42 1.21
CA GLU A 610 -8.05 30.05 0.90
C GLU A 610 -8.15 30.46 -0.57
N SER A 611 -7.07 31.00 -1.14
CA SER A 611 -7.04 31.46 -2.54
C SER A 611 -6.89 30.34 -3.59
N HIS A 612 -6.67 29.09 -3.16
CA HIS A 612 -6.38 27.95 -4.04
C HIS A 612 -7.27 26.71 -3.81
N ARG A 613 -8.38 26.84 -3.07
CA ARG A 613 -9.30 25.70 -2.79
C ARG A 613 -9.83 24.99 -4.04
N ASP A 614 -9.91 25.67 -5.19
CA ASP A 614 -10.40 25.11 -6.46
C ASP A 614 -9.31 24.47 -7.33
N ARG A 615 -8.05 24.52 -6.90
CA ARG A 615 -6.85 24.08 -7.64
C ARG A 615 -5.82 23.38 -6.74
N LEU A 616 -6.32 22.45 -5.91
CA LEU A 616 -5.50 21.65 -4.99
C LEU A 616 -4.67 20.57 -5.73
N PRO A 617 -3.55 20.11 -5.11
CA PRO A 617 -2.83 18.92 -5.57
C PRO A 617 -3.74 17.71 -5.85
N LEU A 618 -3.32 16.83 -6.76
CA LEU A 618 -4.11 15.67 -7.21
C LEU A 618 -4.49 14.74 -6.06
N GLU A 619 -3.61 14.65 -5.06
CA GLU A 619 -3.72 13.91 -3.81
C GLU A 619 -5.04 14.20 -3.09
N TYR A 620 -5.43 15.48 -2.98
CA TYR A 620 -6.70 15.92 -2.40
C TYR A 620 -7.90 15.41 -3.21
N THR A 621 -7.81 15.42 -4.53
CA THR A 621 -8.87 14.93 -5.42
C THR A 621 -9.01 13.41 -5.34
N VAL A 622 -7.90 12.68 -5.30
CA VAL A 622 -7.85 11.21 -5.16
C VAL A 622 -8.49 10.77 -3.85
N LEU A 623 -8.22 11.49 -2.76
CA LEU A 623 -8.77 11.17 -1.45
C LEU A 623 -10.12 11.84 -1.17
N GLY A 624 -10.56 12.78 -1.99
CA GLY A 624 -11.81 13.52 -1.79
C GLY A 624 -11.81 14.32 -0.48
N ILE A 625 -10.69 14.98 -0.17
CA ILE A 625 -10.52 15.82 1.03
C ILE A 625 -10.10 17.24 0.63
N SER A 626 -10.08 18.16 1.59
CA SER A 626 -9.60 19.54 1.43
C SER A 626 -8.72 19.90 2.62
N PRO A 627 -7.73 20.81 2.46
CA PRO A 627 -6.89 21.25 3.56
C PRO A 627 -7.72 22.03 4.60
N ASP A 628 -7.39 21.82 5.87
CA ASP A 628 -7.93 22.61 6.98
C ASP A 628 -7.13 23.91 7.16
N THR A 629 -7.73 24.89 7.82
CA THR A 629 -7.04 26.11 8.26
C THR A 629 -6.04 25.76 9.36
N TRP A 630 -4.84 26.32 9.27
CA TRP A 630 -3.76 26.14 10.24
C TRP A 630 -3.92 27.07 11.43
N THR A 631 -3.47 26.58 12.59
CA THR A 631 -3.38 27.29 13.87
C THR A 631 -1.92 27.39 14.32
N PRO A 632 -1.56 28.26 15.28
CA PRO A 632 -0.18 28.33 15.79
C PRO A 632 0.27 27.00 16.42
N ILE A 633 -0.68 26.23 16.96
CA ILE A 633 -0.40 24.90 17.53
C ILE A 633 0.01 23.91 16.45
N ASP A 634 -0.56 24.00 15.24
CA ASP A 634 -0.17 23.15 14.12
C ASP A 634 1.30 23.38 13.71
N VAL A 635 1.73 24.66 13.71
CA VAL A 635 3.13 25.05 13.42
C VAL A 635 4.08 24.52 14.49
N LEU A 636 3.76 24.76 15.78
CA LEU A 636 4.60 24.34 16.89
C LEU A 636 4.65 22.82 17.09
N SER A 637 3.59 22.09 16.71
CA SER A 637 3.54 20.63 16.82
C SER A 637 4.51 19.93 15.87
N GLN A 638 4.93 20.57 14.77
CA GLN A 638 5.90 19.99 13.83
C GLN A 638 7.27 19.76 14.47
N ALA A 639 7.77 20.74 15.23
CA ALA A 639 9.05 20.62 15.93
C ALA A 639 9.02 19.48 16.98
N ASN A 640 7.88 19.31 17.65
CA ASN A 640 7.69 18.22 18.62
C ASN A 640 7.67 16.84 17.94
N LEU A 641 7.05 16.73 16.76
CA LEU A 641 7.07 15.49 15.98
C LEU A 641 8.48 15.14 15.52
N LEU A 642 9.26 16.13 15.05
CA LEU A 642 10.66 15.93 14.69
C LEU A 642 11.49 15.49 15.91
N ALA A 643 11.30 16.15 17.06
CA ALA A 643 11.98 15.78 18.29
C ALA A 643 11.62 14.37 18.78
N LEU A 644 10.37 13.91 18.56
CA LEU A 644 9.96 12.53 18.82
C LEU A 644 10.70 11.57 17.87
N SER A 645 10.76 11.88 16.57
CA SER A 645 11.46 11.04 15.59
C SER A 645 12.97 10.93 15.86
N LEU A 646 13.52 11.85 16.66
CA LEU A 646 14.92 11.85 17.08
C LEU A 646 15.12 11.44 18.55
N GLY A 647 14.06 11.09 19.28
CA GLY A 647 14.10 10.51 20.62
C GLY A 647 13.82 9.02 20.56
N HIS A 648 14.82 8.18 20.85
CA HIS A 648 14.84 6.77 20.41
C HIS A 648 14.73 5.74 21.54
N ASN A 649 15.01 6.14 22.78
CA ASN A 649 15.20 5.18 23.87
C ASN A 649 13.91 4.42 24.22
N TYR A 650 12.74 5.01 23.95
CA TYR A 650 11.43 4.41 24.22
C TYR A 650 11.14 3.08 23.46
N ARG A 651 11.91 2.71 22.42
CA ARG A 651 11.81 1.34 21.84
C ARG A 651 12.87 0.42 22.42
N MET A 652 14.06 0.97 22.64
CA MET A 652 15.23 0.21 23.05
C MET A 652 15.10 -0.34 24.47
N GLU A 653 14.54 0.42 25.41
CA GLU A 653 14.35 -0.10 26.78
C GLU A 653 13.49 -1.37 26.79
N ILE A 654 12.41 -1.39 26.00
CA ILE A 654 11.51 -2.54 25.90
C ILE A 654 12.20 -3.71 25.18
N LEU A 655 12.90 -3.44 24.07
CA LEU A 655 13.64 -4.47 23.33
C LEU A 655 14.74 -5.10 24.18
N ARG A 656 15.56 -4.30 24.86
CA ARG A 656 16.60 -4.79 25.79
C ARG A 656 15.99 -5.63 26.90
N ALA A 657 14.90 -5.16 27.50
CA ALA A 657 14.21 -5.92 28.54
C ALA A 657 13.68 -7.28 28.03
N GLN A 658 13.17 -7.34 26.79
CA GLN A 658 12.76 -8.60 26.16
C GLN A 658 13.92 -9.54 25.86
N ILE A 659 15.05 -9.02 25.40
CA ILE A 659 16.27 -9.78 25.15
C ILE A 659 16.85 -10.32 26.46
N ILE A 660 16.96 -9.49 27.51
CA ILE A 660 17.37 -9.92 28.87
C ILE A 660 16.45 -11.04 29.37
N ALA A 661 15.14 -10.92 29.17
CA ALA A 661 14.21 -11.96 29.58
C ALA A 661 14.38 -13.28 28.78
N HIS A 662 14.94 -13.23 27.57
CA HIS A 662 15.13 -14.37 26.68
C HIS A 662 16.48 -15.08 26.91
N VAL A 663 17.59 -14.33 26.83
CA VAL A 663 18.96 -14.87 26.86
C VAL A 663 19.71 -14.54 28.15
N GLY A 664 19.09 -13.84 29.10
CA GLY A 664 19.72 -13.40 30.34
C GLY A 664 20.56 -12.13 30.18
N GLU A 665 21.11 -11.67 31.29
CA GLU A 665 21.88 -10.43 31.37
C GLU A 665 23.18 -10.48 30.54
N GLU A 666 23.91 -11.58 30.65
CA GLU A 666 25.19 -11.79 29.95
C GLU A 666 25.00 -11.81 28.43
N GLY A 667 24.02 -12.58 27.94
CA GLY A 667 23.70 -12.61 26.51
C GLY A 667 23.22 -11.25 25.98
N ALA A 668 22.42 -10.50 26.76
CA ALA A 668 22.03 -9.15 26.35
C ALA A 668 23.23 -8.20 26.29
N GLN A 669 24.18 -8.30 27.22
CA GLN A 669 25.38 -7.47 27.24
C GLN A 669 26.30 -7.72 26.04
N ASP A 670 26.37 -8.95 25.55
CA ASP A 670 27.11 -9.26 24.31
C ASP A 670 26.51 -8.51 23.10
N LEU A 671 25.18 -8.50 22.98
CA LEU A 671 24.46 -7.86 21.87
C LEU A 671 24.49 -6.31 21.95
N PHE A 672 24.48 -5.76 23.15
CA PHE A 672 24.48 -4.33 23.43
C PHE A 672 25.79 -3.89 24.08
N THR A 673 26.89 -3.99 23.33
CA THR A 673 28.23 -3.67 23.85
C THR A 673 28.30 -2.18 24.24
N PRO A 674 28.48 -1.83 25.53
CA PRO A 674 28.56 -0.43 25.95
C PRO A 674 29.85 0.20 25.40
N TYR A 675 29.75 1.44 24.89
CA TYR A 675 30.92 2.18 24.36
C TYR A 675 31.95 2.59 25.44
N ALA A 676 31.68 2.34 26.72
CA ALA A 676 32.57 2.63 27.84
C ALA A 676 33.11 1.31 28.43
N GLU A 677 34.37 1.02 28.13
CA GLU A 677 35.09 -0.17 28.61
C GLU A 677 34.97 -0.28 30.15
N GLY A 678 34.47 -1.42 30.63
CA GLY A 678 34.29 -1.68 32.06
C GLY A 678 33.05 -1.05 32.72
N THR A 679 32.11 -0.47 31.97
CA THR A 679 30.82 -0.03 32.52
C THR A 679 29.74 -1.07 32.22
N PRO A 680 29.43 -1.99 33.16
CA PRO A 680 28.38 -2.97 32.93
C PRO A 680 27.01 -2.30 32.81
N ILE A 681 26.13 -2.92 32.02
CA ILE A 681 24.69 -2.65 32.03
C ILE A 681 24.20 -2.95 33.46
N MET A 682 23.79 -1.92 34.18
CA MET A 682 23.20 -2.02 35.51
C MET A 682 21.74 -2.40 35.36
N ILE A 683 21.47 -3.68 35.57
CA ILE A 683 20.12 -4.23 35.51
C ILE A 683 19.53 -4.15 36.93
N PRO A 684 18.43 -3.40 37.14
CA PRO A 684 17.80 -3.35 38.44
C PRO A 684 17.24 -4.74 38.81
N PRO A 685 17.21 -5.16 40.10
CA PRO A 685 16.75 -6.49 40.49
C PRO A 685 15.37 -6.86 39.93
N GLU A 686 14.49 -5.88 39.76
CA GLU A 686 13.14 -6.02 39.21
C GLU A 686 13.14 -6.39 37.72
N ALA A 687 14.20 -6.07 36.99
CA ALA A 687 14.36 -6.38 35.57
C ALA A 687 14.61 -7.86 35.27
N SER A 688 15.14 -8.61 36.24
CA SER A 688 15.24 -10.06 36.15
C SER A 688 13.87 -10.76 36.02
N ASN A 689 12.77 -10.06 36.33
CA ASN A 689 11.40 -10.59 36.27
C ASN A 689 10.58 -10.07 35.07
N TYR A 690 11.22 -9.48 34.05
CA TYR A 690 10.58 -8.99 32.81
C TYR A 690 10.01 -10.08 31.89
N SER A 691 9.76 -11.29 32.41
CA SER A 691 9.08 -12.37 31.69
C SER A 691 7.74 -11.92 31.09
N TRP A 692 7.03 -10.99 31.73
CA TRP A 692 5.77 -10.42 31.24
C TRP A 692 5.93 -9.45 30.05
N LEU A 693 7.13 -8.89 29.83
CA LEU A 693 7.44 -8.06 28.67
C LEU A 693 7.61 -8.90 27.40
N LYS A 694 7.86 -10.21 27.50
CA LYS A 694 7.99 -11.11 26.34
C LYS A 694 6.77 -11.06 25.41
N ASP A 695 5.59 -10.85 25.99
CA ASP A 695 4.31 -10.82 25.26
C ASP A 695 3.89 -9.41 24.81
N ILE A 696 4.70 -8.38 25.11
CA ILE A 696 4.39 -7.00 24.68
C ILE A 696 4.71 -6.83 23.20
N ASP A 697 3.67 -6.49 22.44
CA ASP A 697 3.76 -6.15 21.03
C ASP A 697 3.75 -4.62 20.83
N TYR A 698 4.87 -4.09 20.32
CA TYR A 698 5.01 -2.70 19.93
C TYR A 698 4.68 -2.44 18.45
N THR A 699 3.97 -3.34 17.74
CA THR A 699 3.50 -3.09 16.36
C THR A 699 2.70 -1.79 16.23
N GLY A 700 2.04 -1.32 17.30
CA GLY A 700 1.41 0.00 17.33
C GLY A 700 2.38 1.14 17.01
N LEU A 701 3.65 1.02 17.43
CA LEU A 701 4.74 1.94 17.10
C LEU A 701 5.20 1.78 15.65
N ASN A 702 5.19 0.57 15.10
CA ASN A 702 5.54 0.35 13.70
C ASN A 702 4.51 0.97 12.72
N GLU A 703 3.23 1.01 13.11
CA GLU A 703 2.19 1.69 12.31
C GLU A 703 2.33 3.22 12.33
N LEU A 704 2.89 3.82 13.38
CA LEU A 704 3.28 5.24 13.35
C LEU A 704 4.26 5.48 12.19
N ASP A 705 5.23 4.59 12.03
CA ASP A 705 6.33 4.74 11.06
C ASP A 705 5.88 4.86 9.61
N ARG A 706 4.78 4.20 9.30
CA ARG A 706 4.19 4.21 7.96
C ARG A 706 3.66 5.60 7.56
N TRP A 707 3.24 6.42 8.50
CA TRP A 707 2.51 7.66 8.21
C TRP A 707 3.33 8.93 8.40
N VAL A 708 4.26 8.94 9.35
CA VAL A 708 5.15 10.09 9.60
C VAL A 708 6.43 10.05 8.75
N GLY A 709 6.57 9.05 7.87
CA GLY A 709 7.87 8.63 7.36
C GLY A 709 8.62 7.87 8.45
N ASP A 710 9.70 7.16 8.12
CA ASP A 710 10.44 6.36 9.10
C ASP A 710 10.91 7.22 10.30
N PRO A 711 10.24 7.16 11.47
CA PRO A 711 10.55 7.92 12.67
C PRO A 711 11.51 7.11 13.54
N THR A 712 12.07 6.05 12.95
CA THR A 712 13.31 5.40 13.33
C THR A 712 14.36 5.79 12.29
N PRO A 713 14.64 7.10 12.09
CA PRO A 713 15.65 7.52 11.14
C PRO A 713 16.94 6.85 11.58
N GLY A 714 17.38 5.81 10.88
CA GLY A 714 18.61 5.11 11.21
C GLY A 714 19.74 6.10 11.28
N TRP A 715 20.35 6.34 12.44
CA TRP A 715 20.99 7.63 12.56
C TRP A 715 22.15 7.81 11.57
N GLY A 716 22.37 9.06 11.21
CA GLY A 716 23.48 9.44 10.39
C GLY A 716 23.36 10.91 10.13
N SER A 717 24.41 11.65 10.32
CA SER A 717 24.63 12.98 9.76
C SER A 717 26.11 13.23 9.91
N ASN A 718 26.74 13.97 9.02
CA ASN A 718 28.04 14.55 9.30
C ASN A 718 27.92 16.07 9.41
N ASN A 719 28.83 16.63 10.19
CA ASN A 719 29.23 18.00 10.02
C ASN A 719 30.71 18.12 10.36
N TRP A 720 31.41 19.00 9.67
CA TRP A 720 32.73 19.41 10.10
C TRP A 720 33.01 20.85 9.72
N VAL A 721 33.95 21.43 10.43
CA VAL A 721 34.39 22.80 10.17
C VAL A 721 35.90 22.85 10.22
N VAL A 722 36.48 23.64 9.32
CA VAL A 722 37.92 23.80 9.17
C VAL A 722 38.26 25.27 9.35
N SER A 723 39.19 25.56 10.27
CA SER A 723 39.67 26.91 10.54
C SER A 723 40.40 27.50 9.33
N GLY A 724 40.32 28.82 9.17
CA GLY A 724 41.04 29.57 8.14
C GLY A 724 42.52 29.24 8.05
N SER A 725 43.18 28.89 9.16
CA SER A 725 44.60 28.51 9.19
C SER A 725 44.93 27.20 8.45
N ARG A 726 43.92 26.40 8.09
CA ARG A 726 44.07 25.13 7.37
C ARG A 726 43.34 25.11 6.02
N THR A 727 42.81 26.24 5.59
CA THR A 727 42.05 26.36 4.33
C THR A 727 42.85 27.12 3.29
N ALA A 728 42.59 26.86 2.01
CA ALA A 728 43.22 27.59 0.92
C ALA A 728 42.78 29.06 0.84
N THR A 729 41.58 29.41 1.32
CA THR A 729 41.04 30.78 1.29
C THR A 729 41.50 31.63 2.48
N GLY A 730 42.06 31.01 3.52
CA GLY A 730 42.43 31.68 4.76
C GLY A 730 41.23 32.00 5.67
N LYS A 731 40.03 31.52 5.33
CA LYS A 731 38.77 31.71 6.06
C LYS A 731 38.08 30.37 6.29
N PRO A 732 37.26 30.24 7.35
CA PRO A 732 36.67 28.96 7.68
C PRO A 732 35.80 28.37 6.56
N LEU A 733 35.82 27.04 6.47
CA LEU A 733 34.86 26.26 5.68
C LEU A 733 34.00 25.45 6.64
N LEU A 734 32.68 25.47 6.46
CA LEU A 734 31.74 24.66 7.23
C LEU A 734 30.98 23.74 6.28
N GLU A 735 30.90 22.46 6.65
CA GLU A 735 30.07 21.48 5.97
C GLU A 735 28.99 20.96 6.94
N ASN A 736 27.83 20.64 6.37
CA ASN A 736 26.83 19.84 7.05
C ASN A 736 25.99 19.00 6.07
N ASP A 737 25.90 17.70 6.33
CA ASP A 737 25.04 16.77 5.61
C ASP A 737 24.17 15.92 6.55
N THR A 738 22.90 16.29 6.70
CA THR A 738 22.00 15.53 7.59
C THR A 738 21.54 14.26 6.91
N HIS A 739 21.61 13.09 7.55
CA HIS A 739 21.06 11.85 6.99
C HIS A 739 19.73 11.53 7.66
N LEU A 740 18.67 11.42 6.86
CA LEU A 740 17.30 11.20 7.31
C LEU A 740 16.58 10.23 6.37
N GLY A 741 15.34 9.87 6.73
CA GLY A 741 14.49 9.01 5.88
C GLY A 741 14.33 9.57 4.47
N THR A 742 14.54 8.71 3.47
CA THR A 742 14.44 9.08 2.06
C THR A 742 12.99 9.08 1.59
N GLN A 743 12.48 10.24 1.16
CA GLN A 743 11.07 10.42 0.81
C GLN A 743 10.85 11.42 -0.33
N MET A 744 9.66 11.38 -0.92
CA MET A 744 9.16 12.33 -1.91
C MET A 744 7.90 13.03 -1.38
N PRO A 745 7.86 14.37 -1.31
CA PRO A 745 8.96 15.29 -1.60
C PRO A 745 10.06 15.26 -0.50
N SER A 746 11.20 15.92 -0.75
CA SER A 746 12.32 16.05 0.21
C SER A 746 11.84 16.59 1.57
N LEU A 747 12.46 16.17 2.68
CA LEU A 747 12.15 16.78 3.99
C LEU A 747 12.54 18.26 4.00
N TRP A 748 13.71 18.57 3.45
CA TRP A 748 14.26 19.93 3.43
C TRP A 748 13.67 20.77 2.31
N TYR A 749 13.61 22.08 2.58
CA TYR A 749 13.23 23.11 1.62
C TYR A 749 14.23 24.25 1.72
N GLU A 750 14.98 24.48 0.65
CA GLU A 750 15.97 25.56 0.62
C GLU A 750 15.28 26.90 0.33
N ASN A 751 15.61 27.96 1.06
CA ASN A 751 15.10 29.29 0.83
C ASN A 751 16.01 30.37 1.40
N ASP A 752 15.76 31.59 0.95
CA ASP A 752 16.55 32.76 1.27
C ASP A 752 15.62 33.91 1.68
N LEU A 753 15.85 34.47 2.87
CA LEU A 753 14.94 35.38 3.55
C LEU A 753 15.60 36.74 3.79
N HIS A 754 15.04 37.80 3.20
CA HIS A 754 15.52 39.18 3.31
C HIS A 754 14.39 40.11 3.76
N GLY A 755 14.40 40.53 5.02
CA GLY A 755 13.42 41.50 5.52
C GLY A 755 13.53 41.78 7.02
N GLY A 756 13.31 43.03 7.41
CA GLY A 756 13.46 43.47 8.80
C GLY A 756 14.86 43.15 9.35
N ARG A 757 14.94 42.39 10.45
CA ARG A 757 16.20 41.94 11.06
C ARG A 757 16.83 40.72 10.36
N PHE A 758 16.12 40.06 9.44
CA PHE A 758 16.53 38.79 8.86
C PHE A 758 17.23 38.96 7.50
N ASN A 759 18.40 38.32 7.38
CA ASN A 759 19.12 38.13 6.13
C ASN A 759 19.84 36.78 6.23
N VAL A 760 19.16 35.73 5.80
CA VAL A 760 19.55 34.34 6.09
C VAL A 760 19.17 33.42 4.94
N THR A 761 20.09 32.53 4.59
CA THR A 761 19.96 31.56 3.50
C THR A 761 20.21 30.16 4.04
N GLY A 762 19.38 29.19 3.66
CA GLY A 762 19.58 27.82 4.09
C GLY A 762 18.36 26.92 3.92
N PHE A 763 18.33 25.87 4.71
CA PHE A 763 17.27 24.88 4.72
C PHE A 763 16.28 25.14 5.85
N SER A 764 15.00 25.17 5.49
CA SER A 764 13.86 25.19 6.39
C SER A 764 13.05 23.90 6.27
N LEU A 765 12.05 23.75 7.12
CA LEU A 765 11.10 22.64 7.09
C LEU A 765 9.71 23.18 6.69
N PRO A 766 9.07 22.66 5.62
CA PRO A 766 7.71 23.06 5.25
C PRO A 766 6.73 22.89 6.42
N GLY A 767 6.07 23.98 6.85
CA GLY A 767 5.22 24.02 8.04
C GLY A 767 5.86 24.66 9.27
N VAL A 768 7.14 25.04 9.22
CA VAL A 768 7.88 25.71 10.32
C VAL A 768 8.57 26.97 9.76
N PRO A 769 8.50 28.13 10.45
CA PRO A 769 9.24 29.34 10.06
C PRO A 769 10.74 29.22 10.35
N PHE A 770 11.53 30.17 9.83
CA PHE A 770 12.99 30.31 10.00
C PHE A 770 13.85 29.28 9.24
N ILE A 771 15.15 29.54 9.19
CA ILE A 771 16.17 28.63 8.67
C ILE A 771 16.72 27.78 9.80
N ILE A 772 16.82 26.46 9.61
CA ILE A 772 17.30 25.50 10.62
C ILE A 772 18.78 25.21 10.44
N VAL A 773 19.21 24.99 9.20
CA VAL A 773 20.63 24.80 8.80
C VAL A 773 20.95 25.84 7.75
N GLY A 774 22.02 26.61 7.90
CA GLY A 774 22.29 27.68 6.96
C GLY A 774 23.39 28.65 7.39
N HIS A 775 23.33 29.83 6.80
CA HIS A 775 24.20 30.94 7.15
C HIS A 775 23.46 32.26 7.03
N ASN A 776 23.95 33.26 7.76
CA ASN A 776 23.62 34.66 7.52
C ASN A 776 24.86 35.40 7.01
N GLN A 777 24.87 36.73 7.06
CA GLN A 777 25.99 37.55 6.58
C GLN A 777 27.28 37.41 7.39
N ARG A 778 27.25 36.74 8.55
CA ARG A 778 28.39 36.68 9.49
C ARG A 778 28.76 35.28 9.97
N ILE A 779 27.78 34.41 10.17
CA ILE A 779 27.99 33.08 10.73
C ILE A 779 27.33 32.01 9.86
N ALA A 780 27.88 30.81 9.91
CA ALA A 780 27.31 29.60 9.37
C ALA A 780 27.17 28.54 10.46
N TRP A 781 26.16 27.70 10.37
CA TRP A 781 25.92 26.61 11.32
C TRP A 781 25.33 25.38 10.66
N GLY A 782 25.54 24.24 11.30
CA GLY A 782 24.98 22.96 10.89
C GLY A 782 24.82 22.01 12.07
N GLU A 783 24.12 20.91 11.87
CA GLU A 783 23.69 20.02 12.95
C GLU A 783 23.87 18.54 12.62
N THR A 784 24.22 17.74 13.62
CA THR A 784 24.05 16.28 13.59
C THR A 784 23.30 15.81 14.83
N ALA A 785 22.67 14.63 14.77
CA ALA A 785 22.08 14.04 15.98
C ALA A 785 23.15 13.76 17.04
N LEU A 786 22.93 14.25 18.28
CA LEU A 786 23.79 13.94 19.43
C LEU A 786 23.51 12.56 19.99
N GLY A 787 22.23 12.18 19.96
CA GLY A 787 21.82 10.88 20.46
C GLY A 787 21.65 10.74 21.96
N GLN A 788 21.56 11.87 22.64
CA GLN A 788 21.24 11.89 24.06
C GLN A 788 19.94 11.14 24.34
N ASP A 789 19.94 10.39 25.44
CA ASP A 789 18.77 9.71 25.92
C ASP A 789 17.91 10.68 26.76
N VAL A 790 16.67 10.89 26.32
CA VAL A 790 15.71 11.86 26.86
C VAL A 790 14.39 11.23 27.30
N GLN A 791 14.32 9.89 27.34
CA GLN A 791 13.09 9.12 27.52
C GLN A 791 13.34 7.91 28.41
N ASP A 792 12.54 7.72 29.45
CA ASP A 792 12.61 6.53 30.31
C ASP A 792 11.21 5.96 30.58
N TYR A 793 11.12 4.63 30.67
CA TYR A 793 9.91 3.98 31.18
C TYR A 793 9.94 3.77 32.68
N TYR A 794 8.81 4.10 33.30
CA TYR A 794 8.51 3.79 34.68
C TYR A 794 7.40 2.74 34.76
N ILE A 795 7.62 1.71 35.57
CA ILE A 795 6.63 0.70 35.95
C ILE A 795 5.90 1.24 37.17
N GLU A 796 4.64 1.59 37.00
CA GLU A 796 3.78 2.14 38.04
C GLU A 796 3.08 1.03 38.83
N LYS A 797 2.52 1.41 39.98
CA LYS A 797 1.67 0.54 40.79
C LYS A 797 0.31 1.18 40.96
N PHE A 798 -0.72 0.52 40.44
CA PHE A 798 -2.10 0.98 40.52
C PHE A 798 -2.86 0.28 41.64
N ASP A 799 -3.91 0.94 42.13
CA ASP A 799 -4.80 0.45 43.18
C ASP A 799 -5.63 -0.75 42.70
N ASP A 800 -6.01 -0.74 41.43
CA ASP A 800 -6.76 -1.79 40.76
C ASP A 800 -6.20 -2.03 39.33
N PRO A 801 -5.83 -3.26 38.94
CA PRO A 801 -5.25 -3.53 37.61
C PRO A 801 -6.27 -3.53 36.46
N GLU A 802 -7.58 -3.60 36.75
CA GLU A 802 -8.66 -3.58 35.76
C GLU A 802 -9.27 -2.18 35.60
N ASN A 803 -9.43 -1.44 36.70
CA ASN A 803 -10.07 -0.12 36.72
C ASN A 803 -9.35 0.85 37.67
N PRO A 804 -8.08 1.21 37.37
CA PRO A 804 -7.24 1.94 38.30
C PRO A 804 -7.74 3.37 38.54
N THR A 805 -7.96 3.78 39.78
CA THR A 805 -8.32 5.17 40.12
C THR A 805 -7.16 5.95 40.72
N GLN A 806 -6.16 5.25 41.25
CA GLN A 806 -5.01 5.83 41.90
C GLN A 806 -3.72 5.10 41.50
N TYR A 807 -2.59 5.79 41.60
CA TYR A 807 -1.26 5.21 41.51
C TYR A 807 -0.47 5.48 42.78
N GLU A 808 0.38 4.55 43.19
CA GLU A 808 1.26 4.72 44.34
C GLU A 808 2.52 5.48 43.93
N TYR A 809 2.94 6.44 44.74
CA TYR A 809 4.24 7.09 44.66
C TYR A 809 4.77 7.40 46.05
N GLN A 810 5.99 6.95 46.35
CA GLN A 810 6.67 7.10 47.64
C GLN A 810 5.78 6.68 48.84
N GLY A 811 5.04 5.56 48.69
CA GLY A 811 4.16 5.02 49.72
C GLY A 811 2.82 5.75 49.89
N GLN A 812 2.50 6.72 49.02
CA GLN A 812 1.24 7.46 49.02
C GLN A 812 0.45 7.22 47.74
N TRP A 813 -0.88 7.19 47.83
CA TRP A 813 -1.76 7.00 46.68
C TRP A 813 -2.22 8.34 46.11
N TYR A 814 -1.90 8.60 44.86
CA TYR A 814 -2.28 9.81 44.11
C TYR A 814 -3.37 9.47 43.10
N PRO A 815 -4.34 10.38 42.86
CA PRO A 815 -5.35 10.15 41.82
C PRO A 815 -4.70 10.10 40.43
N LEU A 816 -5.16 9.18 39.58
CA LEU A 816 -4.81 9.19 38.17
C LEU A 816 -5.51 10.35 37.46
N GLU A 817 -4.78 11.12 36.67
CA GLU A 817 -5.39 12.07 35.75
C GLU A 817 -6.04 11.30 34.60
N ARG A 818 -7.29 11.62 34.30
CA ARG A 818 -8.09 10.96 33.27
C ARG A 818 -8.59 11.98 32.26
N ARG A 819 -8.16 11.84 31.01
CA ARG A 819 -8.63 12.68 29.91
C ARG A 819 -9.35 11.85 28.87
N LEU A 820 -10.60 12.22 28.55
CA LEU A 820 -11.35 11.57 27.49
C LEU A 820 -10.89 12.12 26.13
N GLU A 821 -10.40 11.24 25.26
CA GLU A 821 -9.99 11.57 23.90
C GLU A 821 -10.98 10.99 22.89
N THR A 822 -11.25 11.74 21.82
CA THR A 822 -12.12 11.30 20.73
C THR A 822 -11.41 11.42 19.39
N ILE A 823 -11.28 10.29 18.70
CA ILE A 823 -10.70 10.17 17.36
C ILE A 823 -11.84 10.09 16.35
N GLN A 824 -11.82 10.98 15.38
CA GLN A 824 -12.78 11.01 14.27
C GLN A 824 -12.30 10.08 13.15
N VAL A 825 -13.10 9.08 12.78
CA VAL A 825 -12.69 8.03 11.82
C VAL A 825 -13.49 8.11 10.54
N ARG A 826 -12.81 8.21 9.39
CA ARG A 826 -13.48 8.26 8.09
C ARG A 826 -14.32 7.00 7.84
N GLY A 827 -15.61 7.20 7.53
CA GLY A 827 -16.54 6.11 7.20
C GLY A 827 -16.90 5.20 8.38
N SER A 828 -16.66 5.64 9.62
CA SER A 828 -17.01 4.89 10.84
C SER A 828 -17.43 5.86 11.95
N ALA A 829 -18.01 5.33 13.03
CA ALA A 829 -18.29 6.15 14.22
C ALA A 829 -16.97 6.61 14.89
N PRO A 830 -16.97 7.76 15.59
CA PRO A 830 -15.82 8.20 16.35
C PRO A 830 -15.42 7.15 17.39
N ILE A 831 -14.11 7.04 17.64
CA ILE A 831 -13.56 6.15 18.67
C ILE A 831 -13.17 7.00 19.87
N THR A 832 -13.69 6.65 21.04
CA THR A 832 -13.35 7.31 22.29
C THR A 832 -12.46 6.40 23.12
N PHE A 833 -11.45 6.96 23.76
CA PHE A 833 -10.59 6.26 24.71
C PHE A 833 -10.20 7.19 25.86
N THR A 834 -9.78 6.61 26.99
CA THR A 834 -9.37 7.39 28.17
C THR A 834 -7.86 7.38 28.23
N LEU A 835 -7.25 8.56 28.20
CA LEU A 835 -5.84 8.74 28.47
C LEU A 835 -5.64 8.83 29.98
N LEU A 836 -4.79 7.95 30.52
CA LEU A 836 -4.39 7.94 31.92
C LEU A 836 -2.98 8.53 32.04
N THR A 837 -2.80 9.46 32.96
CA THR A 837 -1.50 10.11 33.21
C THR A 837 -1.13 10.01 34.69
N THR A 838 0.12 9.65 34.94
CA THR A 838 0.78 9.75 36.26
C THR A 838 1.74 10.94 36.25
N GLN A 839 2.40 11.19 37.39
CA GLN A 839 3.48 12.17 37.43
C GLN A 839 4.65 11.87 36.47
N HIS A 840 4.86 10.62 36.06
CA HIS A 840 5.95 10.24 35.16
C HIS A 840 5.52 10.44 33.70
N GLY A 841 4.25 10.17 33.36
CA GLY A 841 3.71 10.45 32.04
C GLY A 841 2.45 9.66 31.71
N ALA A 842 2.12 9.59 30.43
CA ALA A 842 0.97 8.83 29.95
C ALA A 842 1.22 7.31 30.07
N VAL A 843 0.18 6.56 30.42
CA VAL A 843 0.21 5.10 30.49
C VAL A 843 0.19 4.52 29.07
N MET A 844 1.19 3.71 28.75
CA MET A 844 1.48 3.21 27.39
C MET A 844 0.93 1.81 27.12
N ASN A 845 0.45 1.08 28.13
CA ASN A 845 0.03 -0.33 28.00
C ASN A 845 -1.12 -0.56 27.01
N GLU A 846 -2.07 0.37 26.89
CA GLU A 846 -3.17 0.21 25.91
C GLU A 846 -2.66 0.21 24.46
N PHE A 847 -1.43 0.69 24.24
CA PHE A 847 -0.80 0.81 22.93
C PHE A 847 0.26 -0.27 22.66
N LEU A 848 0.89 -0.75 23.72
CA LEU A 848 1.71 -1.97 23.75
C LEU A 848 0.75 -3.18 23.70
N GLN A 849 0.35 -3.59 22.50
CA GLN A 849 -0.66 -4.63 22.27
C GLN A 849 -0.29 -5.93 23.00
N GLY A 850 -1.29 -6.63 23.54
CA GLY A 850 -1.11 -7.95 24.13
C GLY A 850 -1.96 -8.26 25.36
N ARG A 851 -2.52 -7.26 26.06
CA ARG A 851 -3.35 -7.50 27.27
C ARG A 851 -4.50 -6.49 27.38
N THR A 852 -5.69 -6.98 27.76
CA THR A 852 -6.88 -6.18 28.12
C THR A 852 -6.84 -5.68 29.57
N THR A 853 -5.87 -6.16 30.35
CA THR A 853 -5.66 -5.82 31.76
C THR A 853 -4.33 -5.08 31.89
N ILE A 854 -4.27 -4.02 32.70
CA ILE A 854 -3.03 -3.26 32.95
C ILE A 854 -2.19 -4.04 33.99
N THR A 855 -1.73 -5.24 33.62
CA THR A 855 -0.66 -5.91 34.37
C THR A 855 0.63 -5.17 34.11
N ALA A 856 1.23 -4.57 35.15
CA ALA A 856 2.45 -3.75 35.10
C ALA A 856 2.32 -2.47 34.24
N PRO A 857 1.65 -1.42 34.75
CA PRO A 857 1.48 -0.16 34.03
C PRO A 857 2.83 0.49 33.72
N LEU A 858 3.11 0.72 32.45
CA LEU A 858 4.27 1.41 31.92
C LEU A 858 3.88 2.83 31.56
N THR A 859 4.61 3.81 32.06
CA THR A 859 4.47 5.22 31.69
C THR A 859 5.76 5.72 31.07
N LEU A 860 5.66 6.50 30.00
CA LEU A 860 6.82 7.12 29.35
C LEU A 860 7.03 8.53 29.90
N ARG A 861 8.19 8.76 30.53
CA ARG A 861 8.65 10.11 30.87
C ARG A 861 9.51 10.64 29.72
N TRP A 862 9.21 11.84 29.25
CA TRP A 862 9.93 12.47 28.13
C TRP A 862 10.25 13.92 28.42
N ALA A 863 11.46 14.36 28.09
CA ALA A 863 11.97 15.72 28.37
C ALA A 863 11.12 16.86 27.74
N LEU A 864 10.34 16.58 26.69
CA LEU A 864 9.49 17.55 26.00
C LEU A 864 8.04 17.61 26.48
N ARG A 865 7.66 16.83 27.50
CA ARG A 865 6.28 16.77 27.98
C ARG A 865 5.71 18.14 28.36
N ASP A 866 6.54 18.98 28.98
CA ASP A 866 6.11 20.23 29.61
C ASP A 866 6.38 21.49 28.71
N GLY A 867 6.33 21.31 27.38
CA GLY A 867 6.61 22.36 26.40
C GLY A 867 8.12 22.64 26.17
N ASN A 868 8.43 23.55 25.25
CA ASN A 868 9.80 23.90 24.85
C ASN A 868 9.94 25.33 24.33
N ARG A 869 11.19 25.76 24.10
CA ARG A 869 11.54 27.10 23.61
C ARG A 869 12.22 27.07 22.23
N ILE A 870 11.99 26.02 21.43
CA ILE A 870 12.67 25.79 20.15
C ILE A 870 12.40 26.93 19.16
N ALA A 871 11.17 27.43 19.07
CA ALA A 871 10.84 28.53 18.16
C ALA A 871 11.63 29.82 18.49
N LEU A 872 11.84 30.10 19.79
CA LEU A 872 12.70 31.20 20.23
C LEU A 872 14.17 30.94 19.88
N ALA A 873 14.65 29.71 20.10
CA ALA A 873 16.01 29.31 19.75
C ALA A 873 16.28 29.49 18.25
N ALA A 874 15.39 29.01 17.39
CA ALA A 874 15.50 29.15 15.93
C ALA A 874 15.51 30.63 15.51
N LYS A 875 14.61 31.46 16.05
CA LYS A 875 14.59 32.91 15.82
C LYS A 875 15.94 33.54 16.16
N LEU A 876 16.45 33.29 17.37
CA LEU A 876 17.70 33.88 17.84
C LEU A 876 18.92 33.37 17.06
N LEU A 877 18.90 32.11 16.63
CA LEU A 877 19.97 31.51 15.84
C LEU A 877 20.09 32.21 14.47
N ASN A 878 18.96 32.50 13.82
CA ASN A 878 18.93 33.21 12.53
C ASN A 878 19.46 34.65 12.66
N LEU A 879 19.34 35.26 13.85
CA LEU A 879 19.78 36.62 14.16
C LEU A 879 21.20 36.71 14.73
N ALA A 880 21.81 35.59 15.13
CA ALA A 880 23.09 35.57 15.82
C ALA A 880 24.22 36.04 14.90
N SER A 881 25.15 36.82 15.43
CA SER A 881 26.24 37.45 14.68
C SER A 881 27.65 37.02 15.08
N ASN A 882 27.76 36.27 16.16
CA ASN A 882 29.00 35.81 16.80
C ASN A 882 28.74 34.56 17.66
N TRP A 883 29.82 34.00 18.22
CA TRP A 883 29.79 32.79 19.04
C TRP A 883 28.94 32.92 20.31
N GLU A 884 29.00 34.07 20.99
CA GLU A 884 28.25 34.32 22.22
C GLU A 884 26.74 34.38 21.97
N GLU A 885 26.31 35.08 20.92
CA GLU A 885 24.91 35.13 20.48
C GLU A 885 24.42 33.77 19.99
N TYR A 886 25.28 33.05 19.26
CA TYR A 886 25.01 31.69 18.81
C TYR A 886 24.76 30.74 20.00
N ARG A 887 25.66 30.70 20.99
CA ARG A 887 25.45 29.91 22.22
C ARG A 887 24.22 30.36 22.99
N THR A 888 23.96 31.67 23.04
CA THR A 888 22.75 32.20 23.69
C THR A 888 21.49 31.66 23.03
N ALA A 889 21.42 31.65 21.69
CA ALA A 889 20.31 31.04 20.95
C ALA A 889 20.16 29.55 21.28
N LEU A 890 21.27 28.81 21.25
CA LEU A 890 21.30 27.38 21.54
C LEU A 890 20.90 27.02 22.98
N SER A 891 21.05 27.92 23.95
CA SER A 891 20.60 27.69 25.33
C SER A 891 19.07 27.57 25.48
N TYR A 892 18.31 28.01 24.47
CA TYR A 892 16.86 27.86 24.39
C TYR A 892 16.42 26.61 23.58
N TRP A 893 17.37 25.89 22.98
CA TRP A 893 17.07 24.71 22.18
C TRP A 893 16.89 23.47 23.07
N ASP A 894 15.64 23.24 23.47
CA ASP A 894 15.34 22.20 24.46
C ASP A 894 15.36 20.77 23.88
N ALA A 895 15.11 20.60 22.57
CA ALA A 895 15.15 19.32 21.84
C ALA A 895 15.03 19.55 20.31
N PRO A 896 15.30 18.55 19.44
CA PRO A 896 16.04 17.32 19.74
C PRO A 896 17.46 17.62 20.23
N GLY A 897 18.13 16.60 20.78
CA GLY A 897 19.53 16.75 21.16
C GLY A 897 20.43 16.70 19.94
N LEU A 898 21.23 17.74 19.72
CA LEU A 898 22.03 17.92 18.53
C LEU A 898 23.48 18.30 18.87
N ASN A 899 24.38 17.90 17.97
CA ASN A 899 25.74 18.39 17.85
C ASN A 899 25.73 19.58 16.89
N MET A 900 25.89 20.79 17.40
CA MET A 900 25.87 21.99 16.58
C MET A 900 27.28 22.47 16.28
N VAL A 901 27.59 22.74 15.01
CA VAL A 901 28.87 23.34 14.60
C VAL A 901 28.69 24.78 14.12
N TYR A 902 29.74 25.56 14.28
CA TYR A 902 29.76 27.00 14.05
C TYR A 902 31.02 27.42 13.29
N ALA A 903 30.87 28.37 12.37
CA ALA A 903 31.97 29.10 11.76
C ALA A 903 31.56 30.57 11.52
N ASP A 904 32.52 31.49 11.58
CA ASP A 904 32.26 32.91 11.28
C ASP A 904 33.30 33.57 10.36
N VAL A 905 32.92 34.73 9.84
CA VAL A 905 33.75 35.58 8.97
C VAL A 905 34.99 36.13 9.68
N ASP A 906 35.05 36.12 11.02
CA ASP A 906 36.20 36.59 11.79
C ASP A 906 37.29 35.51 11.92
N GLY A 907 36.98 34.27 11.54
CA GLY A 907 37.93 33.14 11.50
C GLY A 907 37.73 32.13 12.62
N ASN A 908 36.66 32.25 13.41
CA ASN A 908 36.42 31.34 14.51
C ASN A 908 35.65 30.10 14.07
N ILE A 909 35.88 29.01 14.80
CA ILE A 909 35.20 27.73 14.65
C ILE A 909 34.76 27.20 16.00
N GLY A 910 33.60 26.54 16.05
CA GLY A 910 33.03 26.06 17.31
C GLY A 910 32.14 24.83 17.19
N TYR A 911 31.94 24.17 18.32
CA TYR A 911 31.05 23.03 18.52
C TYR A 911 30.32 23.18 19.85
N GLN A 912 29.02 22.87 19.88
CA GLN A 912 28.17 22.86 21.07
C GLN A 912 27.16 21.71 21.00
N ALA A 913 27.16 20.82 22.00
CA ALA A 913 26.07 19.89 22.25
C ALA A 913 24.87 20.63 22.86
N ILE A 914 23.66 20.32 22.41
CA ILE A 914 22.42 20.98 22.87
C ILE A 914 21.32 19.97 23.20
N GLY A 915 20.25 20.45 23.86
CA GLY A 915 19.07 19.68 24.25
C GLY A 915 19.01 19.36 25.75
N ARG A 916 17.81 19.09 26.25
CA ARG A 916 17.57 18.73 27.66
C ARG A 916 17.88 17.25 27.92
N THR A 917 19.07 16.96 28.43
CA THR A 917 19.44 15.62 28.90
C THR A 917 19.13 15.47 30.40
N PRO A 918 18.34 14.46 30.82
CA PRO A 918 18.02 14.25 32.23
C PRO A 918 19.25 13.78 33.04
N ILE A 919 19.38 14.31 34.25
CA ILE A 919 20.35 13.81 35.24
C ILE A 919 19.68 12.68 36.01
N ARG A 920 20.20 11.46 35.85
CA ARG A 920 19.68 10.27 36.52
C ARG A 920 20.43 9.98 37.81
N VAL A 921 19.74 9.43 38.79
CA VAL A 921 20.36 8.84 39.99
C VAL A 921 21.28 7.68 39.60
N LYS A 922 22.29 7.39 40.43
CA LYS A 922 23.37 6.44 40.10
C LYS A 922 22.89 5.04 39.69
N ASN A 923 21.76 4.57 40.22
CA ASN A 923 21.15 3.27 39.93
C ASN A 923 20.20 3.27 38.72
N HIS A 924 20.01 4.41 38.05
CA HIS A 924 19.14 4.55 36.89
C HIS A 924 19.97 4.90 35.65
N GLN A 925 20.12 3.95 34.72
CA GLN A 925 20.87 4.17 33.47
C GLN A 925 20.02 4.61 32.28
N GLY A 926 18.69 4.48 32.33
CA GLY A 926 17.81 4.75 31.19
C GLY A 926 17.98 3.71 30.08
N ILE A 927 18.23 2.44 30.41
CA ILE A 927 18.46 1.39 29.40
C ILE A 927 17.40 0.28 29.43
N VAL A 928 16.62 0.21 30.50
CA VAL A 928 15.50 -0.72 30.71
C VAL A 928 14.47 -0.01 31.58
N PRO A 929 13.18 -0.41 31.53
CA PRO A 929 12.17 0.16 32.42
C PRO A 929 12.59 0.04 33.89
N VAL A 930 12.12 0.95 34.75
CA VAL A 930 12.45 0.97 36.19
C VAL A 930 11.19 1.16 37.04
N THR A 931 11.23 0.90 38.35
CA THR A 931 10.03 1.08 39.20
C THR A 931 9.73 2.54 39.49
N GLY A 932 8.51 2.98 39.22
CA GLY A 932 8.03 4.35 39.46
C GLY A 932 7.50 4.60 40.86
N TRP A 933 6.83 3.62 41.48
CA TRP A 933 6.10 3.87 42.74
C TRP A 933 7.01 4.08 43.97
N THR A 934 8.29 3.71 43.92
CA THR A 934 9.21 3.88 45.07
C THR A 934 9.87 5.26 45.10
N GLY A 935 10.06 5.89 43.94
CA GLY A 935 10.84 7.12 43.79
C GLY A 935 12.36 6.91 43.73
N ASP A 936 12.85 5.67 43.67
CA ASP A 936 14.30 5.37 43.69
C ASP A 936 15.02 5.66 42.36
N TYR A 937 14.28 5.99 41.29
CA TYR A 937 14.78 6.16 39.92
C TYR A 937 14.44 7.54 39.33
N GLU A 938 14.18 8.54 40.18
CA GLU A 938 13.79 9.87 39.74
C GLU A 938 14.88 10.62 38.98
N TRP A 939 14.46 11.46 38.03
CA TRP A 939 15.34 12.46 37.44
C TRP A 939 15.63 13.56 38.46
N GLN A 940 16.88 13.98 38.56
CA GLN A 940 17.35 15.04 39.46
C GLN A 940 17.33 16.44 38.81
N GLY A 941 16.90 16.52 37.55
CA GLY A 941 16.92 17.73 36.74
C GLY A 941 17.44 17.43 35.34
N TYR A 942 17.94 18.47 34.66
CA TYR A 942 18.61 18.36 33.37
C TYR A 942 20.04 18.89 33.49
N ILE A 943 20.94 18.39 32.63
CA ILE A 943 22.31 18.90 32.55
C ILE A 943 22.26 20.41 32.25
N PRO A 944 22.91 21.27 33.05
CA PRO A 944 22.98 22.70 32.75
C PRO A 944 23.66 22.96 31.40
N PHE A 945 23.16 23.93 30.63
CA PHE A 945 23.69 24.22 29.28
C PHE A 945 25.21 24.49 29.27
N GLU A 946 25.74 25.20 30.28
CA GLU A 946 27.17 25.49 30.40
C GLU A 946 28.03 24.25 30.72
N GLU A 947 27.40 23.14 31.14
CA GLU A 947 28.07 21.87 31.41
C GLU A 947 27.90 20.86 30.25
N MET A 948 27.13 21.22 29.21
CA MET A 948 27.06 20.44 27.97
C MET A 948 28.39 20.55 27.19
N PRO A 949 28.84 19.47 26.51
CA PRO A 949 30.10 19.51 25.79
C PRO A 949 30.16 20.62 24.74
N PHE A 950 31.24 21.39 24.75
CA PHE A 950 31.52 22.40 23.73
C PHE A 950 33.02 22.52 23.46
N SER A 951 33.37 23.08 22.30
CA SER A 951 34.76 23.38 21.93
C SER A 951 34.77 24.65 21.08
N TYR A 952 35.74 25.52 21.30
CA TYR A 952 35.88 26.78 20.56
C TYR A 952 37.34 27.00 20.17
N ASN A 953 37.60 27.16 18.87
CA ASN A 953 38.92 27.32 18.28
C ASN A 953 39.96 26.27 18.78
N PRO A 954 39.71 24.96 18.60
CA PRO A 954 40.64 23.94 19.07
C PRO A 954 41.98 24.02 18.34
N PRO A 955 43.11 23.65 18.99
CA PRO A 955 44.44 23.68 18.37
C PRO A 955 44.59 22.85 17.09
N ALA A 956 43.78 21.79 16.93
CA ALA A 956 43.76 20.99 15.72
C ALA A 956 43.34 21.78 14.47
N GLY A 957 42.64 22.91 14.63
CA GLY A 957 42.17 23.75 13.52
C GLY A 957 41.00 23.15 12.75
N PHE A 958 40.35 22.11 13.26
CA PHE A 958 39.09 21.58 12.72
C PHE A 958 38.29 20.87 13.83
N LEU A 959 36.99 20.69 13.57
CA LEU A 959 36.03 19.94 14.39
C LEU A 959 35.21 19.06 13.45
N ALA A 960 34.86 17.85 13.86
CA ALA A 960 33.98 16.97 13.09
C ALA A 960 33.09 16.16 14.03
N THR A 961 31.81 16.04 13.69
CA THR A 961 30.89 15.11 14.35
C THR A 961 30.18 14.25 13.31
N ALA A 962 30.05 12.97 13.62
CA ALA A 962 29.35 12.01 12.80
C ALA A 962 28.47 11.11 13.69
N ASN A 963 27.75 11.73 14.63
CA ASN A 963 26.98 11.08 15.71
C ASN A 963 27.81 10.22 16.69
N ASN A 964 29.14 10.21 16.53
CA ASN A 964 30.07 9.50 17.40
C ASN A 964 30.06 10.07 18.83
N ARG A 965 30.65 9.33 19.77
CA ARG A 965 30.88 9.82 21.13
C ARG A 965 31.67 11.14 21.12
N VAL A 966 31.09 12.17 21.73
CA VAL A 966 31.65 13.54 21.83
C VAL A 966 32.20 13.88 23.22
N THR A 967 32.22 12.91 24.13
CA THR A 967 32.69 13.04 25.51
C THR A 967 33.95 12.23 25.76
N THR A 968 34.80 12.69 26.68
CA THR A 968 35.92 11.88 27.20
C THR A 968 35.45 11.05 28.40
N ASP A 969 36.27 10.10 28.85
CA ASP A 969 35.98 9.33 30.07
C ASP A 969 36.01 10.18 31.35
N ALA A 970 36.55 11.40 31.28
CA ALA A 970 36.55 12.35 32.39
C ALA A 970 35.27 13.20 32.46
N TYR A 971 34.42 13.16 31.43
CA TYR A 971 33.16 13.92 31.42
C TYR A 971 32.19 13.36 32.47
N THR A 972 31.58 14.24 33.26
CA THR A 972 30.87 13.86 34.49
C THR A 972 29.47 13.29 34.23
N TYR A 973 28.78 13.75 33.19
CA TYR A 973 27.40 13.36 32.93
C TYR A 973 27.31 12.28 31.86
N THR A 974 26.30 11.43 31.98
CA THR A 974 25.96 10.46 30.92
C THR A 974 24.97 11.10 29.95
N LEU A 975 25.35 11.20 28.67
CA LEU A 975 24.44 11.64 27.61
C LEU A 975 23.62 10.47 27.05
N THR A 976 24.28 9.35 26.77
CA THR A 976 23.68 8.10 26.28
C THR A 976 24.66 6.94 26.47
N TYR A 977 24.14 5.71 26.47
CA TYR A 977 24.93 4.48 26.40
C TYR A 977 25.03 3.90 24.97
N ASP A 978 24.15 4.34 24.06
CA ASP A 978 24.05 3.83 22.69
C ASP A 978 24.69 4.78 21.69
N TRP A 979 26.00 4.94 21.80
CA TRP A 979 26.76 5.76 20.87
C TRP A 979 26.83 5.14 19.48
N PHE A 980 26.80 6.01 18.47
CA PHE A 980 27.08 5.57 17.11
C PHE A 980 28.56 5.19 16.96
N PRO A 981 28.86 4.12 16.20
CA PRO A 981 30.24 3.77 15.90
C PRO A 981 30.98 4.92 15.21
N GLY A 982 32.17 5.24 15.69
CA GLY A 982 32.94 6.43 15.28
C GLY A 982 33.57 6.38 13.88
N TYR A 983 33.27 5.38 13.04
CA TYR A 983 33.95 5.13 11.77
C TYR A 983 33.91 6.31 10.78
N ARG A 984 32.75 6.97 10.64
CA ARG A 984 32.60 8.14 9.76
C ARG A 984 33.44 9.32 10.25
N ALA A 985 33.34 9.65 11.54
CA ALA A 985 34.15 10.71 12.14
C ALA A 985 35.64 10.42 12.04
N GLN A 986 36.05 9.16 12.23
CA GLN A 986 37.42 8.74 12.02
C GLN A 986 37.86 9.02 10.57
N ARG A 987 37.06 8.63 9.57
CA ARG A 987 37.41 8.87 8.16
C ARG A 987 37.57 10.35 7.84
N ILE A 988 36.61 11.16 8.27
CA ILE A 988 36.61 12.62 8.06
C ILE A 988 37.87 13.24 8.70
N THR A 989 38.13 12.91 9.96
CA THR A 989 39.27 13.49 10.69
C THR A 989 40.62 13.02 10.15
N GLU A 990 40.75 11.78 9.67
CA GLU A 990 41.97 11.30 8.98
C GLU A 990 42.23 12.08 7.68
N LEU A 991 41.20 12.30 6.85
CA LEU A 991 41.33 13.05 5.60
C LEU A 991 41.69 14.51 5.88
N LEU A 992 41.02 15.15 6.85
CA LEU A 992 41.32 16.52 7.26
C LEU A 992 42.72 16.66 7.88
N ALA A 993 43.18 15.70 8.69
CA ALA A 993 44.49 15.78 9.34
C ALA A 993 45.67 15.71 8.37
N THR A 994 45.47 15.10 7.19
CA THR A 994 46.52 14.97 6.16
C THR A 994 46.60 16.16 5.20
N ASN A 995 45.62 17.08 5.23
CA ASN A 995 45.56 18.25 4.36
C ASN A 995 45.56 19.55 5.19
N ASP A 996 46.62 20.35 5.07
CA ASP A 996 46.73 21.66 5.73
C ASP A 996 46.28 22.83 4.85
N HIS A 997 45.77 22.57 3.65
CA HIS A 997 45.30 23.55 2.67
C HIS A 997 43.96 23.11 2.06
N VAL A 998 42.97 22.83 2.91
CA VAL A 998 41.64 22.34 2.53
C VAL A 998 40.92 23.34 1.61
N THR A 999 40.40 22.84 0.49
CA THR A 999 39.60 23.59 -0.49
C THR A 999 38.13 23.16 -0.44
N LEU A 1000 37.25 23.93 -1.08
CA LEU A 1000 35.84 23.54 -1.27
C LEU A 1000 35.70 22.18 -1.98
N GLU A 1001 36.57 21.86 -2.94
CA GLU A 1001 36.54 20.58 -3.64
C GLU A 1001 37.01 19.41 -2.76
N ASP A 1002 37.93 19.65 -1.82
CA ASP A 1002 38.31 18.64 -0.82
C ASP A 1002 37.14 18.33 0.12
N MET A 1003 36.36 19.35 0.52
CA MET A 1003 35.16 19.15 1.34
C MET A 1003 34.15 18.25 0.61
N LYS A 1004 33.86 18.52 -0.68
CA LYS A 1004 33.00 17.68 -1.52
C LYS A 1004 33.54 16.25 -1.67
N ALA A 1005 34.85 16.09 -1.80
CA ALA A 1005 35.48 14.79 -1.93
C ALA A 1005 35.36 13.95 -0.65
N ILE A 1006 35.41 14.60 0.52
CA ILE A 1006 35.17 13.94 1.82
C ILE A 1006 33.70 13.49 1.92
N GLU A 1007 32.73 14.35 1.55
CA GLU A 1007 31.30 13.97 1.52
C GLU A 1007 31.01 12.79 0.59
N ALA A 1008 31.78 12.63 -0.49
CA ALA A 1008 31.62 11.55 -1.46
C ALA A 1008 32.22 10.21 -1.01
N GLU A 1009 32.87 10.14 0.16
CA GLU A 1009 33.71 9.01 0.52
C GLU A 1009 32.92 7.73 0.93
N THR A 1010 33.33 6.59 0.37
CA THR A 1010 32.62 5.29 0.47
C THR A 1010 33.43 4.15 1.10
N TYR A 1011 34.59 4.44 1.69
CA TYR A 1011 35.43 3.45 2.37
C TYR A 1011 34.79 2.94 3.67
N SER A 1012 34.87 1.62 3.91
CA SER A 1012 34.23 0.97 5.06
C SER A 1012 35.25 0.35 6.03
N TYR A 1013 35.39 0.94 7.22
CA TYR A 1013 36.18 0.36 8.32
C TYR A 1013 35.65 -0.98 8.83
N PRO A 1014 34.33 -1.20 8.95
CA PRO A 1014 33.80 -2.53 9.29
C PRO A 1014 34.28 -3.61 8.31
N ALA A 1015 34.26 -3.31 7.00
CA ALA A 1015 34.79 -4.21 5.99
C ALA A 1015 36.29 -4.45 6.13
N GLN A 1016 37.06 -3.40 6.46
CA GLN A 1016 38.49 -3.55 6.77
C GLN A 1016 38.73 -4.50 7.95
N ALA A 1017 37.94 -4.41 9.01
CA ALA A 1017 38.08 -5.21 10.23
C ALA A 1017 37.65 -6.66 10.04
N LEU A 1018 36.55 -6.90 9.31
CA LEU A 1018 35.94 -8.23 9.18
C LEU A 1018 36.45 -9.07 8.01
N ARG A 1019 36.94 -8.44 6.92
CA ARG A 1019 37.47 -9.16 5.74
C ARG A 1019 38.56 -10.18 6.07
N PRO A 1020 39.54 -9.93 6.98
CA PRO A 1020 40.55 -10.92 7.33
C PRO A 1020 39.97 -12.24 7.86
N TYR A 1021 38.91 -12.19 8.68
CA TYR A 1021 38.25 -13.39 9.19
C TYR A 1021 37.58 -14.18 8.07
N LEU A 1022 36.90 -13.50 7.14
CA LEU A 1022 36.33 -14.11 5.94
C LEU A 1022 37.40 -14.82 5.12
N LEU A 1023 38.50 -14.14 4.80
CA LEU A 1023 39.57 -14.70 3.96
C LEU A 1023 40.31 -15.86 4.62
N ALA A 1024 40.40 -15.88 5.95
CA ALA A 1024 41.08 -16.93 6.70
C ALA A 1024 40.23 -18.21 6.82
N ALA A 1025 38.92 -18.07 7.06
CA ALA A 1025 38.05 -19.20 7.34
C ALA A 1025 37.46 -19.87 6.09
N VAL A 1026 37.19 -19.09 5.03
CA VAL A 1026 36.49 -19.59 3.84
C VAL A 1026 37.36 -20.55 3.02
N GLN A 1027 36.85 -21.77 2.84
CA GLN A 1027 37.38 -22.76 1.90
C GLN A 1027 36.36 -22.97 0.78
N PRO A 1028 36.58 -22.43 -0.43
CA PRO A 1028 35.57 -22.44 -1.48
C PRO A 1028 35.26 -23.87 -1.95
N ALA A 1029 33.98 -24.23 -1.96
CA ALA A 1029 33.49 -25.56 -2.31
C ALA A 1029 33.39 -25.78 -3.83
N ASN A 1030 33.38 -24.71 -4.64
CA ASN A 1030 33.21 -24.76 -6.09
C ASN A 1030 33.89 -23.56 -6.79
N GLU A 1031 33.95 -23.61 -8.13
CA GLU A 1031 34.60 -22.55 -8.94
C GLU A 1031 33.96 -21.16 -8.75
N GLN A 1032 32.65 -21.11 -8.51
CA GLN A 1032 31.93 -19.84 -8.32
C GLN A 1032 32.33 -19.17 -7.00
N GLU A 1033 32.40 -19.95 -5.91
CA GLU A 1033 32.91 -19.49 -4.62
C GLU A 1033 34.38 -19.08 -4.70
N THR A 1034 35.22 -19.82 -5.44
CA THR A 1034 36.63 -19.45 -5.66
C THR A 1034 36.76 -18.07 -6.30
N LYS A 1035 35.95 -17.80 -7.34
CA LYS A 1035 35.93 -16.49 -8.02
C LYS A 1035 35.39 -15.39 -7.10
N ALA A 1036 34.32 -15.67 -6.34
CA ALA A 1036 33.77 -14.71 -5.40
C ALA A 1036 34.79 -14.32 -4.31
N LEU A 1037 35.52 -15.31 -3.77
CA LEU A 1037 36.55 -15.09 -2.76
C LEU A 1037 37.74 -14.29 -3.34
N GLU A 1038 38.13 -14.55 -4.59
CA GLU A 1038 39.17 -13.78 -5.28
C GLU A 1038 38.76 -12.30 -5.48
N ILE A 1039 37.48 -12.04 -5.79
CA ILE A 1039 36.95 -10.68 -5.89
C ILE A 1039 37.03 -9.97 -4.53
N VAL A 1040 36.56 -10.60 -3.44
CA VAL A 1040 36.62 -10.02 -2.08
C VAL A 1040 38.06 -9.75 -1.64
N LYS A 1041 38.99 -10.66 -1.98
CA LYS A 1041 40.42 -10.51 -1.69
C LYS A 1041 41.04 -9.30 -2.37
N ASN A 1042 40.67 -9.03 -3.62
CA ASN A 1042 41.24 -7.95 -4.44
C ASN A 1042 40.46 -6.62 -4.34
N TRP A 1043 39.32 -6.61 -3.64
CA TRP A 1043 38.51 -5.42 -3.43
C TRP A 1043 39.24 -4.38 -2.55
N ASP A 1044 39.08 -3.12 -2.90
CA ASP A 1044 39.73 -1.95 -2.29
C ASP A 1044 38.98 -1.39 -1.06
N LEU A 1045 37.91 -2.06 -0.61
CA LEU A 1045 37.07 -1.70 0.55
C LEU A 1045 36.15 -0.48 0.33
N TYR A 1046 36.02 0.01 -0.91
CA TYR A 1046 35.09 1.08 -1.26
C TYR A 1046 33.74 0.53 -1.72
N PHE A 1047 32.65 1.09 -1.24
CA PHE A 1047 31.28 0.76 -1.63
C PHE A 1047 30.81 1.53 -2.88
N GLU A 1048 31.64 1.55 -3.92
CA GLU A 1048 31.28 2.14 -5.20
C GLU A 1048 30.29 1.27 -5.99
N ARG A 1049 29.45 1.89 -6.81
CA ARG A 1049 28.34 1.23 -7.54
C ARG A 1049 28.77 0.06 -8.41
N ASP A 1050 30.00 0.08 -8.93
CA ASP A 1050 30.55 -0.91 -9.85
C ASP A 1050 31.35 -2.01 -9.14
N ARG A 1051 31.40 -2.02 -7.80
CA ARG A 1051 32.21 -2.98 -7.04
C ARG A 1051 31.41 -4.24 -6.74
N ALA A 1052 31.89 -5.38 -7.25
CA ALA A 1052 31.34 -6.69 -6.89
C ALA A 1052 31.77 -7.15 -5.49
N GLY A 1053 32.97 -6.76 -5.05
CA GLY A 1053 33.49 -7.08 -3.71
C GLY A 1053 32.60 -6.58 -2.58
N ALA A 1054 32.08 -5.35 -2.71
CA ALA A 1054 31.13 -4.75 -1.78
C ALA A 1054 29.85 -5.60 -1.63
N SER A 1055 29.22 -6.01 -2.74
CA SER A 1055 28.02 -6.86 -2.71
C SER A 1055 28.25 -8.21 -2.05
N ILE A 1056 29.38 -8.86 -2.36
CA ILE A 1056 29.71 -10.18 -1.82
C ILE A 1056 29.95 -10.08 -0.32
N TYR A 1057 30.75 -9.10 0.10
CA TYR A 1057 31.01 -8.84 1.50
C TYR A 1057 29.73 -8.51 2.26
N GLU A 1058 28.91 -7.56 1.78
CA GLU A 1058 27.73 -7.11 2.50
C GLU A 1058 26.68 -8.22 2.61
N ARG A 1059 26.47 -9.00 1.53
CA ARG A 1059 25.56 -10.15 1.60
C ARG A 1059 26.06 -11.23 2.56
N TRP A 1060 27.37 -11.50 2.56
CA TRP A 1060 27.97 -12.38 3.56
C TRP A 1060 27.75 -11.86 4.96
N TYR A 1061 27.90 -10.55 5.18
CA TYR A 1061 27.80 -9.98 6.51
C TYR A 1061 26.36 -10.01 7.04
N VAL A 1062 25.36 -9.74 6.19
CA VAL A 1062 23.94 -9.95 6.52
C VAL A 1062 23.66 -11.40 6.93
N ASN A 1063 24.19 -12.38 6.17
CA ASN A 1063 24.03 -13.79 6.51
C ASN A 1063 24.74 -14.14 7.82
N LEU A 1064 25.94 -13.60 8.03
CA LEU A 1064 26.75 -13.85 9.21
C LEU A 1064 26.01 -13.43 10.48
N ILE A 1065 25.46 -12.21 10.51
CA ILE A 1065 24.66 -11.75 11.65
C ILE A 1065 23.46 -12.67 11.87
N GLN A 1066 22.71 -13.01 10.83
CA GLN A 1066 21.53 -13.88 10.96
C GLN A 1066 21.91 -15.26 11.52
N ASN A 1067 22.99 -15.85 11.01
CA ASN A 1067 23.47 -17.17 11.42
C ASN A 1067 24.17 -17.20 12.79
N THR A 1068 24.37 -16.03 13.43
CA THR A 1068 25.01 -15.88 14.75
C THR A 1068 24.00 -15.60 15.87
N ILE A 1069 22.76 -15.18 15.56
CA ILE A 1069 21.79 -14.79 16.62
C ILE A 1069 20.41 -15.45 16.48
N ALA A 1070 20.17 -16.18 15.39
CA ALA A 1070 18.82 -16.60 15.04
C ALA A 1070 18.29 -17.74 15.92
N ASP A 1071 19.15 -18.64 16.39
CA ASP A 1071 18.74 -19.80 17.17
C ASP A 1071 18.57 -19.48 18.65
N GLU A 1072 19.40 -18.60 19.24
CA GLU A 1072 19.27 -18.23 20.65
C GLU A 1072 18.13 -17.23 20.89
N LEU A 1073 17.89 -16.29 19.99
CA LEU A 1073 16.79 -15.33 20.12
C LEU A 1073 15.45 -15.86 19.54
N GLY A 1074 15.54 -16.80 18.60
CA GLY A 1074 14.41 -17.27 17.81
C GLY A 1074 13.93 -16.25 16.78
N LYS A 1075 13.30 -16.75 15.70
CA LYS A 1075 12.94 -15.97 14.51
C LYS A 1075 12.23 -14.63 14.75
N ASP A 1076 11.32 -14.57 15.72
CA ASP A 1076 10.55 -13.36 16.00
C ASP A 1076 11.42 -12.27 16.66
N LEU A 1077 12.14 -12.62 17.72
CA LEU A 1077 12.97 -11.66 18.44
C LEU A 1077 14.22 -11.29 17.64
N SER A 1078 14.83 -12.21 16.88
CA SER A 1078 15.89 -11.86 15.93
C SER A 1078 15.38 -10.92 14.84
N GLY A 1079 14.19 -11.17 14.29
CA GLY A 1079 13.56 -10.29 13.31
C GLY A 1079 13.30 -8.89 13.87
N ARG A 1080 12.89 -8.80 15.14
CA ARG A 1080 12.66 -7.55 15.87
C ARG A 1080 13.95 -6.84 16.27
N TYR A 1081 15.00 -7.57 16.66
CA TYR A 1081 16.33 -7.03 16.87
C TYR A 1081 16.87 -6.48 15.56
N LEU A 1082 16.93 -7.24 14.47
CA LEU A 1082 17.38 -6.77 13.14
C LEU A 1082 16.49 -5.68 12.51
N ALA A 1083 15.27 -5.49 13.00
CA ALA A 1083 14.36 -4.41 12.62
C ALA A 1083 14.26 -3.30 13.68
N GLY A 1084 15.01 -3.42 14.79
CA GLY A 1084 15.05 -2.52 15.93
C GLY A 1084 15.74 -1.20 15.58
N GLN A 1085 15.56 -0.14 16.33
CA GLN A 1085 15.93 1.21 15.86
C GLN A 1085 17.43 1.39 15.55
N TYR A 1086 18.34 0.84 16.37
CA TYR A 1086 19.78 0.98 16.17
C TYR A 1086 20.35 -0.15 15.31
N GLU A 1087 19.75 -1.32 15.46
CA GLU A 1087 20.07 -2.59 14.83
C GLU A 1087 19.64 -2.66 13.37
N ARG A 1088 18.53 -2.00 13.03
CA ARG A 1088 17.98 -1.89 11.66
C ARG A 1088 18.97 -1.31 10.66
N HIS A 1089 20.04 -0.69 11.13
CA HIS A 1089 21.13 -0.14 10.32
C HIS A 1089 22.52 -0.71 10.71
N GLY A 1090 22.60 -1.60 11.69
CA GLY A 1090 23.83 -2.30 12.08
C GLY A 1090 24.65 -1.65 13.20
N ASN A 1091 24.16 -0.60 13.86
CA ASN A 1091 24.95 0.19 14.82
C ASN A 1091 25.40 -0.58 16.06
N GLN A 1092 24.62 -1.56 16.48
CA GLN A 1092 24.97 -2.48 17.57
C GLN A 1092 25.66 -3.74 17.04
N HIS A 1093 25.28 -4.21 15.84
CA HIS A 1093 25.79 -5.46 15.26
C HIS A 1093 27.27 -5.39 14.88
N VAL A 1094 27.73 -4.26 14.33
CA VAL A 1094 29.13 -4.13 13.93
C VAL A 1094 30.05 -4.14 15.15
N PRO A 1095 29.88 -3.28 16.18
CA PRO A 1095 30.67 -3.36 17.39
C PRO A 1095 30.57 -4.73 18.07
N MET A 1096 29.37 -5.30 18.20
CA MET A 1096 29.16 -6.65 18.73
C MET A 1096 30.05 -7.67 18.00
N MET A 1097 30.03 -7.70 16.67
CA MET A 1097 30.85 -8.64 15.91
C MET A 1097 32.34 -8.34 16.05
N VAL A 1098 32.76 -7.09 15.83
CA VAL A 1098 34.18 -6.72 15.78
C VAL A 1098 34.85 -6.84 17.15
N ASP A 1099 34.19 -6.37 18.20
CA ASP A 1099 34.79 -6.19 19.52
C ASP A 1099 34.50 -7.36 20.47
N SER A 1100 33.31 -7.97 20.39
CA SER A 1100 32.85 -8.96 21.39
C SER A 1100 32.87 -10.40 20.87
N VAL A 1101 32.34 -10.65 19.67
CA VAL A 1101 32.04 -12.02 19.19
C VAL A 1101 33.16 -12.62 18.34
N MET A 1102 33.63 -11.90 17.31
CA MET A 1102 34.60 -12.42 16.32
C MET A 1102 36.00 -12.77 16.88
N PRO A 1103 36.53 -12.08 17.91
CA PRO A 1103 37.83 -12.43 18.47
C PRO A 1103 37.92 -13.84 19.09
N ASP A 1104 36.82 -14.37 19.63
CA ASP A 1104 36.76 -15.72 20.20
C ASP A 1104 36.28 -16.76 19.17
N LEU A 1105 37.14 -17.73 18.86
CA LEU A 1105 36.85 -18.81 17.93
C LEU A 1105 35.66 -19.69 18.37
N ASN A 1106 35.47 -19.86 19.68
CA ASN A 1106 34.46 -20.76 20.26
C ASN A 1106 33.38 -19.98 21.02
N ASN A 1107 33.18 -18.70 20.69
CA ASN A 1107 32.14 -17.87 21.28
C ASN A 1107 30.79 -18.60 21.19
N HIS A 1108 29.98 -18.53 22.25
CA HIS A 1108 28.71 -19.26 22.33
C HIS A 1108 27.71 -18.87 21.25
N TRP A 1109 27.73 -17.63 20.75
CA TRP A 1109 26.90 -17.16 19.64
C TRP A 1109 27.20 -17.80 18.27
N PHE A 1110 28.22 -18.66 18.18
CA PHE A 1110 28.49 -19.42 16.96
C PHE A 1110 27.95 -20.85 17.00
N ASP A 1111 27.51 -21.33 18.18
CA ASP A 1111 27.01 -22.69 18.37
C ASP A 1111 25.54 -22.76 17.98
N ASP A 1112 25.21 -23.41 16.86
CA ASP A 1112 23.82 -23.56 16.44
C ASP A 1112 23.16 -24.61 17.33
N THR A 1113 22.42 -24.14 18.33
CA THR A 1113 21.79 -25.00 19.36
C THR A 1113 20.78 -26.00 18.80
N THR A 1114 20.45 -25.91 17.51
CA THR A 1114 19.58 -26.86 16.81
C THR A 1114 20.32 -28.05 16.19
N THR A 1115 21.65 -28.01 16.12
CA THR A 1115 22.49 -29.09 15.60
C THR A 1115 23.16 -29.89 16.74
N PRO A 1116 23.62 -31.13 16.47
CA PRO A 1116 24.30 -31.93 17.49
C PRO A 1116 25.81 -31.63 17.62
N GLU A 1117 26.40 -30.92 16.66
CA GLU A 1117 27.83 -30.60 16.63
C GLU A 1117 28.00 -29.13 16.97
N ARG A 1118 28.92 -28.81 17.89
CA ARG A 1118 29.18 -27.41 18.22
C ARG A 1118 29.96 -26.74 17.11
N GLU A 1119 29.34 -25.78 16.43
CA GLU A 1119 29.99 -24.97 15.41
C GLU A 1119 30.94 -23.92 16.03
N THR A 1120 31.95 -23.55 15.24
CA THR A 1120 32.89 -22.47 15.57
C THR A 1120 32.62 -21.24 14.71
N ARG A 1121 33.23 -20.11 15.06
CA ARG A 1121 33.25 -18.89 14.22
C ARG A 1121 33.51 -19.21 12.74
N ASP A 1122 34.52 -20.03 12.49
CA ASP A 1122 34.97 -20.31 11.13
C ASP A 1122 33.96 -21.19 10.37
N ASP A 1123 33.18 -22.04 11.07
CA ASP A 1123 32.08 -22.80 10.48
C ASP A 1123 30.94 -21.87 10.05
N ILE A 1124 30.55 -20.93 10.93
CA ILE A 1124 29.50 -19.96 10.64
C ILE A 1124 29.91 -19.00 9.52
N ILE A 1125 31.17 -18.57 9.47
CA ILE A 1125 31.70 -17.76 8.37
C ILE A 1125 31.60 -18.51 7.03
N ARG A 1126 31.99 -19.79 7.00
CA ARG A 1126 31.93 -20.62 5.78
C ARG A 1126 30.49 -20.79 5.31
N ARG A 1127 29.57 -21.16 6.20
CA ARG A 1127 28.13 -21.29 5.94
C ARG A 1127 27.57 -20.01 5.31
N SER A 1128 27.81 -18.88 5.98
CA SER A 1128 27.30 -17.57 5.57
C SER A 1128 27.83 -17.13 4.20
N PHE A 1129 29.08 -17.49 3.85
CA PHE A 1129 29.69 -17.15 2.56
C PHE A 1129 29.09 -17.97 1.42
N SER A 1130 28.94 -19.28 1.60
CA SER A 1130 28.29 -20.15 0.61
C SER A 1130 26.84 -19.71 0.35
N GLU A 1131 26.10 -19.36 1.39
CA GLU A 1131 24.74 -18.80 1.28
C GLU A 1131 24.72 -17.47 0.52
N ALA A 1132 25.71 -16.60 0.73
CA ALA A 1132 25.79 -15.32 0.06
C ALA A 1132 26.06 -15.49 -1.44
N VAL A 1133 27.02 -16.33 -1.79
CA VAL A 1133 27.35 -16.68 -3.18
C VAL A 1133 26.15 -17.30 -3.88
N GLN A 1134 25.44 -18.23 -3.22
CA GLN A 1134 24.24 -18.85 -3.77
C GLN A 1134 23.13 -17.81 -4.01
N TRP A 1135 22.86 -16.95 -3.03
CA TRP A 1135 21.84 -15.90 -3.16
C TRP A 1135 22.16 -14.93 -4.29
N LEU A 1136 23.42 -14.49 -4.42
CA LEU A 1136 23.85 -13.59 -5.49
C LEU A 1136 23.75 -14.27 -6.86
N SER A 1137 24.11 -15.55 -6.94
CA SER A 1137 23.98 -16.37 -8.15
C SER A 1137 22.54 -16.47 -8.62
N ASP A 1138 21.61 -16.74 -7.70
CA ASP A 1138 20.19 -16.91 -7.99
C ASP A 1138 19.52 -15.59 -8.43
N ASN A 1139 19.94 -14.46 -7.85
CA ASN A 1139 19.30 -13.16 -8.11
C ASN A 1139 19.96 -12.34 -9.23
N TYR A 1140 21.27 -12.49 -9.45
CA TYR A 1140 22.05 -11.64 -10.37
C TYR A 1140 22.84 -12.42 -11.43
N GLY A 1141 22.67 -13.74 -11.48
CA GLY A 1141 23.26 -14.62 -12.48
C GLY A 1141 24.57 -15.26 -12.02
N LYS A 1142 25.08 -16.22 -12.80
CA LYS A 1142 26.16 -17.12 -12.35
C LYS A 1142 27.56 -16.51 -12.30
N ASP A 1143 27.78 -15.35 -12.91
CA ASP A 1143 29.10 -14.73 -12.98
C ASP A 1143 29.31 -13.75 -11.81
N PRO A 1144 30.23 -14.02 -10.86
CA PRO A 1144 30.48 -13.14 -9.72
C PRO A 1144 30.89 -11.71 -10.08
N GLN A 1145 31.47 -11.49 -11.28
CA GLN A 1145 31.82 -10.14 -11.75
C GLN A 1145 30.57 -9.28 -12.03
N GLY A 1146 29.42 -9.91 -12.28
CA GLY A 1146 28.16 -9.22 -12.55
C GLY A 1146 27.41 -8.75 -11.29
N TRP A 1147 27.88 -9.12 -10.10
CA TRP A 1147 27.24 -8.83 -8.81
C TRP A 1147 27.63 -7.45 -8.26
N ILE A 1148 27.56 -6.42 -9.08
CA ILE A 1148 27.99 -5.06 -8.72
C ILE A 1148 27.03 -4.39 -7.71
N TRP A 1149 27.59 -3.60 -6.79
CA TRP A 1149 26.87 -2.97 -5.68
C TRP A 1149 25.60 -2.22 -6.10
N GLY A 1150 25.68 -1.40 -7.14
CA GLY A 1150 24.57 -0.58 -7.60
C GLY A 1150 23.36 -1.35 -8.15
N ARG A 1151 23.47 -2.67 -8.37
CA ARG A 1151 22.30 -3.52 -8.71
C ARG A 1151 21.52 -3.96 -7.47
N LEU A 1152 22.22 -4.15 -6.36
CA LEU A 1152 21.64 -4.50 -5.07
C LEU A 1152 21.17 -3.23 -4.37
N HIS A 1153 22.08 -2.29 -4.22
CA HIS A 1153 21.93 -1.09 -3.42
C HIS A 1153 21.26 0.03 -4.21
N THR A 1154 19.96 0.14 -4.00
CA THR A 1154 19.10 1.02 -4.80
C THR A 1154 18.15 1.80 -3.93
N LEU A 1155 17.93 3.06 -4.31
CA LEU A 1155 17.01 3.97 -3.67
C LEU A 1155 15.87 4.28 -4.62
N GLN A 1156 14.65 4.33 -4.09
CA GLN A 1156 13.52 4.95 -4.76
C GLN A 1156 12.83 5.91 -3.79
N PHE A 1157 12.77 7.19 -4.14
CA PHE A 1157 12.05 8.18 -3.33
C PHE A 1157 10.55 7.89 -3.35
N GLY A 1158 10.07 7.28 -2.26
CA GLY A 1158 8.67 6.92 -2.09
C GLY A 1158 7.83 8.14 -1.72
N HIS A 1159 6.67 8.30 -2.37
CA HIS A 1159 5.73 9.34 -1.95
C HIS A 1159 5.16 9.00 -0.57
N VAL A 1160 5.23 9.93 0.39
CA VAL A 1160 4.88 9.71 1.81
C VAL A 1160 3.54 8.98 2.00
N THR A 1161 2.49 9.40 1.26
CA THR A 1161 1.16 8.75 1.34
C THR A 1161 0.94 7.60 0.36
N PHE A 1162 1.20 7.82 -0.94
CA PHE A 1162 0.82 6.88 -2.01
C PHE A 1162 1.94 5.96 -2.47
N GLY A 1163 3.14 6.08 -1.92
CA GLY A 1163 4.31 5.39 -2.45
C GLY A 1163 4.32 3.89 -2.26
N ASN A 1164 3.50 3.40 -1.32
CA ASN A 1164 3.25 1.98 -1.08
C ASN A 1164 1.86 1.53 -1.56
N VAL A 1165 1.10 2.38 -2.27
CA VAL A 1165 -0.26 2.10 -2.74
C VAL A 1165 -0.23 1.88 -4.25
N ALA A 1166 -0.31 0.64 -4.72
CA ALA A 1166 -0.30 0.39 -6.16
C ALA A 1166 -1.67 0.70 -6.83
N PRO A 1167 -1.71 1.04 -8.13
CA PRO A 1167 -0.61 1.49 -8.98
C PRO A 1167 -0.29 2.99 -8.78
N LEU A 1168 -0.79 3.66 -7.73
CA LEU A 1168 -0.47 5.09 -7.50
C LEU A 1168 1.02 5.29 -7.29
N ASN A 1169 1.71 4.34 -6.66
CA ASN A 1169 3.17 4.33 -6.54
C ASN A 1169 3.91 4.48 -7.89
N LEU A 1170 3.36 3.98 -9.00
CA LEU A 1170 3.96 4.13 -10.34
C LEU A 1170 3.93 5.56 -10.88
N ILE A 1171 3.05 6.40 -10.31
CA ILE A 1171 2.85 7.80 -10.71
C ILE A 1171 3.53 8.73 -9.71
N PHE A 1172 3.41 8.42 -8.42
CA PHE A 1172 3.85 9.30 -7.33
C PHE A 1172 5.27 9.02 -6.85
N ASN A 1173 5.84 7.82 -7.02
CA ASN A 1173 7.23 7.60 -6.64
C ASN A 1173 8.20 8.26 -7.62
N GLY A 1174 9.35 8.67 -7.10
CA GLY A 1174 10.48 9.08 -7.92
C GLY A 1174 11.12 7.89 -8.66
N PRO A 1175 12.13 8.18 -9.49
CA PRO A 1175 12.88 7.15 -10.20
C PRO A 1175 13.65 6.27 -9.21
N LYS A 1176 13.84 5.00 -9.59
CA LYS A 1176 14.73 4.09 -8.88
C LYS A 1176 16.17 4.33 -9.37
N ILE A 1177 17.08 4.61 -8.46
CA ILE A 1177 18.49 4.95 -8.73
C ILE A 1177 19.43 4.05 -7.92
N SER A 1178 20.66 3.89 -8.40
CA SER A 1178 21.74 3.19 -7.69
C SER A 1178 22.51 4.18 -6.80
N VAL A 1179 22.79 3.80 -5.56
CA VAL A 1179 23.45 4.69 -4.59
C VAL A 1179 24.74 4.02 -4.07
N PRO A 1180 25.88 4.73 -4.06
CA PRO A 1180 27.11 4.20 -3.47
C PRO A 1180 27.07 4.29 -1.93
N GLY A 1181 28.13 3.85 -1.27
CA GLY A 1181 28.25 3.89 0.19
C GLY A 1181 27.50 2.74 0.88
N ASP A 1182 27.86 2.54 2.14
CA ASP A 1182 27.17 1.72 3.14
C ASP A 1182 26.72 2.60 4.32
N HIS A 1183 26.22 1.99 5.39
CA HIS A 1183 25.81 2.73 6.59
C HIS A 1183 26.97 3.45 7.31
N PHE A 1184 28.20 2.94 7.21
CA PHE A 1184 29.36 3.36 8.01
C PHE A 1184 30.37 4.23 7.24
N SER A 1185 30.17 4.39 5.94
CA SER A 1185 30.90 5.30 5.08
C SER A 1185 30.40 6.75 5.23
N VAL A 1186 31.23 7.74 4.89
CA VAL A 1186 30.88 9.16 5.02
C VAL A 1186 29.65 9.48 4.18
N ASN A 1187 29.64 9.06 2.92
CA ASN A 1187 28.48 9.11 2.02
C ASN A 1187 27.47 8.01 2.37
N SER A 1188 26.85 8.15 3.55
CA SER A 1188 26.06 7.09 4.15
C SER A 1188 24.80 6.77 3.36
N ALA A 1189 24.56 5.48 3.15
CA ALA A 1189 23.32 4.97 2.59
C ALA A 1189 23.02 3.60 3.20
N SER A 1190 21.91 3.51 3.92
CA SER A 1190 21.56 2.34 4.73
C SER A 1190 20.19 1.77 4.40
N PHE A 1191 20.08 0.48 4.68
CA PHE A 1191 18.92 -0.36 4.39
C PHE A 1191 18.51 -1.13 5.63
N ASN A 1192 17.28 -1.65 5.63
CA ASN A 1192 16.82 -2.54 6.71
C ASN A 1192 17.47 -3.92 6.59
N TRP A 1193 18.16 -4.39 7.63
CA TRP A 1193 18.85 -5.68 7.62
C TRP A 1193 17.91 -6.89 7.47
N ASN A 1194 16.62 -6.75 7.82
CA ASN A 1194 15.61 -7.79 7.58
C ASN A 1194 15.09 -7.82 6.12
N ALA A 1195 15.34 -6.77 5.34
CA ALA A 1195 14.93 -6.58 3.95
C ALA A 1195 16.02 -5.80 3.20
N PRO A 1196 17.20 -6.42 3.00
CA PRO A 1196 18.43 -5.69 2.72
C PRO A 1196 18.51 -5.06 1.34
N PHE A 1197 19.44 -4.12 1.20
CA PHE A 1197 19.87 -3.41 -0.01
C PHE A 1197 18.91 -2.35 -0.59
N ALA A 1198 17.64 -2.34 -0.22
CA ALA A 1198 16.77 -1.20 -0.52
C ALA A 1198 17.12 -0.04 0.44
N VAL A 1199 17.72 1.03 -0.08
CA VAL A 1199 18.09 2.21 0.71
C VAL A 1199 16.81 2.87 1.20
N ILE A 1200 16.74 3.08 2.51
CA ILE A 1200 15.62 3.75 3.17
C ILE A 1200 16.08 5.04 3.87
N HIS A 1201 17.37 5.14 4.15
CA HIS A 1201 17.97 6.25 4.89
C HIS A 1201 19.32 6.62 4.25
N SER A 1202 19.54 7.91 4.02
CA SER A 1202 20.76 8.42 3.39
C SER A 1202 20.84 9.93 3.60
N VAL A 1203 21.89 10.55 3.05
CA VAL A 1203 22.07 12.00 3.05
C VAL A 1203 20.84 12.72 2.51
N SER A 1204 20.20 13.54 3.33
CA SER A 1204 18.94 14.22 3.04
C SER A 1204 19.12 15.65 2.51
N GLN A 1205 20.18 16.34 2.95
CA GLN A 1205 20.72 17.58 2.38
C GLN A 1205 22.24 17.59 2.53
N ARG A 1206 22.92 18.42 1.73
CA ARG A 1206 24.33 18.77 1.88
C ARG A 1206 24.49 20.28 1.75
N MET A 1207 25.36 20.84 2.57
CA MET A 1207 25.70 22.26 2.57
C MET A 1207 27.20 22.43 2.80
N ILE A 1208 27.86 23.25 1.98
CA ILE A 1208 29.22 23.71 2.24
C ILE A 1208 29.25 25.22 2.13
N VAL A 1209 29.62 25.91 3.21
CA VAL A 1209 29.68 27.37 3.29
C VAL A 1209 31.14 27.83 3.31
N ASP A 1210 31.49 28.74 2.40
CA ASP A 1210 32.78 29.44 2.37
C ASP A 1210 32.64 30.81 3.03
N LEU A 1211 33.14 30.95 4.27
CA LEU A 1211 33.05 32.20 5.04
C LEU A 1211 33.99 33.29 4.49
N GLY A 1212 34.87 32.96 3.53
CA GLY A 1212 35.66 33.94 2.80
C GLY A 1212 34.92 34.59 1.63
N ALA A 1213 33.91 33.91 1.09
CA ALA A 1213 33.15 34.30 -0.09
C ALA A 1213 31.87 33.46 -0.19
N PHE A 1214 30.76 33.97 0.35
CA PHE A 1214 29.49 33.23 0.40
C PHE A 1214 28.99 32.79 -0.98
N GLU A 1215 29.34 33.51 -2.05
CA GLU A 1215 29.03 33.17 -3.44
C GLU A 1215 29.67 31.86 -3.94
N ASN A 1216 30.70 31.36 -3.26
CA ASN A 1216 31.31 30.05 -3.54
C ASN A 1216 30.57 28.89 -2.86
N SER A 1217 29.64 29.18 -1.95
CA SER A 1217 28.93 28.18 -1.17
C SER A 1217 28.04 27.31 -2.07
N VAL A 1218 27.84 26.07 -1.67
CA VAL A 1218 27.09 25.08 -2.44
C VAL A 1218 26.13 24.30 -1.57
N SER A 1219 25.02 23.88 -2.17
CA SER A 1219 23.95 23.15 -1.51
C SER A 1219 23.33 22.12 -2.45
N ILE A 1220 22.75 21.08 -1.88
CA ILE A 1220 21.85 20.16 -2.59
C ILE A 1220 20.96 19.45 -1.58
N HIS A 1221 19.71 19.15 -1.94
CA HIS A 1221 18.88 18.18 -1.24
C HIS A 1221 18.33 17.13 -2.21
N THR A 1222 17.63 16.12 -1.70
CA THR A 1222 17.38 14.87 -2.44
C THR A 1222 16.59 14.99 -3.75
N THR A 1223 15.37 15.55 -3.71
CA THR A 1223 14.42 15.45 -4.84
C THR A 1223 14.33 16.73 -5.65
N GLY A 1224 13.69 17.75 -5.10
CA GLY A 1224 13.52 19.06 -5.73
C GLY A 1224 12.60 19.95 -4.89
N GLN A 1225 12.54 21.24 -5.20
CA GLN A 1225 11.82 22.24 -4.39
C GLN A 1225 10.30 22.07 -4.37
N SER A 1226 9.72 21.41 -5.37
CA SER A 1226 8.26 21.25 -5.50
C SER A 1226 7.81 19.81 -5.29
N GLU A 1227 6.67 19.62 -4.62
CA GLU A 1227 6.04 18.29 -4.54
C GLU A 1227 5.17 17.95 -5.77
N ARG A 1228 4.85 18.95 -6.59
CA ARG A 1228 3.79 18.87 -7.60
C ARG A 1228 4.15 17.87 -8.70
N LEU A 1229 3.23 16.95 -8.98
CA LEU A 1229 3.39 15.98 -10.06
C LEU A 1229 3.73 16.66 -11.40
N LEU A 1230 4.72 16.09 -12.08
CA LEU A 1230 5.26 16.53 -13.38
C LEU A 1230 5.92 17.93 -13.37
N HIS A 1231 6.04 18.58 -12.21
CA HIS A 1231 6.70 19.88 -12.12
C HIS A 1231 8.22 19.74 -12.37
N PRO A 1232 8.88 20.70 -13.06
CA PRO A 1232 10.30 20.61 -13.37
C PRO A 1232 11.18 20.45 -12.12
N HIS A 1233 10.90 21.24 -11.07
CA HIS A 1233 11.63 21.21 -9.80
C HIS A 1233 11.16 20.13 -8.81
N ARG A 1234 10.62 19.01 -9.31
CA ARG A 1234 10.20 17.90 -8.46
C ARG A 1234 11.33 16.88 -8.25
N GLU A 1235 12.09 16.63 -9.31
CA GLU A 1235 13.07 15.54 -9.40
C GLU A 1235 14.41 16.01 -9.99
N ASP A 1236 14.57 17.30 -10.24
CA ASP A 1236 15.75 17.89 -10.89
C ASP A 1236 17.03 17.73 -10.07
N PHE A 1237 16.93 17.57 -8.74
CA PHE A 1237 18.10 17.33 -7.89
C PHE A 1237 18.49 15.86 -7.81
N VAL A 1238 17.57 14.91 -8.10
CA VAL A 1238 17.79 13.47 -7.87
C VAL A 1238 19.11 12.97 -8.47
N GLN A 1239 19.41 13.36 -9.71
CA GLN A 1239 20.62 12.89 -10.39
C GLN A 1239 21.88 13.59 -9.91
N LEU A 1240 21.79 14.88 -9.54
CA LEU A 1240 22.91 15.63 -8.96
C LEU A 1240 23.25 15.06 -7.58
N TRP A 1241 22.25 14.93 -6.72
CA TRP A 1241 22.35 14.35 -5.39
C TRP A 1241 22.94 12.94 -5.42
N ALA A 1242 22.45 12.07 -6.32
CA ALA A 1242 22.96 10.71 -6.44
C ALA A 1242 24.45 10.68 -6.82
N ASN A 1243 24.94 11.69 -7.54
CA ASN A 1243 26.33 11.79 -7.95
C ASN A 1243 27.20 12.64 -7.02
N VAL A 1244 26.67 13.04 -5.85
CA VAL A 1244 27.34 13.95 -4.91
C VAL A 1244 27.74 15.26 -5.62
N GLN A 1245 26.81 15.80 -6.39
CA GLN A 1245 26.93 17.07 -7.10
C GLN A 1245 25.97 18.10 -6.50
N TYR A 1246 26.33 19.37 -6.68
CA TYR A 1246 25.70 20.50 -5.98
C TYR A 1246 25.25 21.57 -6.96
N HIS A 1247 24.35 22.42 -6.52
CA HIS A 1247 24.17 23.74 -7.09
C HIS A 1247 24.81 24.82 -6.18
N PRO A 1248 25.12 26.01 -6.70
CA PRO A 1248 25.47 27.17 -5.88
C PRO A 1248 24.36 27.50 -4.89
N MET A 1249 24.74 27.84 -3.67
CA MET A 1249 23.86 28.32 -2.61
C MET A 1249 23.80 29.85 -2.68
N LEU A 1250 22.85 30.39 -3.44
CA LEU A 1250 22.80 31.81 -3.77
C LEU A 1250 22.24 32.64 -2.60
N SER A 1251 23.00 33.64 -2.15
CA SER A 1251 22.59 34.60 -1.09
C SER A 1251 22.75 36.07 -1.51
N GLU A 1252 23.63 36.36 -2.48
CA GLU A 1252 23.79 37.71 -3.02
C GLU A 1252 22.77 38.02 -4.12
N ARG A 1253 22.03 39.12 -3.95
CA ARG A 1253 20.97 39.55 -4.90
C ARG A 1253 21.43 39.61 -6.35
N ALA A 1254 22.65 40.06 -6.63
CA ALA A 1254 23.16 40.16 -7.99
C ALA A 1254 23.29 38.78 -8.67
N ASN A 1255 23.70 37.75 -7.92
CA ASN A 1255 23.85 36.39 -8.42
C ASN A 1255 22.50 35.68 -8.54
N ILE A 1256 21.58 35.99 -7.62
CA ILE A 1256 20.17 35.54 -7.66
C ILE A 1256 19.50 36.04 -8.94
N GLU A 1257 19.59 37.35 -9.23
CA GLU A 1257 18.98 37.94 -10.44
C GLU A 1257 19.62 37.40 -11.74
N GLN A 1258 20.90 37.02 -11.72
CA GLN A 1258 21.57 36.39 -12.87
C GLN A 1258 21.08 34.97 -13.14
N ASN A 1259 20.70 34.21 -12.10
CA ASN A 1259 20.21 32.84 -12.19
C ASN A 1259 18.67 32.74 -12.13
N ARG A 1260 17.99 33.88 -12.16
CA ARG A 1260 16.53 33.99 -12.06
C ARG A 1260 15.83 33.24 -13.19
N GLU A 1261 14.87 32.42 -12.79
CA GLU A 1261 13.88 31.80 -13.68
C GLU A 1261 12.55 32.57 -13.67
N ALA A 1262 12.08 32.99 -12.50
CA ALA A 1262 10.79 33.68 -12.36
C ALA A 1262 10.80 34.75 -11.27
N THR A 1263 9.85 35.70 -11.34
CA THR A 1263 9.62 36.70 -10.27
C THR A 1263 8.14 36.83 -10.00
N LEU A 1264 7.75 36.47 -8.78
CA LEU A 1264 6.42 36.71 -8.27
C LEU A 1264 6.43 37.93 -7.35
N VAL A 1265 5.52 38.87 -7.62
CA VAL A 1265 5.31 40.04 -6.77
C VAL A 1265 4.00 39.86 -6.02
N LEU A 1266 4.05 39.81 -4.69
CA LEU A 1266 2.88 39.79 -3.84
C LEU A 1266 2.59 41.21 -3.36
N THR A 1267 1.32 41.62 -3.45
CA THR A 1267 0.85 42.97 -3.06
C THR A 1267 -0.35 42.85 -2.13
N PRO A 1268 -0.63 43.85 -1.27
CA PRO A 1268 -1.79 43.85 -0.40
C PRO A 1268 -3.15 43.69 -1.08
#